data_AF-A0A452YXQ1-F1
#
_entry.id   AF-A0A452YXQ1-F1
#
_cell.length_a   1.000
_cell.length_b   1.000
_cell.length_c   1.000
_cell.angle_alpha   90.00
_cell.angle_beta   90.00
_cell.angle_gamma   90.00
#
_symmetry.space_group_name_H-M   'P 1'
#
loop_
_entity.id
_entity.type
_entity.pdbx_description
1 polymer ?
#
loop_
_entity_poly.entity_id
_entity_poly.type
_entity_poly.pdbx_seq_one_letter_code
_entity_poly.pdbx_strand_id
1 'polypeptide(L)'
;ILSLVSELWTSSFSLPAPKRTIQGPQGSPVLHLVEQLCLALNDEFRVYLLHILPSCIQVLGDAERCNDYCYVPDILHTLEVFGGNLDEHMHLVAPVLVRLFKVELVDIRRRAIITLTKLIPKVQVGTHVSALVHHLKLVLDGNNDDLRKEAAEALCSLAHALGEEFTIFIPSIRKLLVKHHLRYKKWDETENRLLRRELFISDNLSVQKYTQCPPDVISDPLDDFEGVPSEEADETQRQPRSHQVNDVRLRSAGEASQRSTREDWAEWMRHFSIALLKESPSPALRTCARLAQLQPSVGRELFAAGFASCWAQMTESSQEQLVRSLKTAFSSQNIPPEILATLLNLAEFMEHDEKPLPIDTRLLGALAEKCRAYAKALHYKEMEFEAVCSKKMGANPVTVVESLIHINNQLHQHEAAIGILTYSQQHLEVQLKESWYEKLHRWDEALRAYTMKSSQASGPLQHSQNLDATLGRMRCLASLARWEDLSTLCREQWTGAEPPARLEMAPMAANAAWHMGEWDQMSEYVSRLDDGDENKLRSLGNTTASGDGSSNGAFFRAVLSVRCKKYEEARVYVERARRCLATELAPLVLESYERAYNNMVRVQQLSELEEVIDYCTLPMESPIADGRRELIRNMWNERIKGTKRNVEVWQALLAVRELVLPPNEDRDTWIRFAKLCWKSGRISQAKSTLVKLLQFDPESSPELTLYHAHPQVVLAYLKYQYAVGDELKRKDAFSRLQDLSVQIATATNSYSGMLVSHGAISSAGVPLTARVYLTLASWKRALSPGLDDDAIQEILVSYKNATLSAKDWGKAWHSWALFNTEVMSRYTLRGRPDIAGKYVVAAVTGYFYSIACASTTKGVDDSLQDILRLLTLWFNHGATSEVQMALEKGFTLVKIEMWLVVLPQIIARIHSNNRIVRELIQELLVRIGKGHPQALMYPLLVACKSISILRQRAAQEVVDKIRKHSGGLVDQAQLVSKELIRVAILWHEMWHEALEEASRMYFGEHNIDGMLAVLEPLHAMLERGAETIKENTFIQAYGHELLEAHECCLKYRATGEDAELTKAWDLYYHVFRRIDKQLPSLTTLDLHSVSPELLKCRKLELAVPGTYSADSPLVTIEYFVPQLIVITSKQRPRKLTIHGSDGEDYAFLLKGHEDLRQDERVMQLFGLVNTLLENSRKTSEKDLSIQRYAVIPLSPNSGLIGWVPNCDTLHALIREYRDARKIFLNQEHRLMLAFAPDYDHLPLIAKVEVFQHALQNTEGNDLAKRFSG
;
A
#
# COMPACT_ATOMS: atom_id res chain seq x y z
N ILE A 1 -2.37 -3.16 34.09
CA ILE A 1 -3.32 -2.56 35.07
C ILE A 1 -3.17 -3.20 36.45
N LEU A 2 -3.32 -4.53 36.63
CA LEU A 2 -3.14 -5.16 37.96
C LEU A 2 -1.75 -5.00 38.58
N SER A 3 -0.67 -5.00 37.78
CA SER A 3 0.67 -4.69 38.31
C SER A 3 0.76 -3.23 38.80
N LEU A 4 0.13 -2.29 38.09
CA LEU A 4 0.03 -0.89 38.49
C LEU A 4 -0.80 -0.72 39.77
N VAL A 5 -1.91 -1.45 39.89
CA VAL A 5 -2.71 -1.49 41.12
C VAL A 5 -1.87 -2.02 42.27
N SER A 6 -1.09 -3.09 42.08
CA SER A 6 -0.19 -3.65 43.10
C SER A 6 0.92 -2.68 43.52
N GLU A 7 1.59 -2.02 42.57
CA GLU A 7 2.62 -1.01 42.87
C GLU A 7 2.02 0.19 43.62
N LEU A 8 0.91 0.73 43.13
CA LEU A 8 0.23 1.86 43.77
C LEU A 8 -0.35 1.49 45.15
N TRP A 9 -0.81 0.25 45.34
CA TRP A 9 -1.29 -0.27 46.62
C TRP A 9 -0.20 -0.22 47.68
N THR A 10 1.01 -0.72 47.37
CA THR A 10 2.14 -0.68 48.31
C THR A 10 2.57 0.75 48.67
N SER A 11 2.48 1.68 47.71
CA SER A 11 2.82 3.09 47.96
C SER A 11 1.78 3.82 48.81
N SER A 12 0.49 3.56 48.57
CA SER A 12 -0.63 4.31 49.15
C SER A 12 -1.01 3.86 50.56
N PHE A 13 -0.63 2.64 50.95
CA PHE A 13 -0.92 2.05 52.27
C PHE A 13 0.37 1.77 53.10
N SER A 14 1.51 2.37 52.74
CA SER A 14 2.75 2.27 53.53
C SER A 14 2.73 3.21 54.75
N LEU A 15 3.06 2.68 55.93
CA LEU A 15 3.17 3.43 57.20
C LEU A 15 4.53 4.17 57.28
N PRO A 16 4.61 5.41 57.85
CA PRO A 16 3.55 6.21 58.48
C PRO A 16 3.13 7.44 57.61
N ALA A 17 1.84 7.54 57.28
CA ALA A 17 1.29 8.70 56.55
C ALA A 17 1.10 9.92 57.49
N PRO A 18 1.46 11.15 57.06
CA PRO A 18 1.27 12.37 57.85
C PRO A 18 -0.21 12.79 57.87
N LYS A 19 -0.70 13.17 59.07
CA LYS A 19 -1.98 13.83 59.42
C LYS A 19 -2.87 14.25 58.22
N ARG A 20 -3.88 13.43 57.88
CA ARG A 20 -5.06 13.88 57.11
C ARG A 20 -6.09 14.49 58.05
N THR A 21 -6.51 15.72 57.76
CA THR A 21 -7.67 16.38 58.38
C THR A 21 -8.95 15.75 57.83
N ILE A 22 -9.83 15.34 58.74
CA ILE A 22 -11.14 14.74 58.47
C ILE A 22 -12.04 15.80 57.84
N GLN A 23 -12.08 15.90 56.50
CA GLN A 23 -13.11 16.62 55.75
C GLN A 23 -13.13 16.12 54.29
N GLY A 24 -14.20 15.38 53.91
CA GLY A 24 -14.55 15.03 52.53
C GLY A 24 -14.44 13.54 52.14
N PRO A 25 -15.34 12.99 51.30
CA PRO A 25 -15.35 11.58 50.87
C PRO A 25 -14.37 11.32 49.70
N GLN A 26 -13.11 11.76 49.83
CA GLN A 26 -12.07 11.47 48.85
C GLN A 26 -11.19 10.32 49.37
N GLY A 27 -11.67 9.10 49.12
CA GLY A 27 -10.94 7.86 49.39
C GLY A 27 -9.64 7.75 48.60
N SER A 28 -8.82 6.72 48.90
CA SER A 28 -7.60 6.43 48.13
C SER A 28 -7.89 6.35 46.61
N PRO A 29 -7.15 7.04 45.72
CA PRO A 29 -7.35 6.97 44.27
C PRO A 29 -7.28 5.54 43.72
N VAL A 30 -6.51 4.68 44.39
CA VAL A 30 -6.37 3.25 44.04
C VAL A 30 -7.66 2.48 44.34
N LEU A 31 -8.29 2.76 45.48
CA LEU A 31 -9.57 2.12 45.84
C LEU A 31 -10.69 2.61 44.93
N HIS A 32 -10.73 3.91 44.63
CA HIS A 32 -11.70 4.44 43.69
C HIS A 32 -11.55 3.83 42.29
N LEU A 33 -10.32 3.65 41.80
CA LEU A 33 -10.07 2.95 40.53
C LEU A 33 -10.59 1.50 40.58
N VAL A 34 -10.34 0.78 41.68
CA VAL A 34 -10.80 -0.59 41.88
C VAL A 34 -12.33 -0.67 41.93
N GLU A 35 -13.00 0.30 42.56
CA GLU A 35 -14.46 0.42 42.56
C GLU A 35 -15.00 0.65 41.14
N GLN A 36 -14.41 1.58 40.38
CA GLN A 36 -14.83 1.83 38.99
C GLN A 36 -14.58 0.62 38.09
N LEU A 37 -13.46 -0.10 38.27
CA LEU A 37 -13.17 -1.33 37.53
C LEU A 37 -14.17 -2.45 37.87
N CYS A 38 -14.57 -2.58 39.12
CA CYS A 38 -15.59 -3.55 39.52
C CYS A 38 -16.95 -3.22 38.89
N LEU A 39 -17.33 -1.94 38.85
CA LEU A 39 -18.58 -1.50 38.21
C LEU A 39 -18.54 -1.67 36.69
N ALA A 40 -17.40 -1.40 36.06
CA ALA A 40 -17.24 -1.50 34.60
C ALA A 40 -17.18 -2.96 34.10
N LEU A 41 -16.48 -3.85 34.82
CA LEU A 41 -16.28 -5.24 34.43
C LEU A 41 -17.37 -6.18 34.97
N ASN A 42 -18.11 -5.76 36.01
CA ASN A 42 -19.17 -6.52 36.66
C ASN A 42 -18.76 -7.99 36.95
N ASP A 43 -19.39 -8.99 36.34
CA ASP A 43 -19.08 -10.41 36.59
C ASP A 43 -17.66 -10.83 36.13
N GLU A 44 -17.10 -10.17 35.11
CA GLU A 44 -15.73 -10.45 34.66
C GLU A 44 -14.68 -10.00 35.70
N PHE A 45 -15.06 -9.12 36.64
CA PHE A 45 -14.19 -8.69 37.73
C PHE A 45 -13.83 -9.83 38.70
N ARG A 46 -14.66 -10.89 38.77
CA ARG A 46 -14.46 -12.03 39.69
C ARG A 46 -13.10 -12.70 39.52
N VAL A 47 -12.59 -12.81 38.29
CA VAL A 47 -11.28 -13.42 38.00
C VAL A 47 -10.14 -12.64 38.66
N TYR A 48 -10.30 -11.32 38.78
CA TYR A 48 -9.28 -10.42 39.31
C TYR A 48 -9.37 -10.21 40.83
N LEU A 49 -10.53 -10.51 41.42
CA LEU A 49 -10.78 -10.38 42.84
C LEU A 49 -9.81 -11.22 43.69
N LEU A 50 -9.37 -12.38 43.19
CA LEU A 50 -8.36 -13.25 43.80
C LEU A 50 -7.03 -12.53 44.10
N HIS A 51 -6.67 -11.52 43.31
CA HIS A 51 -5.43 -10.77 43.48
C HIS A 51 -5.59 -9.52 44.36
N ILE A 52 -6.78 -8.92 44.38
CA ILE A 52 -7.05 -7.65 45.07
C ILE A 52 -7.55 -7.89 46.51
N LEU A 53 -8.41 -8.89 46.70
CA LEU A 53 -9.06 -9.16 47.97
C LEU A 53 -8.08 -9.50 49.12
N PRO A 54 -6.99 -10.27 48.92
CA PRO A 54 -5.99 -10.49 49.96
C PRO A 54 -5.36 -9.19 50.47
N SER A 55 -5.12 -8.23 49.58
CA SER A 55 -4.57 -6.91 49.92
C SER A 55 -5.56 -6.07 50.72
N CYS A 56 -6.86 -6.10 50.37
CA CYS A 56 -7.91 -5.49 51.20
C CYS A 56 -7.96 -6.10 52.61
N ILE A 57 -7.89 -7.42 52.70
CA ILE A 57 -7.91 -8.14 53.98
C ILE A 57 -6.65 -7.84 54.80
N GLN A 58 -5.50 -7.73 54.15
CA GLN A 58 -4.24 -7.36 54.80
C GLN A 58 -4.33 -5.97 55.43
N VAL A 59 -4.85 -4.96 54.72
CA VAL A 59 -5.05 -3.60 55.25
C VAL A 59 -5.96 -3.62 56.48
N LEU A 60 -7.06 -4.38 56.45
CA LEU A 60 -7.95 -4.54 57.60
C LEU A 60 -7.27 -5.27 58.78
N GLY A 61 -6.40 -6.24 58.50
CA GLY A 61 -5.63 -6.96 59.53
C GLY A 61 -4.49 -6.14 60.14
N ASP A 62 -3.80 -5.33 59.35
CA ASP A 62 -2.73 -4.45 59.81
C ASP A 62 -3.27 -3.26 60.61
N ALA A 63 -4.46 -2.76 60.26
CA ALA A 63 -5.19 -1.78 61.07
C ALA A 63 -5.45 -2.27 62.52
N GLU A 64 -5.81 -3.55 62.67
CA GLU A 64 -6.01 -4.20 63.97
C GLU A 64 -4.70 -4.34 64.76
N ARG A 65 -3.58 -4.64 64.09
CA ARG A 65 -2.25 -4.79 64.72
C ARG A 65 -1.63 -3.46 65.14
N CYS A 66 -1.80 -2.44 64.32
CA CYS A 66 -1.15 -1.13 64.48
C CYS A 66 -2.05 -0.09 65.19
N ASN A 67 -3.33 -0.44 65.46
CA ASN A 67 -4.34 0.44 66.05
C ASN A 67 -4.58 1.73 65.24
N ASP A 68 -4.44 1.64 63.91
CA ASP A 68 -4.71 2.74 62.96
C ASP A 68 -5.82 2.32 62.00
N TYR A 69 -6.97 2.97 62.10
CA TYR A 69 -8.18 2.60 61.36
C TYR A 69 -8.56 3.61 60.27
N CYS A 70 -7.66 4.52 59.89
CA CYS A 70 -7.97 5.60 58.95
C CYS A 70 -8.53 5.09 57.59
N TYR A 71 -8.01 3.98 57.07
CA TYR A 71 -8.40 3.43 55.75
C TYR A 71 -9.52 2.37 55.82
N VAL A 72 -9.95 1.97 57.02
CA VAL A 72 -10.96 0.92 57.20
C VAL A 72 -12.33 1.32 56.61
N PRO A 73 -12.84 2.55 56.77
CA PRO A 73 -14.09 2.96 56.14
C PRO A 73 -14.07 2.88 54.61
N ASP A 74 -12.95 3.26 53.98
CA ASP A 74 -12.79 3.23 52.53
C ASP A 74 -12.75 1.79 52.00
N ILE A 75 -11.99 0.90 52.66
CA ILE A 75 -11.93 -0.52 52.29
C ILE A 75 -13.30 -1.20 52.47
N LEU A 76 -14.04 -0.85 53.53
CA LEU A 76 -15.40 -1.36 53.74
C LEU A 76 -16.35 -0.90 52.62
N HIS A 77 -16.23 0.35 52.16
CA HIS A 77 -17.00 0.84 51.02
C HIS A 77 -16.64 0.09 49.73
N THR A 78 -15.35 -0.11 49.46
CA THR A 78 -14.90 -0.88 48.29
C THR A 78 -15.44 -2.33 48.32
N LEU A 79 -15.48 -2.97 49.49
CA LEU A 79 -16.10 -4.28 49.66
C LEU A 79 -17.62 -4.26 49.40
N GLU A 80 -18.33 -3.18 49.78
CA GLU A 80 -19.76 -3.01 49.42
C GLU A 80 -19.98 -2.92 47.91
N VAL A 81 -19.07 -2.23 47.19
CA VAL A 81 -19.11 -2.07 45.72
C VAL A 81 -18.87 -3.41 45.02
N PHE A 82 -17.99 -4.27 45.55
CA PHE A 82 -17.78 -5.61 45.00
C PHE A 82 -19.05 -6.46 45.00
N GLY A 83 -19.94 -6.28 45.98
CA GLY A 83 -21.27 -6.87 45.98
C GLY A 83 -21.27 -8.38 45.74
N GLY A 84 -22.03 -8.84 44.74
CA GLY A 84 -22.19 -10.26 44.40
C GLY A 84 -20.94 -10.94 43.83
N ASN A 85 -19.90 -10.18 43.45
CA ASN A 85 -18.63 -10.77 43.04
C ASN A 85 -17.86 -11.42 44.22
N LEU A 86 -18.24 -11.11 45.47
CA LEU A 86 -17.62 -11.68 46.67
C LEU A 86 -18.14 -13.09 47.02
N ASP A 87 -19.08 -13.66 46.26
CA ASP A 87 -19.81 -14.89 46.62
C ASP A 87 -18.92 -16.07 47.00
N GLU A 88 -17.96 -16.40 46.15
CA GLU A 88 -17.03 -17.50 46.39
C GLU A 88 -15.97 -17.18 47.46
N HIS A 89 -15.86 -15.92 47.89
CA HIS A 89 -14.82 -15.43 48.80
C HIS A 89 -15.33 -14.88 50.14
N MET A 90 -16.62 -15.02 50.44
CA MET A 90 -17.19 -14.59 51.73
C MET A 90 -16.53 -15.26 52.94
N HIS A 91 -15.99 -16.46 52.77
CA HIS A 91 -15.23 -17.16 53.81
C HIS A 91 -13.95 -16.43 54.24
N LEU A 92 -13.38 -15.58 53.37
CA LEU A 92 -12.21 -14.74 53.68
C LEU A 92 -12.64 -13.39 54.30
N VAL A 93 -13.75 -12.82 53.85
CA VAL A 93 -14.22 -11.48 54.26
C VAL A 93 -15.00 -11.51 55.57
N ALA A 94 -15.89 -12.48 55.76
CA ALA A 94 -16.77 -12.56 56.93
C ALA A 94 -16.02 -12.61 58.28
N PRO A 95 -14.92 -13.40 58.44
CA PRO A 95 -14.17 -13.40 59.69
C PRO A 95 -13.51 -12.05 60.00
N VAL A 96 -13.10 -11.31 58.97
CA VAL A 96 -12.46 -9.98 59.11
C VAL A 96 -13.49 -8.96 59.56
N LEU A 97 -14.67 -8.94 58.94
CA LEU A 97 -15.79 -8.08 59.35
C LEU A 97 -16.23 -8.36 60.79
N VAL A 98 -16.25 -9.63 61.21
CA VAL A 98 -16.58 -10.03 62.59
C VAL A 98 -15.53 -9.57 63.60
N ARG A 99 -14.23 -9.57 63.25
CA ARG A 99 -13.19 -9.01 64.13
C ARG A 99 -13.38 -7.51 64.34
N LEU A 100 -13.78 -6.77 63.31
CA LEU A 100 -14.10 -5.35 63.42
C LEU A 100 -15.25 -5.06 64.39
N PHE A 101 -16.14 -6.02 64.67
CA PHE A 101 -17.22 -5.86 65.67
C PHE A 101 -16.71 -5.76 67.11
N LYS A 102 -15.45 -6.15 67.36
CA LYS A 102 -14.83 -6.19 68.70
C LYS A 102 -13.91 -4.98 68.98
N VAL A 103 -13.68 -4.11 68.00
CA VAL A 103 -12.82 -2.92 68.13
C VAL A 103 -13.45 -1.88 69.07
N GLU A 104 -12.67 -1.17 69.88
CA GLU A 104 -13.23 -0.22 70.88
C GLU A 104 -13.94 0.99 70.24
N LEU A 105 -13.53 1.37 69.02
CA LEU A 105 -14.09 2.49 68.26
C LEU A 105 -15.50 2.18 67.71
N VAL A 106 -16.50 2.92 68.20
CA VAL A 106 -17.92 2.73 67.89
C VAL A 106 -18.25 2.96 66.41
N ASP A 107 -17.64 3.95 65.77
CA ASP A 107 -17.95 4.32 64.38
C ASP A 107 -17.54 3.24 63.38
N ILE A 108 -16.41 2.57 63.61
CA ILE A 108 -15.91 1.48 62.75
C ILE A 108 -16.78 0.24 62.92
N ARG A 109 -17.17 -0.07 64.16
CA ARG A 109 -18.14 -1.14 64.44
C ARG A 109 -19.45 -0.89 63.72
N ARG A 110 -19.98 0.33 63.79
CA ARG A 110 -21.21 0.73 63.08
C ARG A 110 -21.05 0.52 61.57
N ARG A 111 -19.96 1.00 60.97
CA ARG A 111 -19.72 0.88 59.52
C ARG A 111 -19.58 -0.58 59.09
N ALA A 112 -18.83 -1.41 59.82
CA ALA A 112 -18.67 -2.83 59.49
C ALA A 112 -20.01 -3.59 59.54
N ILE A 113 -20.89 -3.28 60.50
CA ILE A 113 -22.23 -3.90 60.59
C ILE A 113 -23.12 -3.45 59.42
N ILE A 114 -23.06 -2.17 59.04
CA ILE A 114 -23.80 -1.64 57.88
C ILE A 114 -23.30 -2.30 56.58
N THR A 115 -21.99 -2.43 56.39
CA THR A 115 -21.38 -3.09 55.24
C THR A 115 -21.83 -4.55 55.13
N LEU A 116 -21.80 -5.30 56.25
CA LEU A 116 -22.32 -6.67 56.27
C LEU A 116 -23.81 -6.70 55.89
N THR A 117 -24.62 -5.79 56.45
CA THR A 117 -26.06 -5.69 56.19
C THR A 117 -26.38 -5.48 54.72
N LYS A 118 -25.57 -4.70 54.00
CA LYS A 118 -25.73 -4.44 52.56
C LYS A 118 -25.19 -5.56 51.67
N LEU A 119 -24.23 -6.35 52.16
CA LEU A 119 -23.67 -7.49 51.42
C LEU A 119 -24.55 -8.74 51.51
N ILE A 120 -25.17 -9.00 52.68
CA ILE A 120 -26.00 -10.20 52.90
C ILE A 120 -27.04 -10.47 51.79
N PRO A 121 -27.76 -9.47 51.22
CA PRO A 121 -28.73 -9.73 50.16
C PRO A 121 -28.10 -10.07 48.80
N LYS A 122 -26.82 -9.77 48.59
CA LYS A 122 -26.12 -9.90 47.31
C LYS A 122 -25.26 -11.17 47.23
N VAL A 123 -25.12 -11.90 48.34
CA VAL A 123 -24.11 -12.94 48.52
C VAL A 123 -24.65 -14.11 49.34
N GLN A 124 -24.23 -15.35 49.06
CA GLN A 124 -24.64 -16.55 49.78
C GLN A 124 -23.89 -16.66 51.12
N VAL A 125 -24.64 -16.54 52.22
CA VAL A 125 -24.06 -16.49 53.59
C VAL A 125 -24.27 -17.78 54.38
N GLY A 126 -24.87 -18.82 53.78
CA GLY A 126 -25.33 -20.05 54.45
C GLY A 126 -24.29 -20.78 55.29
N THR A 127 -23.03 -20.80 54.87
CA THR A 127 -21.93 -21.49 55.59
C THR A 127 -21.41 -20.71 56.80
N HIS A 128 -21.72 -19.42 56.94
CA HIS A 128 -21.19 -18.54 57.99
C HIS A 128 -22.24 -18.02 58.98
N VAL A 129 -23.51 -18.44 58.81
CA VAL A 129 -24.68 -17.95 59.57
C VAL A 129 -24.48 -18.06 61.08
N SER A 130 -24.08 -19.23 61.58
CA SER A 130 -23.90 -19.45 63.02
C SER A 130 -22.88 -18.50 63.64
N ALA A 131 -21.79 -18.22 62.92
CA ALA A 131 -20.74 -17.30 63.37
C ALA A 131 -21.23 -15.85 63.36
N LEU A 132 -21.90 -15.40 62.29
CA LEU A 132 -22.43 -14.04 62.18
C LEU A 132 -23.54 -13.78 63.20
N VAL A 133 -24.50 -14.69 63.34
CA VAL A 133 -25.60 -14.58 64.30
C VAL A 133 -25.09 -14.57 65.73
N HIS A 134 -24.11 -15.40 66.09
CA HIS A 134 -23.52 -15.39 67.42
C HIS A 134 -22.86 -14.04 67.76
N HIS A 135 -22.06 -13.49 66.85
CA HIS A 135 -21.36 -12.23 67.09
C HIS A 135 -22.31 -11.01 67.05
N LEU A 136 -23.34 -11.01 66.20
CA LEU A 136 -24.38 -9.98 66.21
C LEU A 136 -25.23 -10.03 67.49
N LYS A 137 -25.49 -11.21 68.06
CA LYS A 137 -26.13 -11.34 69.39
C LYS A 137 -25.28 -10.72 70.50
N LEU A 138 -23.96 -10.89 70.46
CA LEU A 138 -23.05 -10.26 71.42
C LEU A 138 -23.04 -8.74 71.30
N VAL A 139 -23.10 -8.21 70.07
CA VAL A 139 -23.25 -6.76 69.86
C VAL A 139 -24.59 -6.26 70.40
N LEU A 140 -25.67 -7.03 70.19
CA LEU A 140 -27.01 -6.72 70.68
C LEU A 140 -27.11 -6.75 72.22
N ASP A 141 -26.43 -7.70 72.89
CA ASP A 141 -26.41 -7.82 74.36
C ASP A 141 -25.37 -6.92 75.05
N GLY A 142 -24.52 -6.23 74.28
CA GLY A 142 -23.43 -5.38 74.79
C GLY A 142 -23.90 -4.04 75.38
N ASN A 143 -22.96 -3.34 76.02
CA ASN A 143 -23.20 -2.08 76.76
C ASN A 143 -23.43 -0.84 75.88
N ASN A 144 -23.36 -0.96 74.54
CA ASN A 144 -23.42 0.18 73.63
C ASN A 144 -24.79 0.24 72.93
N ASP A 145 -25.68 1.10 73.43
CA ASP A 145 -27.06 1.24 72.96
C ASP A 145 -27.14 1.66 71.48
N ASP A 146 -26.13 2.41 71.02
CA ASP A 146 -26.04 3.01 69.69
C ASP A 146 -25.85 2.04 68.52
N LEU A 147 -25.44 0.79 68.80
CA LEU A 147 -25.20 -0.25 67.78
C LEU A 147 -26.30 -1.33 67.75
N ARG A 148 -27.22 -1.31 68.73
CA ARG A 148 -28.24 -2.37 68.87
C ARG A 148 -29.24 -2.34 67.72
N LYS A 149 -29.53 -1.16 67.16
CA LYS A 149 -30.45 -0.98 66.03
C LYS A 149 -29.85 -1.58 64.74
N GLU A 150 -28.58 -1.28 64.45
CA GLU A 150 -27.84 -1.78 63.29
C GLU A 150 -27.64 -3.29 63.37
N ALA A 151 -27.33 -3.82 64.56
CA ALA A 151 -27.22 -5.26 64.78
C ALA A 151 -28.57 -5.98 64.57
N ALA A 152 -29.68 -5.37 65.01
CA ALA A 152 -31.03 -5.90 64.76
C ALA A 152 -31.38 -5.87 63.26
N GLU A 153 -30.99 -4.81 62.54
CA GLU A 153 -31.21 -4.71 61.09
C GLU A 153 -30.39 -5.74 60.30
N ALA A 154 -29.12 -5.96 60.69
CA ALA A 154 -28.29 -7.03 60.12
C ALA A 154 -28.89 -8.43 60.33
N LEU A 155 -29.44 -8.70 61.53
CA LEU A 155 -30.13 -9.94 61.84
C LEU A 155 -31.42 -10.10 61.03
N CYS A 156 -32.17 -9.02 60.79
CA CYS A 156 -33.32 -9.05 59.87
C CYS A 156 -32.90 -9.35 58.44
N SER A 157 -31.82 -8.76 57.93
CA SER A 157 -31.31 -9.04 56.58
C SER A 157 -30.85 -10.49 56.44
N LEU A 158 -30.19 -11.07 57.46
CA LEU A 158 -29.86 -12.51 57.50
C LEU A 158 -31.12 -13.38 57.51
N ALA A 159 -32.14 -13.00 58.29
CA ALA A 159 -33.41 -13.70 58.35
C ALA A 159 -34.13 -13.74 57.00
N HIS A 160 -34.08 -12.63 56.24
CA HIS A 160 -34.63 -12.55 54.88
C HIS A 160 -33.83 -13.40 53.88
N ALA A 161 -32.49 -13.36 53.94
CA ALA A 161 -31.64 -14.08 52.99
C ALA A 161 -31.67 -15.61 53.16
N LEU A 162 -31.85 -16.10 54.39
CA LEU A 162 -31.80 -17.53 54.71
C LEU A 162 -33.18 -18.21 54.80
N GLY A 163 -34.25 -17.43 54.96
CA GLY A 163 -35.61 -17.95 55.06
C GLY A 163 -35.75 -18.97 56.21
N GLU A 164 -36.30 -20.15 55.90
CA GLU A 164 -36.63 -21.19 56.90
C GLU A 164 -35.43 -21.65 57.74
N GLU A 165 -34.20 -21.62 57.19
CA GLU A 165 -32.98 -22.04 57.89
C GLU A 165 -32.66 -21.15 59.10
N PHE A 166 -33.17 -19.91 59.12
CA PHE A 166 -32.94 -18.96 60.22
C PHE A 166 -33.82 -19.23 61.45
N THR A 167 -34.88 -20.03 61.32
CA THR A 167 -35.88 -20.26 62.38
C THR A 167 -35.30 -20.78 63.69
N ILE A 168 -34.20 -21.54 63.62
CA ILE A 168 -33.47 -22.11 64.76
C ILE A 168 -32.94 -21.01 65.70
N PHE A 169 -32.64 -19.82 65.17
CA PHE A 169 -32.04 -18.72 65.95
C PHE A 169 -33.07 -17.77 66.58
N ILE A 170 -34.30 -17.74 66.07
CA ILE A 170 -35.37 -16.80 66.47
C ILE A 170 -35.60 -16.77 68.00
N PRO A 171 -35.79 -17.90 68.72
CA PRO A 171 -36.13 -17.88 70.14
C PRO A 171 -35.06 -17.19 71.00
N SER A 172 -33.79 -17.40 70.64
CA SER A 172 -32.65 -16.81 71.35
C SER A 172 -32.47 -15.32 71.07
N ILE A 173 -32.80 -14.84 69.86
CA ILE A 173 -32.73 -13.41 69.51
C ILE A 173 -33.90 -12.66 70.15
N ARG A 174 -35.11 -13.23 70.11
CA ARG A 174 -36.31 -12.67 70.75
C ARG A 174 -36.10 -12.46 72.25
N LYS A 175 -35.46 -13.41 72.94
CA LYS A 175 -35.12 -13.27 74.38
C LYS A 175 -34.24 -12.05 74.65
N LEU A 176 -33.30 -11.73 73.76
CA LEU A 176 -32.41 -10.57 73.87
C LEU A 176 -33.13 -9.25 73.53
N LEU A 177 -33.97 -9.24 72.50
CA LEU A 177 -34.76 -8.05 72.14
C LEU A 177 -35.73 -7.64 73.26
N VAL A 178 -36.37 -8.63 73.91
CA VAL A 178 -37.26 -8.39 75.06
C VAL A 178 -36.47 -7.91 76.29
N LYS A 179 -35.30 -8.50 76.58
CA LYS A 179 -34.41 -8.12 77.70
C LYS A 179 -34.01 -6.64 77.65
N HIS A 180 -33.74 -6.11 76.46
CA HIS A 180 -33.31 -4.72 76.24
C HIS A 180 -34.43 -3.77 75.80
N HIS A 181 -35.69 -4.19 75.90
CA HIS A 181 -36.89 -3.41 75.51
C HIS A 181 -36.88 -2.85 74.06
N LEU A 182 -36.23 -3.54 73.13
CA LEU A 182 -36.13 -3.13 71.73
C LEU A 182 -37.36 -3.62 70.94
N ARG A 183 -38.30 -2.71 70.66
CA ARG A 183 -39.40 -2.97 69.70
C ARG A 183 -38.96 -2.57 68.30
N TYR A 184 -38.56 -3.55 67.48
CA TYR A 184 -38.17 -3.32 66.10
C TYR A 184 -39.22 -3.92 65.15
N LYS A 185 -40.09 -3.05 64.61
CA LYS A 185 -41.26 -3.44 63.81
C LYS A 185 -40.91 -4.37 62.64
N LYS A 186 -39.78 -4.13 61.94
CA LYS A 186 -39.32 -5.01 60.85
C LYS A 186 -38.99 -6.41 61.36
N TRP A 187 -38.40 -6.56 62.55
CA TRP A 187 -38.12 -7.89 63.14
C TRP A 187 -39.42 -8.64 63.42
N ASP A 188 -40.40 -7.99 64.05
CA ASP A 188 -41.70 -8.60 64.34
C ASP A 188 -42.42 -9.04 63.06
N GLU A 189 -42.35 -8.25 61.99
CA GLU A 189 -42.87 -8.62 60.67
C GLU A 189 -42.12 -9.83 60.06
N THR A 190 -40.78 -9.84 60.14
CA THR A 190 -39.95 -10.93 59.61
C THR A 190 -40.15 -12.23 60.38
N GLU A 191 -40.21 -12.17 61.71
CA GLU A 191 -40.46 -13.30 62.61
C GLU A 191 -41.85 -13.91 62.34
N ASN A 192 -42.88 -13.07 62.22
CA ASN A 192 -44.24 -13.55 61.94
C ASN A 192 -44.36 -14.21 60.55
N ARG A 193 -43.68 -13.68 59.52
CA ARG A 193 -43.65 -14.28 58.17
C ARG A 193 -42.90 -15.62 58.13
N LEU A 194 -41.76 -15.72 58.83
CA LEU A 194 -40.99 -16.96 58.97
C LEU A 194 -41.78 -18.05 59.69
N LEU A 195 -42.47 -17.70 60.79
CA LEU A 195 -43.30 -18.65 61.54
C LEU A 195 -44.55 -19.12 60.77
N ARG A 196 -45.05 -18.31 59.84
CA ARG A 196 -46.18 -18.64 58.96
C ARG A 196 -45.77 -19.39 57.68
N ARG A 197 -44.47 -19.61 57.44
CA ARG A 197 -43.91 -20.22 56.20
C ARG A 197 -44.35 -19.50 54.91
N GLU A 198 -44.48 -18.18 54.97
CA GLU A 198 -44.78 -17.36 53.79
C GLU A 198 -43.48 -17.08 53.00
N LEU A 199 -43.50 -17.27 51.68
CA LEU A 199 -42.36 -16.95 50.81
C LEU A 199 -41.98 -15.46 50.93
N PHE A 200 -40.70 -15.18 51.14
CA PHE A 200 -40.15 -13.83 51.04
C PHE A 200 -40.08 -13.42 49.57
N ILE A 201 -41.19 -12.95 49.01
CA ILE A 201 -41.14 -12.13 47.81
C ILE A 201 -40.54 -10.79 48.27
N SER A 202 -39.28 -10.55 47.91
CA SER A 202 -38.67 -9.25 48.11
C SER A 202 -39.34 -8.28 47.13
N ASP A 203 -40.01 -7.24 47.63
CA ASP A 203 -40.56 -6.12 46.82
C ASP A 203 -39.46 -5.28 46.10
N ASN A 204 -38.26 -5.84 45.92
CA ASN A 204 -37.17 -5.28 45.12
C ASN A 204 -37.17 -5.81 43.68
N LEU A 205 -38.32 -6.29 43.19
CA LEU A 205 -38.58 -6.51 41.76
C LEU A 205 -39.23 -5.29 41.09
N SER A 206 -39.24 -4.11 41.74
CA SER A 206 -39.03 -2.90 40.97
C SER A 206 -37.59 -2.97 40.49
N VAL A 207 -37.42 -3.25 39.20
CA VAL A 207 -36.23 -2.88 38.43
C VAL A 207 -35.98 -1.40 38.74
N GLN A 208 -35.21 -1.12 39.80
CA GLN A 208 -34.39 0.06 39.85
C GLN A 208 -33.50 -0.12 38.64
N LYS A 209 -33.94 0.51 37.54
CA LYS A 209 -33.05 0.95 36.49
C LYS A 209 -31.92 1.68 37.21
N TYR A 210 -30.86 0.94 37.53
CA TYR A 210 -29.51 1.49 37.52
C TYR A 210 -29.14 1.74 36.06
N THR A 211 -29.93 2.59 35.39
CA THR A 211 -29.35 3.60 34.51
C THR A 211 -28.97 4.76 35.41
N GLN A 212 -28.00 4.53 36.29
CA GLN A 212 -26.98 5.55 36.39
C GLN A 212 -26.15 5.33 35.13
N CYS A 213 -26.33 6.23 34.17
CA CYS A 213 -25.28 6.49 33.20
C CYS A 213 -23.93 6.54 33.94
N PRO A 214 -22.82 6.10 33.33
CA PRO A 214 -21.51 6.38 33.88
C PRO A 214 -21.49 7.88 34.22
N PRO A 215 -21.07 8.31 35.42
CA PRO A 215 -20.81 9.72 35.61
C PRO A 215 -19.80 10.11 34.54
N ASP A 216 -20.15 11.13 33.75
CA ASP A 216 -19.26 11.72 32.77
C ASP A 216 -17.88 11.87 33.40
N VAL A 217 -16.92 11.17 32.80
CA VAL A 217 -15.51 11.35 33.11
C VAL A 217 -15.19 12.81 32.76
N ILE A 218 -14.72 13.53 33.77
CA ILE A 218 -14.32 14.96 33.82
C ILE A 218 -15.42 15.89 34.36
N SER A 219 -15.52 15.94 35.69
CA SER A 219 -15.86 17.18 36.39
C SER A 219 -14.59 17.64 37.13
N ASP A 220 -14.09 18.82 36.73
CA ASP A 220 -12.90 19.49 37.29
C ASP A 220 -13.17 19.88 38.76
N PRO A 221 -12.21 19.77 39.72
CA PRO A 221 -12.47 20.00 41.14
C PRO A 221 -12.43 21.49 41.57
N LEU A 222 -12.97 22.43 40.77
CA LEU A 222 -12.78 23.87 41.05
C LEU A 222 -14.02 24.79 41.05
N ASP A 223 -15.25 24.30 40.88
CA ASP A 223 -16.45 25.16 40.99
C ASP A 223 -17.34 24.76 42.17
N ASP A 224 -16.94 25.18 43.38
CA ASP A 224 -17.85 25.37 44.51
C ASP A 224 -18.34 26.82 44.47
N PHE A 225 -19.65 27.08 44.25
CA PHE A 225 -20.39 28.13 44.97
C PHE A 225 -21.92 28.02 44.75
N GLU A 226 -22.62 27.97 45.89
CA GLU A 226 -24.03 28.24 46.16
C GLU A 226 -25.13 27.29 45.68
N GLY A 227 -25.81 26.69 46.66
CA GLY A 227 -26.86 25.71 46.51
C GLY A 227 -28.27 26.27 46.30
N VAL A 228 -29.09 25.46 45.62
CA VAL A 228 -30.56 25.47 45.63
C VAL A 228 -31.02 24.00 45.44
N PRO A 229 -32.09 23.53 46.10
CA PRO A 229 -32.50 22.12 46.02
C PRO A 229 -33.19 21.81 44.69
N SER A 230 -32.83 20.67 44.10
CA SER A 230 -33.36 20.17 42.82
C SER A 230 -34.81 19.67 42.97
N GLU A 231 -35.73 20.28 42.22
CA GLU A 231 -37.02 19.68 41.89
C GLU A 231 -36.84 18.62 40.78
N GLU A 232 -37.55 17.50 40.92
CA GLU A 232 -37.64 16.42 39.94
C GLU A 232 -38.35 16.93 38.67
N ALA A 233 -37.65 16.91 37.53
CA ALA A 233 -38.24 17.19 36.22
C ALA A 233 -37.69 16.25 35.13
N ASP A 234 -38.61 15.80 34.28
CA ASP A 234 -38.52 14.83 33.19
C ASP A 234 -37.22 14.82 32.35
N GLU A 235 -36.68 13.61 32.15
CA GLU A 235 -35.46 13.33 31.36
C GLU A 235 -35.64 13.38 29.83
N THR A 236 -36.82 13.70 29.29
CA THR A 236 -37.03 13.65 27.83
C THR A 236 -36.68 14.92 27.05
N GLN A 237 -36.10 15.95 27.69
CA GLN A 237 -35.60 17.15 27.00
C GLN A 237 -34.29 17.69 27.59
N ARG A 238 -33.18 16.96 27.44
CA ARG A 238 -31.84 17.57 27.49
C ARG A 238 -31.22 17.53 26.09
N GLN A 239 -31.54 18.53 25.28
CA GLN A 239 -30.60 18.91 24.21
C GLN A 239 -29.29 19.34 24.89
N PRO A 240 -28.12 18.87 24.44
CA PRO A 240 -26.86 19.39 24.95
C PRO A 240 -26.86 20.90 24.69
N ARG A 241 -26.72 21.73 25.73
CA ARG A 241 -26.55 23.18 25.56
C ARG A 241 -25.28 23.37 24.73
N SER A 242 -25.42 23.56 23.42
CA SER A 242 -24.28 23.88 22.56
C SER A 242 -23.69 25.19 23.05
N HIS A 243 -22.38 25.21 23.25
CA HIS A 243 -21.69 26.46 23.54
C HIS A 243 -21.92 27.40 22.35
N GLN A 244 -22.52 28.56 22.62
CA GLN A 244 -22.81 29.54 21.59
C GLN A 244 -21.52 30.26 21.21
N VAL A 245 -21.09 30.10 19.96
CA VAL A 245 -19.87 30.70 19.42
C VAL A 245 -19.91 32.23 19.56
N ASN A 246 -18.86 32.82 20.13
CA ASN A 246 -18.75 34.28 20.20
C ASN A 246 -18.17 34.86 18.89
N ASP A 247 -19.07 35.21 17.97
CA ASP A 247 -18.75 35.82 16.67
C ASP A 247 -17.87 37.08 16.77
N VAL A 248 -17.96 37.85 17.87
CA VAL A 248 -17.17 39.09 18.03
C VAL A 248 -15.70 38.76 18.29
N ARG A 249 -15.43 37.78 19.16
CA ARG A 249 -14.05 37.37 19.49
C ARG A 249 -13.36 36.73 18.30
N LEU A 250 -14.05 35.87 17.56
CA LEU A 250 -13.51 35.24 16.36
C LEU A 250 -13.17 36.25 15.27
N ARG A 251 -14.03 37.26 15.06
CA ARG A 251 -13.73 38.36 14.13
C ARG A 251 -12.50 39.15 14.54
N SER A 252 -12.37 39.49 15.82
CA SER A 252 -11.20 40.22 16.32
C SER A 252 -9.89 39.41 16.19
N ALA A 253 -9.96 38.09 16.37
CA ALA A 253 -8.81 37.20 16.26
C ALA A 253 -8.41 36.92 14.79
N GLY A 254 -9.39 36.89 13.88
CA GLY A 254 -9.17 36.69 12.44
C GLY A 254 -8.73 37.95 11.68
N GLU A 255 -8.71 39.12 12.31
CA GLU A 255 -8.35 40.39 11.68
C GLU A 255 -6.87 40.42 11.25
N ALA A 256 -6.65 40.53 9.94
CA ALA A 256 -5.33 40.45 9.32
C ALA A 256 -4.76 41.84 8.95
N SER A 257 -5.53 42.92 9.09
CA SER A 257 -5.03 44.27 8.87
C SER A 257 -3.91 44.63 9.87
N GLN A 258 -2.85 45.30 9.40
CA GLN A 258 -1.68 45.77 10.18
C GLN A 258 -0.55 44.75 10.48
N ARG A 259 -0.45 43.62 9.76
CA ARG A 259 0.69 42.67 9.89
C ARG A 259 1.74 42.91 8.82
N SER A 260 2.99 43.14 9.21
CA SER A 260 4.07 43.53 8.27
C SER A 260 5.32 42.65 8.35
N THR A 261 5.65 42.12 9.53
CA THR A 261 6.84 41.27 9.76
C THR A 261 6.47 39.79 9.80
N ARG A 262 7.47 38.90 9.70
CA ARG A 262 7.27 37.44 9.78
C ARG A 262 6.74 37.02 11.15
N GLU A 263 7.22 37.68 12.20
CA GLU A 263 6.85 37.47 13.59
C GLU A 263 5.39 37.88 13.85
N ASP A 264 4.94 39.01 13.27
CA ASP A 264 3.56 39.46 13.37
C ASP A 264 2.56 38.43 12.81
N TRP A 265 2.91 37.82 11.68
CA TRP A 265 2.09 36.79 11.05
C TRP A 265 2.06 35.48 11.85
N ALA A 266 3.20 35.08 12.42
CA ALA A 266 3.27 33.89 13.28
C ALA A 266 2.39 34.05 14.53
N GLU A 267 2.40 35.25 15.12
CA GLU A 267 1.61 35.57 16.30
C GLU A 267 0.12 35.69 15.99
N TRP A 268 -0.25 36.27 14.84
CA TRP A 268 -1.62 36.27 14.33
C TRP A 268 -2.17 34.85 14.19
N MET A 269 -1.42 33.95 13.53
CA MET A 269 -1.85 32.57 13.33
C MET A 269 -2.02 31.82 14.65
N ARG A 270 -1.11 32.04 15.62
CA ARG A 270 -1.19 31.45 16.96
C ARG A 270 -2.44 31.92 17.70
N HIS A 271 -2.68 33.23 17.74
CA HIS A 271 -3.86 33.80 18.39
C HIS A 271 -5.17 33.34 17.75
N PHE A 272 -5.22 33.31 16.42
CA PHE A 272 -6.41 32.89 15.70
C PHE A 272 -6.74 31.41 15.96
N SER A 273 -5.74 30.54 15.92
CA SER A 273 -5.91 29.10 16.23
C SER A 273 -6.43 28.87 17.66
N ILE A 274 -5.88 29.58 18.65
CA ILE A 274 -6.33 29.46 20.05
C ILE A 274 -7.76 29.98 20.22
N ALA A 275 -8.11 31.09 19.58
CA ALA A 275 -9.47 31.64 19.64
C ALA A 275 -10.50 30.67 19.06
N LEU A 276 -10.19 30.03 17.93
CA LEU A 276 -11.04 29.00 17.32
C LEU A 276 -11.24 27.79 18.24
N LEU A 277 -10.19 27.31 18.90
CA LEU A 277 -10.31 26.18 19.84
C LEU A 277 -11.15 26.54 21.06
N LYS A 278 -10.97 27.73 21.64
CA LYS A 278 -11.73 28.19 22.83
C LYS A 278 -13.22 28.33 22.55
N GLU A 279 -13.57 28.90 21.41
CA GLU A 279 -14.95 29.20 21.03
C GLU A 279 -15.61 28.03 20.28
N SER A 280 -14.90 26.91 20.04
CA SER A 280 -15.46 25.75 19.37
C SER A 280 -16.65 25.16 20.16
N PRO A 281 -17.75 24.81 19.47
CA PRO A 281 -18.87 24.13 20.10
C PRO A 281 -18.52 22.71 20.56
N SER A 282 -17.44 22.11 20.04
CA SER A 282 -16.95 20.79 20.45
C SER A 282 -16.14 20.87 21.75
N PRO A 283 -16.56 20.18 22.84
CA PRO A 283 -15.82 20.15 24.10
C PRO A 283 -14.38 19.63 23.95
N ALA A 284 -14.17 18.63 23.07
CA ALA A 284 -12.86 18.03 22.83
C ALA A 284 -11.85 19.03 22.21
N LEU A 285 -12.31 19.89 21.29
CA LEU A 285 -11.46 20.95 20.73
C LEU A 285 -11.19 22.05 21.75
N ARG A 286 -12.17 22.36 22.61
CA ARG A 286 -12.04 23.35 23.67
C ARG A 286 -11.01 22.95 24.72
N THR A 287 -10.98 21.68 25.12
CA THR A 287 -9.97 21.17 26.06
C THR A 287 -8.54 21.30 25.52
N CYS A 288 -8.37 21.19 24.19
CA CYS A 288 -7.06 21.35 23.54
C CYS A 288 -6.57 22.81 23.52
N ALA A 289 -7.41 23.81 23.80
CA ALA A 289 -7.00 25.21 23.75
C ALA A 289 -5.86 25.54 24.74
N ARG A 290 -5.86 24.93 25.93
CA ARG A 290 -4.79 25.10 26.94
C ARG A 290 -3.49 24.44 26.49
N LEU A 291 -3.58 23.30 25.80
CA LEU A 291 -2.42 22.61 25.24
C LEU A 291 -1.83 23.40 24.06
N ALA A 292 -2.66 23.92 23.17
CA ALA A 292 -2.24 24.76 22.03
C ALA A 292 -1.57 26.07 22.47
N GLN A 293 -1.89 26.58 23.66
CA GLN A 293 -1.20 27.73 24.27
C GLN A 293 0.25 27.38 24.68
N LEU A 294 0.50 26.17 25.15
CA LEU A 294 1.83 25.70 25.57
C LEU A 294 2.66 25.19 24.38
N GLN A 295 2.01 24.52 23.43
CA GLN A 295 2.61 23.90 22.25
C GLN A 295 1.93 24.43 20.97
N PRO A 296 2.48 25.48 20.31
CA PRO A 296 1.84 26.11 19.16
C PRO A 296 1.60 25.20 17.94
N SER A 297 2.34 24.09 17.81
CA SER A 297 2.13 23.12 16.71
C SER A 297 0.74 22.47 16.77
N VAL A 298 0.24 22.18 17.98
CA VAL A 298 -1.11 21.61 18.19
C VAL A 298 -2.19 22.56 17.69
N GLY A 299 -2.00 23.87 17.90
CA GLY A 299 -2.90 24.88 17.37
C GLY A 299 -2.95 24.90 15.84
N ARG A 300 -1.81 24.69 15.18
CA ARG A 300 -1.72 24.64 13.71
C ARG A 300 -2.39 23.38 13.14
N GLU A 301 -2.20 22.22 13.77
CA GLU A 301 -2.79 20.95 13.34
C GLU A 301 -4.32 20.94 13.50
N LEU A 302 -4.83 21.44 14.64
CA LEU A 302 -6.27 21.50 14.91
C LEU A 302 -6.97 22.72 14.29
N PHE A 303 -6.24 23.57 13.56
CA PHE A 303 -6.76 24.81 13.01
C PHE A 303 -7.96 24.60 12.09
N ALA A 304 -7.88 23.65 11.15
CA ALA A 304 -8.94 23.40 10.18
C ALA A 304 -10.21 22.83 10.85
N ALA A 305 -10.05 21.86 11.76
CA ALA A 305 -11.15 21.30 12.53
C ALA A 305 -11.81 22.35 13.45
N GLY A 306 -11.01 23.18 14.12
CA GLY A 306 -11.49 24.30 14.92
C GLY A 306 -12.24 25.34 14.08
N PHE A 307 -11.73 25.66 12.89
CA PHE A 307 -12.38 26.57 11.96
C PHE A 307 -13.73 26.03 11.49
N ALA A 308 -13.79 24.81 10.96
CA ALA A 308 -15.03 24.21 10.44
C ALA A 308 -16.12 24.09 11.52
N SER A 309 -15.71 23.72 12.74
CA SER A 309 -16.60 23.63 13.90
C SER A 309 -17.25 24.97 14.25
N CYS A 310 -16.47 26.05 14.26
CA CYS A 310 -16.99 27.40 14.50
C CYS A 310 -17.80 27.91 13.31
N TRP A 311 -17.30 27.72 12.08
CA TRP A 311 -17.88 28.21 10.83
C TRP A 311 -19.36 27.81 10.67
N ALA A 312 -19.71 26.58 11.02
CA ALA A 312 -21.08 26.06 10.90
C ALA A 312 -22.11 26.77 11.81
N GLN A 313 -21.68 27.44 12.88
CA GLN A 313 -22.56 28.12 13.84
C GLN A 313 -22.50 29.66 13.77
N MET A 314 -21.59 30.21 12.96
CA MET A 314 -21.44 31.64 12.77
C MET A 314 -22.58 32.24 11.95
N THR A 315 -22.90 33.51 12.21
CA THR A 315 -23.81 34.30 11.37
C THR A 315 -23.23 34.58 9.98
N GLU A 316 -24.07 34.63 8.94
CA GLU A 316 -23.65 34.91 7.54
C GLU A 316 -22.83 36.21 7.43
N SER A 317 -23.21 37.26 8.16
CA SER A 317 -22.49 38.53 8.19
C SER A 317 -21.07 38.40 8.77
N SER A 318 -20.89 37.55 9.78
CA SER A 318 -19.59 37.28 10.39
C SER A 318 -18.72 36.39 9.51
N GLN A 319 -19.33 35.42 8.80
CA GLN A 319 -18.66 34.60 7.80
C GLN A 319 -18.10 35.45 6.64
N GLU A 320 -18.90 36.36 6.09
CA GLU A 320 -18.44 37.28 5.05
C GLU A 320 -17.26 38.14 5.51
N GLN A 321 -17.32 38.63 6.76
CA GLN A 321 -16.27 39.47 7.33
C GLN A 321 -14.97 38.68 7.52
N LEU A 322 -15.05 37.45 8.00
CA LEU A 322 -13.90 36.56 8.13
C LEU A 322 -13.28 36.19 6.77
N VAL A 323 -14.12 35.97 5.75
CA VAL A 323 -13.66 35.75 4.37
C VAL A 323 -12.95 36.98 3.81
N ARG A 324 -13.43 38.20 4.12
CA ARG A 324 -12.71 39.43 3.76
C ARG A 324 -11.34 39.48 4.45
N SER A 325 -11.26 39.14 5.74
CA SER A 325 -9.97 39.07 6.46
C SER A 325 -9.01 38.03 5.85
N LEU A 326 -9.51 36.84 5.49
CA LEU A 326 -8.71 35.83 4.77
C LEU A 326 -8.24 36.35 3.40
N LYS A 327 -9.10 37.02 2.61
CA LYS A 327 -8.72 37.66 1.33
C LYS A 327 -7.65 38.72 1.51
N THR A 328 -7.70 39.50 2.60
CA THR A 328 -6.64 40.47 2.92
C THR A 328 -5.33 39.78 3.29
N ALA A 329 -5.37 38.66 4.03
CA ALA A 329 -4.18 37.87 4.34
C ALA A 329 -3.54 37.28 3.07
N PHE A 330 -4.37 36.72 2.19
CA PHE A 330 -3.97 36.18 0.89
C PHE A 330 -3.35 37.21 -0.05
N SER A 331 -3.76 38.48 0.05
CA SER A 331 -3.26 39.58 -0.79
C SER A 331 -1.98 40.22 -0.25
N SER A 332 -1.55 39.88 0.97
CA SER A 332 -0.34 40.47 1.57
C SER A 332 0.94 39.95 0.93
N GLN A 333 1.88 40.85 0.63
CA GLN A 333 3.18 40.47 0.04
C GLN A 333 4.14 39.85 1.06
N ASN A 334 3.98 40.15 2.34
CA ASN A 334 4.92 39.78 3.42
C ASN A 334 4.48 38.52 4.20
N ILE A 335 3.43 37.81 3.76
CA ILE A 335 2.97 36.61 4.44
C ILE A 335 3.99 35.47 4.31
N PRO A 336 4.38 34.80 5.42
CA PRO A 336 5.25 33.64 5.36
C PRO A 336 4.60 32.46 4.62
N PRO A 337 5.37 31.70 3.80
CA PRO A 337 4.83 30.58 3.02
C PRO A 337 4.21 29.47 3.89
N GLU A 338 4.72 29.26 5.11
CA GLU A 338 4.19 28.29 6.07
C GLU A 338 2.73 28.58 6.48
N ILE A 339 2.41 29.86 6.67
CA ILE A 339 1.06 30.30 7.08
C ILE A 339 0.13 30.27 5.87
N LEU A 340 0.62 30.68 4.70
CA LEU A 340 -0.13 30.58 3.46
C LEU A 340 -0.48 29.12 3.12
N ALA A 341 0.45 28.18 3.33
CA ALA A 341 0.18 26.75 3.21
C ALA A 341 -0.89 26.26 4.20
N THR A 342 -0.87 26.74 5.45
CA THR A 342 -1.89 26.39 6.45
C THR A 342 -3.28 26.89 6.06
N LEU A 343 -3.37 28.10 5.50
CA LEU A 343 -4.63 28.66 4.99
C LEU A 343 -5.12 27.97 3.71
N LEU A 344 -4.21 27.50 2.85
CA LEU A 344 -4.56 26.66 1.70
C LEU A 344 -5.05 25.27 2.15
N ASN A 345 -4.44 24.67 3.17
CA ASN A 345 -4.95 23.44 3.80
C ASN A 345 -6.35 23.64 4.37
N LEU A 346 -6.65 24.81 4.95
CA LEU A 346 -8.00 25.15 5.40
C LEU A 346 -8.99 25.20 4.24
N ALA A 347 -8.64 25.85 3.13
CA ALA A 347 -9.53 25.94 1.96
C ALA A 347 -9.87 24.55 1.40
N GLU A 348 -8.86 23.68 1.24
CA GLU A 348 -9.02 22.28 0.86
C GLU A 348 -9.89 21.50 1.86
N PHE A 349 -9.61 21.62 3.16
CA PHE A 349 -10.41 20.96 4.20
C PHE A 349 -11.90 21.35 4.13
N MET A 350 -12.20 22.61 3.85
CA MET A 350 -13.56 23.11 3.69
C MET A 350 -14.24 22.61 2.40
N GLU A 351 -13.47 22.29 1.34
CA GLU A 351 -13.99 21.62 0.15
C GLU A 351 -14.39 20.17 0.45
N HIS A 352 -13.59 19.45 1.23
CA HIS A 352 -13.92 18.09 1.70
C HIS A 352 -15.18 18.05 2.59
N ASP A 353 -15.42 19.10 3.40
CA ASP A 353 -16.64 19.24 4.22
C ASP A 353 -17.89 19.69 3.42
N GLU A 354 -17.82 19.70 2.09
CA GLU A 354 -18.88 20.14 1.16
C GLU A 354 -19.37 21.59 1.39
N LYS A 355 -18.59 22.41 2.12
CA LYS A 355 -18.87 23.82 2.41
C LYS A 355 -17.67 24.68 1.97
N PRO A 356 -17.37 24.74 0.66
CA PRO A 356 -16.22 25.47 0.17
C PRO A 356 -16.30 26.95 0.58
N LEU A 357 -15.15 27.52 0.96
CA LEU A 357 -15.08 28.94 1.29
C LEU A 357 -15.43 29.77 0.03
N PRO A 358 -16.19 30.88 0.15
CA PRO A 358 -16.57 31.74 -0.98
C PRO A 358 -15.37 32.62 -1.44
N ILE A 359 -14.34 31.97 -1.94
CA ILE A 359 -13.08 32.52 -2.43
C ILE A 359 -12.91 32.08 -3.88
N ASP A 360 -12.42 32.99 -4.72
CA ASP A 360 -12.21 32.71 -6.15
C ASP A 360 -11.15 31.61 -6.33
N THR A 361 -11.48 30.54 -7.06
CA THR A 361 -10.57 29.42 -7.33
C THR A 361 -9.30 29.87 -8.04
N ARG A 362 -9.38 30.94 -8.84
CA ARG A 362 -8.21 31.54 -9.51
C ARG A 362 -7.20 32.10 -8.51
N LEU A 363 -7.69 32.74 -7.45
CA LEU A 363 -6.84 33.28 -6.40
C LEU A 363 -6.17 32.14 -5.63
N LEU A 364 -6.91 31.10 -5.27
CA LEU A 364 -6.36 29.92 -4.58
C LEU A 364 -5.31 29.20 -5.44
N GLY A 365 -5.57 29.01 -6.74
CA GLY A 365 -4.62 28.42 -7.68
C GLY A 365 -3.33 29.24 -7.82
N ALA A 366 -3.43 30.56 -7.95
CA ALA A 366 -2.25 31.45 -8.05
C ALA A 366 -1.43 31.48 -6.75
N LEU A 367 -2.10 31.41 -5.59
CA LEU A 367 -1.42 31.35 -4.28
C LEU A 367 -0.76 29.99 -4.04
N ALA A 368 -1.41 28.90 -4.44
CA ALA A 368 -0.83 27.57 -4.39
C ALA A 368 0.42 27.46 -5.28
N GLU A 369 0.38 28.06 -6.48
CA GLU A 369 1.54 28.16 -7.37
C GLU A 369 2.67 28.98 -6.73
N LYS A 370 2.35 30.12 -6.10
CA LYS A 370 3.33 30.94 -5.35
C LYS A 370 3.97 30.18 -4.18
N CYS A 371 3.20 29.31 -3.53
CA CYS A 371 3.68 28.43 -2.45
C CYS A 371 4.47 27.21 -2.93
N ARG A 372 4.59 26.98 -4.24
CA ARG A 372 5.11 25.74 -4.84
C ARG A 372 4.27 24.48 -4.52
N ALA A 373 3.06 24.66 -4.00
CA ALA A 373 2.07 23.61 -3.77
C ALA A 373 1.37 23.24 -5.10
N TYR A 374 2.15 22.77 -6.08
CA TYR A 374 1.70 22.55 -7.45
C TYR A 374 0.58 21.52 -7.60
N ALA A 375 0.44 20.55 -6.71
CA ALA A 375 -0.67 19.59 -6.74
C ALA A 375 -2.01 20.29 -6.45
N LYS A 376 -2.06 21.18 -5.46
CA LYS A 376 -3.24 22.00 -5.18
C LYS A 376 -3.49 23.03 -6.27
N ALA A 377 -2.41 23.62 -6.80
CA ALA A 377 -2.51 24.53 -7.95
C ALA A 377 -3.11 23.81 -9.17
N LEU A 378 -2.75 22.55 -9.40
CA LEU A 378 -3.29 21.72 -10.47
C LEU A 378 -4.79 21.54 -10.30
N HIS A 379 -5.25 21.07 -9.13
CA HIS A 379 -6.68 20.90 -8.80
C HIS A 379 -7.49 22.16 -9.11
N TYR A 380 -7.08 23.32 -8.57
CA TYR A 380 -7.79 24.57 -8.82
C TYR A 380 -7.77 25.01 -10.29
N LYS A 381 -6.69 24.72 -11.01
CA LYS A 381 -6.57 25.05 -12.44
C LYS A 381 -7.33 24.09 -13.34
N GLU A 382 -7.49 22.83 -12.94
CA GLU A 382 -8.36 21.87 -13.62
C GLU A 382 -9.83 22.26 -13.46
N MET A 383 -10.25 22.70 -12.26
CA MET A 383 -11.59 23.27 -12.07
C MET A 383 -11.83 24.51 -12.95
N GLU A 384 -10.82 25.39 -13.08
CA GLU A 384 -10.88 26.54 -14.00
C GLU A 384 -11.00 26.08 -15.46
N PHE A 385 -10.28 25.03 -15.85
CA PHE A 385 -10.31 24.46 -17.19
C PHE A 385 -11.67 23.83 -17.53
N GLU A 386 -12.28 23.09 -16.61
CA GLU A 386 -13.64 22.56 -16.78
C GLU A 386 -14.68 23.67 -16.97
N ALA A 387 -14.55 24.78 -16.24
CA ALA A 387 -15.41 25.95 -16.41
C ALA A 387 -15.26 26.60 -17.80
N VAL A 388 -14.06 26.58 -18.37
CA VAL A 388 -13.77 27.05 -19.74
C VAL A 388 -14.34 26.09 -20.79
N CYS A 389 -14.14 24.78 -20.64
CA CYS A 389 -14.67 23.78 -21.56
C CYS A 389 -16.21 23.79 -21.61
N SER A 390 -16.86 24.04 -20.47
CA SER A 390 -18.32 24.15 -20.38
C SER A 390 -18.89 25.50 -20.85
N LYS A 391 -18.06 26.42 -21.35
CA LYS A 391 -18.42 27.80 -21.77
C LYS A 391 -19.12 28.62 -20.68
N LYS A 392 -19.03 28.22 -19.41
CA LYS A 392 -19.68 28.89 -18.27
C LYS A 392 -18.94 30.17 -17.83
N MET A 393 -17.69 30.35 -18.27
CA MET A 393 -16.82 31.47 -17.87
C MET A 393 -16.09 32.10 -19.07
N GLY A 394 -15.95 33.45 -19.06
CA GLY A 394 -15.19 34.22 -20.05
C GLY A 394 -13.67 34.27 -19.82
N ALA A 395 -13.05 33.19 -19.31
CA ALA A 395 -11.60 33.12 -19.14
C ALA A 395 -10.91 32.83 -20.49
N ASN A 396 -9.70 33.35 -20.70
CA ASN A 396 -8.95 33.07 -21.93
C ASN A 396 -8.39 31.63 -21.90
N PRO A 397 -8.86 30.71 -22.78
CA PRO A 397 -8.44 29.30 -22.77
C PRO A 397 -6.92 29.13 -22.90
N VAL A 398 -6.27 30.03 -23.64
CA VAL A 398 -4.82 29.98 -23.88
C VAL A 398 -4.03 30.13 -22.58
N THR A 399 -4.50 31.00 -21.66
CA THR A 399 -3.81 31.27 -20.39
C THR A 399 -3.94 30.12 -19.39
N VAL A 400 -5.11 29.48 -19.35
CA VAL A 400 -5.37 28.33 -18.47
C VAL A 400 -4.57 27.12 -18.93
N VAL A 401 -4.58 26.82 -20.23
CA VAL A 401 -3.79 25.74 -20.83
C VAL A 401 -2.29 25.97 -20.60
N GLU A 402 -1.81 27.20 -20.78
CA GLU A 402 -0.40 27.53 -20.52
C GLU A 402 0.00 27.31 -19.06
N SER A 403 -0.89 27.66 -18.12
CA SER A 403 -0.67 27.44 -16.68
C SER A 403 -0.71 25.96 -16.33
N LEU A 404 -1.65 25.19 -16.87
CA LEU A 404 -1.75 23.75 -16.68
C LEU A 404 -0.53 23.00 -17.21
N ILE A 405 -0.05 23.37 -18.40
CA ILE A 405 1.20 22.82 -18.96
C ILE A 405 2.37 23.15 -18.02
N HIS A 406 2.46 24.38 -17.52
CA HIS A 406 3.52 24.77 -16.59
C HIS A 406 3.48 23.91 -15.30
N ILE A 407 2.32 23.81 -14.65
CA ILE A 407 2.13 23.07 -13.40
C ILE A 407 2.41 21.57 -13.58
N ASN A 408 1.92 20.95 -14.66
CA ASN A 408 2.20 19.55 -14.96
C ASN A 408 3.70 19.27 -15.16
N ASN A 409 4.43 20.21 -15.80
CA ASN A 409 5.88 20.08 -15.92
C ASN A 409 6.60 20.21 -14.57
N GLN A 410 6.12 21.07 -13.66
CA GLN A 410 6.64 21.18 -12.28
C GLN A 410 6.31 19.93 -11.42
N LEU A 411 5.24 19.21 -11.77
CA LEU A 411 4.88 17.91 -11.21
C LEU A 411 5.60 16.74 -11.92
N HIS A 412 6.45 17.00 -12.91
CA HIS A 412 7.10 15.98 -13.76
C HIS A 412 6.12 15.07 -14.54
N GLN A 413 4.88 15.52 -14.74
CA GLN A 413 3.83 14.84 -15.51
C GLN A 413 3.80 15.31 -16.97
N HIS A 414 4.91 15.09 -17.68
CA HIS A 414 5.06 15.57 -19.07
C HIS A 414 4.02 14.97 -20.04
N GLU A 415 3.62 13.72 -19.83
CA GLU A 415 2.63 13.06 -20.71
C GLU A 415 1.24 13.65 -20.57
N ALA A 416 0.83 14.04 -19.34
CA ALA A 416 -0.41 14.76 -19.09
C ALA A 416 -0.38 16.14 -19.77
N ALA A 417 0.73 16.87 -19.68
CA ALA A 417 0.90 18.15 -20.36
C ALA A 417 0.77 18.03 -21.89
N ILE A 418 1.33 16.96 -22.49
CA ILE A 418 1.17 16.66 -23.93
C ILE A 418 -0.29 16.32 -24.24
N GLY A 419 -0.96 15.56 -23.38
CA GLY A 419 -2.39 15.25 -23.50
C GLY A 419 -3.25 16.51 -23.52
N ILE A 420 -3.03 17.42 -22.58
CA ILE A 420 -3.74 18.71 -22.48
C ILE A 420 -3.52 19.55 -23.74
N LEU A 421 -2.28 19.60 -24.26
CA LEU A 421 -2.00 20.29 -25.50
C LEU A 421 -2.76 19.68 -26.68
N THR A 422 -2.71 18.35 -26.82
CA THR A 422 -3.33 17.62 -27.93
C THR A 422 -4.84 17.83 -27.91
N TYR A 423 -5.46 17.75 -26.73
CA TYR A 423 -6.87 18.05 -26.54
C TYR A 423 -7.22 19.49 -26.92
N SER A 424 -6.42 20.46 -26.47
CA SER A 424 -6.64 21.89 -26.76
C SER A 424 -6.52 22.23 -28.25
N GLN A 425 -5.63 21.55 -28.98
CA GLN A 425 -5.50 21.69 -30.43
C GLN A 425 -6.74 21.17 -31.17
N GLN A 426 -7.30 20.04 -30.72
CA GLN A 426 -8.43 19.38 -31.38
C GLN A 426 -9.78 20.05 -31.07
N HIS A 427 -9.96 20.56 -29.85
CA HIS A 427 -11.27 20.99 -29.36
C HIS A 427 -11.40 22.50 -29.10
N LEU A 428 -10.30 23.23 -28.86
CA LEU A 428 -10.33 24.64 -28.47
C LEU A 428 -9.74 25.59 -29.52
N GLU A 429 -9.31 25.06 -30.69
CA GLU A 429 -8.71 25.81 -31.81
C GLU A 429 -7.59 26.80 -31.38
N VAL A 430 -6.84 26.47 -30.32
CA VAL A 430 -5.85 27.39 -29.75
C VAL A 430 -4.60 27.47 -30.63
N GLN A 431 -4.20 28.69 -30.99
CA GLN A 431 -2.92 28.93 -31.68
C GLN A 431 -1.75 28.62 -30.75
N LEU A 432 -0.81 27.82 -31.26
CA LEU A 432 0.37 27.39 -30.52
C LEU A 432 1.33 28.56 -30.28
N LYS A 433 1.61 28.85 -29.01
CA LYS A 433 2.75 29.70 -28.64
C LYS A 433 4.04 28.90 -28.71
N GLU A 434 5.14 29.56 -29.08
CA GLU A 434 6.45 28.92 -29.20
C GLU A 434 6.98 28.40 -27.85
N SER A 435 6.63 29.11 -26.76
CA SER A 435 6.98 28.75 -25.38
C SER A 435 6.38 27.43 -24.92
N TRP A 436 5.35 26.92 -25.59
CA TRP A 436 4.71 25.66 -25.20
C TRP A 436 5.55 24.46 -25.60
N TYR A 437 6.16 24.48 -26.79
CA TYR A 437 7.11 23.45 -27.20
C TYR A 437 8.32 23.42 -26.27
N GLU A 438 8.76 24.59 -25.80
CA GLU A 438 9.84 24.73 -24.83
C GLU A 438 9.45 24.06 -23.50
N LYS A 439 8.30 24.43 -22.94
CA LYS A 439 7.77 23.87 -21.68
C LYS A 439 7.56 22.35 -21.78
N LEU A 440 7.18 21.82 -22.94
CA LEU A 440 6.96 20.39 -23.18
C LEU A 440 8.24 19.60 -23.49
N HIS A 441 9.42 20.22 -23.38
CA HIS A 441 10.71 19.61 -23.73
C HIS A 441 10.81 19.10 -25.18
N ARG A 442 9.99 19.65 -26.09
CA ARG A 442 10.06 19.41 -27.55
C ARG A 442 10.99 20.42 -28.19
N TRP A 443 12.26 20.38 -27.77
CA TRP A 443 13.24 21.41 -28.07
C TRP A 443 13.49 21.64 -29.57
N ASP A 444 13.44 20.60 -30.41
CA ASP A 444 13.61 20.76 -31.86
C ASP A 444 12.42 21.48 -32.54
N GLU A 445 11.22 21.35 -32.00
CA GLU A 445 10.05 22.08 -32.48
C GLU A 445 10.01 23.50 -31.94
N ALA A 446 10.36 23.68 -30.67
CA ALA A 446 10.54 24.98 -30.06
C ALA A 446 11.58 25.81 -30.82
N LEU A 447 12.73 25.22 -31.16
CA LEU A 447 13.78 25.89 -31.93
C LEU A 447 13.29 26.33 -33.31
N ARG A 448 12.55 25.46 -34.02
CA ARG A 448 11.96 25.81 -35.32
C ARG A 448 10.95 26.95 -35.20
N ALA A 449 10.08 26.89 -34.20
CA ALA A 449 9.07 27.90 -33.94
C ALA A 449 9.71 29.26 -33.60
N TYR A 450 10.70 29.29 -32.70
CA TYR A 450 11.41 30.52 -32.36
C TYR A 450 12.26 31.07 -33.52
N THR A 451 12.82 30.21 -34.36
CA THR A 451 13.55 30.65 -35.57
C THR A 451 12.59 31.32 -36.56
N MET A 452 11.39 30.75 -36.75
CA MET A 452 10.35 31.36 -37.57
C MET A 452 9.89 32.71 -37.00
N LYS A 453 9.68 32.79 -35.68
CA LYS A 453 9.30 34.04 -35.00
C LYS A 453 10.37 35.14 -35.15
N SER A 454 11.64 34.79 -34.97
CA SER A 454 12.76 35.72 -35.14
C SER A 454 12.86 36.23 -36.59
N SER A 455 12.59 35.38 -37.59
CA SER A 455 12.55 35.80 -39.00
C SER A 455 11.39 36.74 -39.35
N GLN A 456 10.27 36.66 -38.62
CA GLN A 456 9.09 37.51 -38.83
C GLN A 456 9.19 38.87 -38.11
N ALA A 457 10.08 39.01 -37.11
CA ALA A 457 10.18 40.18 -36.22
C ALA A 457 11.05 41.33 -36.76
N SER A 458 11.02 41.60 -38.07
CA SER A 458 11.91 42.58 -38.74
C SER A 458 11.45 44.06 -38.62
N GLY A 459 10.50 44.39 -37.73
CA GLY A 459 9.92 45.73 -37.60
C GLY A 459 10.48 46.58 -36.43
N PRO A 460 10.49 47.93 -36.52
CA PRO A 460 11.10 48.83 -35.53
C PRO A 460 10.41 48.90 -34.15
N LEU A 461 9.22 48.30 -33.98
CA LEU A 461 8.45 48.26 -32.72
C LEU A 461 8.51 46.88 -32.01
N GLN A 462 9.31 45.92 -32.50
CA GLN A 462 9.31 44.51 -32.05
C GLN A 462 10.60 44.07 -31.35
N HIS A 463 11.42 45.01 -30.84
CA HIS A 463 12.71 44.70 -30.23
C HIS A 463 12.60 43.77 -29.00
N SER A 464 11.54 43.90 -28.17
CA SER A 464 11.30 42.99 -27.03
C SER A 464 10.87 41.58 -27.47
N GLN A 465 10.06 41.46 -28.52
CA GLN A 465 9.62 40.16 -29.06
C GLN A 465 10.78 39.40 -29.72
N ASN A 466 11.73 40.12 -30.32
CA ASN A 466 12.94 39.51 -30.88
C ASN A 466 13.90 39.05 -29.78
N LEU A 467 13.98 39.76 -28.65
CA LEU A 467 14.77 39.33 -27.49
C LEU A 467 14.23 38.02 -26.90
N ASP A 468 12.91 37.92 -26.66
CA ASP A 468 12.28 36.69 -26.15
C ASP A 468 12.48 35.50 -27.11
N ALA A 469 12.38 35.74 -28.42
CA ALA A 469 12.63 34.71 -29.42
C ALA A 469 14.10 34.26 -29.41
N THR A 470 15.03 35.19 -29.26
CA THR A 470 16.47 34.93 -29.20
C THR A 470 16.83 34.13 -27.94
N LEU A 471 16.34 34.54 -26.78
CA LEU A 471 16.52 33.81 -25.51
C LEU A 471 15.89 32.41 -25.58
N GLY A 472 14.70 32.27 -26.17
CA GLY A 472 14.08 30.97 -26.42
C GLY A 472 14.92 30.06 -27.31
N ARG A 473 15.52 30.60 -28.40
CA ARG A 473 16.48 29.85 -29.24
C ARG A 473 17.70 29.42 -28.44
N MET A 474 18.26 30.30 -27.60
CA MET A 474 19.41 29.97 -26.76
C MET A 474 19.10 28.83 -25.79
N ARG A 475 17.95 28.88 -25.09
CA ARG A 475 17.50 27.81 -24.18
C ARG A 475 17.29 26.48 -24.91
N CYS A 476 16.71 26.52 -26.12
CA CYS A 476 16.53 25.33 -26.95
C CYS A 476 17.87 24.74 -27.40
N LEU A 477 18.81 25.56 -27.86
CA LEU A 477 20.14 25.11 -28.29
C LEU A 477 20.95 24.55 -27.12
N ALA A 478 20.88 25.19 -25.94
CA ALA A 478 21.52 24.70 -24.73
C ALA A 478 20.96 23.33 -24.31
N SER A 479 19.62 23.20 -24.30
CA SER A 479 18.96 21.95 -23.94
C SER A 479 19.18 20.84 -24.96
N LEU A 480 19.29 21.16 -26.25
CA LEU A 480 19.68 20.22 -27.31
C LEU A 480 21.19 19.90 -27.32
N ALA A 481 21.98 20.59 -26.50
CA ALA A 481 23.43 20.50 -26.45
C ALA A 481 24.12 20.81 -27.82
N ARG A 482 23.56 21.76 -28.58
CA ARG A 482 24.14 22.28 -29.83
C ARG A 482 25.05 23.48 -29.52
N TRP A 483 26.18 23.21 -28.89
CA TRP A 483 27.07 24.23 -28.32
C TRP A 483 27.72 25.15 -29.37
N GLU A 484 27.97 24.64 -30.57
CA GLU A 484 28.53 25.41 -31.69
C GLU A 484 27.55 26.49 -32.15
N ASP A 485 26.31 26.09 -32.49
CA ASP A 485 25.21 27.01 -32.86
C ASP A 485 24.89 28.02 -31.73
N LEU A 486 25.00 27.58 -30.47
CA LEU A 486 24.77 28.46 -29.32
C LEU A 486 25.89 29.46 -29.14
N SER A 487 27.16 29.06 -29.27
CA SER A 487 28.32 29.95 -29.15
C SER A 487 28.31 31.02 -30.24
N THR A 488 27.99 30.66 -31.49
CA THR A 488 27.84 31.63 -32.59
C THR A 488 26.72 32.62 -32.31
N LEU A 489 25.54 32.15 -31.89
CA LEU A 489 24.41 33.01 -31.52
C LEU A 489 24.75 33.95 -30.35
N CYS A 490 25.46 33.45 -29.33
CA CYS A 490 25.93 34.28 -28.20
C CYS A 490 26.83 35.41 -28.72
N ARG A 491 27.81 35.11 -29.56
CA ARG A 491 28.77 36.08 -30.08
C ARG A 491 28.12 37.19 -30.90
N GLU A 492 27.11 36.83 -31.71
CA GLU A 492 26.38 37.78 -32.54
C GLU A 492 25.50 38.74 -31.72
N GLN A 493 24.86 38.25 -30.64
CA GLN A 493 23.86 39.01 -29.89
C GLN A 493 24.41 39.70 -28.63
N TRP A 494 25.57 39.27 -28.12
CA TRP A 494 26.12 39.74 -26.83
C TRP A 494 26.46 41.24 -26.81
N THR A 495 27.06 41.76 -27.88
CA THR A 495 27.49 43.16 -27.96
C THR A 495 26.29 44.11 -28.09
N GLY A 496 25.24 43.70 -28.82
CA GLY A 496 24.01 44.47 -29.04
C GLY A 496 22.96 44.38 -27.92
N ALA A 497 23.10 43.48 -26.95
CA ALA A 497 22.11 43.26 -25.90
C ALA A 497 22.18 44.28 -24.74
N GLU A 498 21.02 44.66 -24.21
CA GLU A 498 20.87 45.50 -23.01
C GLU A 498 21.42 44.80 -21.74
N PRO A 499 21.89 45.54 -20.70
CA PRO A 499 22.41 44.96 -19.46
C PRO A 499 21.55 43.85 -18.80
N PRO A 500 20.21 43.98 -18.67
CA PRO A 500 19.37 42.90 -18.13
C PRO A 500 19.32 41.65 -19.03
N ALA A 501 19.32 41.83 -20.36
CA ALA A 501 19.37 40.72 -21.30
C ALA A 501 20.70 39.96 -21.20
N ARG A 502 21.82 40.67 -21.01
CA ARG A 502 23.14 40.05 -20.81
C ARG A 502 23.20 39.19 -19.54
N LEU A 503 22.49 39.57 -18.47
CA LEU A 503 22.41 38.77 -17.24
C LEU A 503 21.69 37.44 -17.47
N GLU A 504 20.59 37.42 -18.22
CA GLU A 504 19.88 36.17 -18.55
C GLU A 504 20.65 35.30 -19.57
N MET A 505 21.38 35.92 -20.50
CA MET A 505 22.21 35.22 -21.48
C MET A 505 23.45 34.57 -20.86
N ALA A 506 24.05 35.20 -19.84
CA ALA A 506 25.37 34.85 -19.31
C ALA A 506 25.53 33.39 -18.86
N PRO A 507 24.58 32.73 -18.15
CA PRO A 507 24.73 31.33 -17.76
C PRO A 507 24.78 30.38 -18.96
N MET A 508 23.93 30.61 -19.97
CA MET A 508 23.89 29.79 -21.20
C MET A 508 25.15 30.00 -22.04
N ALA A 509 25.61 31.26 -22.15
CA ALA A 509 26.82 31.61 -22.87
C ALA A 509 28.08 31.04 -22.19
N ALA A 510 28.17 31.13 -20.85
CA ALA A 510 29.26 30.53 -20.08
C ALA A 510 29.30 29.01 -20.23
N ASN A 511 28.13 28.34 -20.20
CA ASN A 511 28.04 26.91 -20.40
C ASN A 511 28.42 26.47 -21.83
N ALA A 512 28.03 27.25 -22.84
CA ALA A 512 28.44 27.01 -24.23
C ALA A 512 29.96 27.16 -24.41
N ALA A 513 30.52 28.25 -23.89
CA ALA A 513 31.96 28.52 -23.94
C ALA A 513 32.76 27.43 -23.20
N TRP A 514 32.26 26.94 -22.05
CA TRP A 514 32.88 25.82 -21.32
C TRP A 514 32.95 24.55 -22.16
N HIS A 515 31.83 24.13 -22.78
CA HIS A 515 31.78 22.92 -23.59
C HIS A 515 32.56 23.04 -24.92
N MET A 516 32.74 24.25 -25.44
CA MET A 516 33.58 24.52 -26.62
C MET A 516 35.07 24.69 -26.27
N GLY A 517 35.41 24.79 -24.99
CA GLY A 517 36.79 25.07 -24.53
C GLY A 517 37.25 26.51 -24.78
N GLU A 518 36.32 27.45 -25.00
CA GLU A 518 36.58 28.87 -25.24
C GLU A 518 36.67 29.64 -23.91
N TRP A 519 37.73 29.38 -23.13
CA TRP A 519 37.88 29.85 -21.74
C TRP A 519 37.90 31.38 -21.57
N ASP A 520 38.45 32.12 -22.55
CA ASP A 520 38.52 33.59 -22.50
C ASP A 520 37.12 34.22 -22.59
N GLN A 521 36.27 33.70 -23.49
CA GLN A 521 34.87 34.11 -23.63
C GLN A 521 34.07 33.73 -22.37
N MET A 522 34.33 32.53 -21.82
CA MET A 522 33.71 32.11 -20.55
C MET A 522 34.03 33.08 -19.41
N SER A 523 35.27 33.55 -19.30
CA SER A 523 35.66 34.54 -18.29
C SER A 523 34.92 35.87 -18.44
N GLU A 524 34.71 36.33 -19.68
CA GLU A 524 33.94 37.55 -19.96
C GLU A 524 32.48 37.40 -19.51
N TYR A 525 31.83 36.29 -19.86
CA TYR A 525 30.44 36.02 -19.50
C TYR A 525 30.24 35.88 -17.99
N VAL A 526 31.13 35.14 -17.32
CA VAL A 526 31.08 34.91 -15.87
C VAL A 526 31.34 36.20 -15.06
N SER A 527 32.12 37.14 -15.61
CA SER A 527 32.37 38.44 -14.95
C SER A 527 31.10 39.24 -14.69
N ARG A 528 30.02 39.00 -15.45
CA ARG A 528 28.73 39.67 -15.34
C ARG A 528 27.76 38.98 -14.40
N LEU A 529 27.99 37.72 -14.06
CA LEU A 529 27.15 36.99 -13.11
C LEU A 529 27.39 37.48 -11.68
N ASP A 530 26.37 37.40 -10.82
CA ASP A 530 26.53 37.66 -9.39
C ASP A 530 27.57 36.69 -8.80
N ASP A 531 28.40 37.17 -7.88
CA ASP A 531 29.35 36.34 -7.14
C ASP A 531 28.71 35.72 -5.89
N GLY A 532 27.51 36.18 -5.49
CA GLY A 532 26.76 35.71 -4.34
C GLY A 532 27.24 36.36 -3.04
N ASP A 533 27.61 37.65 -3.09
CA ASP A 533 28.14 38.38 -1.92
C ASP A 533 26.99 39.01 -1.18
N GLU A 534 26.72 38.52 0.04
CA GLU A 534 25.68 39.09 0.90
C GLU A 534 25.92 40.59 1.15
N ASN A 535 27.18 41.05 1.11
CA ASN A 535 27.54 42.45 1.32
C ASN A 535 27.22 43.38 0.14
N LYS A 536 27.08 42.87 -1.09
CA LYS A 536 26.69 43.66 -2.27
C LYS A 536 25.17 43.70 -2.50
N LEU A 537 24.43 42.80 -1.85
CA LEU A 537 22.98 42.61 -2.03
C LEU A 537 22.09 43.76 -1.50
N ARG A 538 22.65 44.73 -0.78
CA ARG A 538 21.87 45.89 -0.26
C ARG A 538 21.68 47.03 -1.27
N SER A 539 22.39 47.03 -2.40
CA SER A 539 22.37 48.16 -3.35
C SER A 539 21.40 48.02 -4.53
N LEU A 540 20.84 46.83 -4.78
CA LEU A 540 19.95 46.58 -5.93
C LEU A 540 18.74 45.76 -5.48
N GLY A 541 17.74 46.47 -4.97
CA GLY A 541 16.40 45.89 -4.78
C GLY A 541 15.79 45.47 -6.13
N ASN A 542 15.00 44.39 -6.09
CA ASN A 542 14.15 43.86 -7.18
C ASN A 542 14.78 42.89 -8.20
N THR A 543 15.40 41.81 -7.76
CA THR A 543 15.55 40.59 -8.60
C THR A 543 15.11 39.32 -7.86
N THR A 544 13.86 39.30 -7.40
CA THR A 544 13.23 38.14 -6.74
C THR A 544 12.25 37.39 -7.67
N ALA A 545 12.62 37.16 -8.93
CA ALA A 545 11.77 36.41 -9.87
C ALA A 545 12.41 35.17 -10.51
N SER A 546 13.74 35.01 -10.45
CA SER A 546 14.41 33.76 -10.84
C SER A 546 15.52 33.46 -9.83
N GLY A 547 15.22 32.58 -8.87
CA GLY A 547 16.13 32.18 -7.79
C GLY A 547 17.38 31.41 -8.23
N ASP A 548 17.78 31.46 -9.50
CA ASP A 548 18.79 30.58 -10.10
C ASP A 548 20.14 31.29 -10.36
N GLY A 549 20.21 32.62 -10.19
CA GLY A 549 21.38 33.40 -10.64
C GLY A 549 22.63 33.30 -9.77
N SER A 550 22.46 33.28 -8.45
CA SER A 550 23.58 33.47 -7.50
C SER A 550 24.48 32.23 -7.36
N SER A 551 23.87 31.03 -7.34
CA SER A 551 24.58 29.74 -7.30
C SER A 551 25.43 29.49 -8.56
N ASN A 552 24.91 29.85 -9.74
CA ASN A 552 25.60 29.64 -11.02
C ASN A 552 26.88 30.48 -11.16
N GLY A 553 26.86 31.72 -10.70
CA GLY A 553 28.03 32.60 -10.78
C GLY A 553 29.19 32.16 -9.87
N ALA A 554 28.90 31.68 -8.66
CA ALA A 554 29.92 31.10 -7.78
C ALA A 554 30.49 29.78 -8.36
N PHE A 555 29.62 28.92 -8.90
CA PHE A 555 30.02 27.66 -9.53
C PHE A 555 30.97 27.86 -10.73
N PHE A 556 30.64 28.71 -11.69
CA PHE A 556 31.51 28.92 -12.86
C PHE A 556 32.85 29.57 -12.50
N ARG A 557 32.90 30.44 -11.48
CA ARG A 557 34.15 30.99 -10.95
C ARG A 557 35.02 29.93 -10.29
N ALA A 558 34.42 28.95 -9.60
CA ALA A 558 35.17 27.80 -9.09
C ALA A 558 35.80 27.01 -10.24
N VAL A 559 35.04 26.72 -11.31
CA VAL A 559 35.55 26.01 -12.50
C VAL A 559 36.73 26.75 -13.17
N LEU A 560 36.60 28.06 -13.39
CA LEU A 560 37.68 28.89 -13.94
C LEU A 560 38.92 28.89 -13.03
N SER A 561 38.73 28.98 -11.72
CA SER A 561 39.81 28.96 -10.73
C SER A 561 40.57 27.63 -10.74
N VAL A 562 39.87 26.49 -10.84
CA VAL A 562 40.48 25.17 -11.01
C VAL A 562 41.32 25.13 -12.29
N ARG A 563 40.79 25.63 -13.41
CA ARG A 563 41.51 25.66 -14.71
C ARG A 563 42.76 26.53 -14.67
N CYS A 564 42.70 27.67 -13.97
CA CYS A 564 43.83 28.58 -13.73
C CYS A 564 44.80 28.09 -12.65
N LYS A 565 44.61 26.88 -12.10
CA LYS A 565 45.42 26.28 -11.02
C LYS A 565 45.43 27.08 -9.71
N LYS A 566 44.38 27.86 -9.46
CA LYS A 566 44.17 28.62 -8.22
C LYS A 566 43.25 27.85 -7.27
N TYR A 567 43.77 26.78 -6.69
CA TYR A 567 42.96 25.81 -5.94
C TYR A 567 42.34 26.35 -4.66
N GLU A 568 43.03 27.24 -3.92
CA GLU A 568 42.46 27.84 -2.71
C GLU A 568 41.32 28.83 -3.00
N GLU A 569 41.45 29.63 -4.07
CA GLU A 569 40.35 30.48 -4.54
C GLU A 569 39.14 29.62 -4.99
N ALA A 570 39.40 28.49 -5.66
CA ALA A 570 38.34 27.57 -6.08
C ALA A 570 37.55 27.00 -4.89
N ARG A 571 38.22 26.59 -3.79
CA ARG A 571 37.55 26.07 -2.58
C ARG A 571 36.60 27.09 -1.95
N VAL A 572 37.00 28.37 -1.91
CA VAL A 572 36.15 29.46 -1.39
C VAL A 572 34.87 29.59 -2.23
N TYR A 573 34.98 29.57 -3.56
CA TYR A 573 33.83 29.66 -4.45
C TYR A 573 32.92 28.42 -4.39
N VAL A 574 33.47 27.22 -4.19
CA VAL A 574 32.67 25.99 -3.98
C VAL A 574 31.82 26.12 -2.72
N GLU A 575 32.40 26.55 -1.61
CA GLU A 575 31.68 26.70 -0.34
C GLU A 575 30.60 27.78 -0.43
N ARG A 576 30.85 28.85 -1.18
CA ARG A 576 29.87 29.89 -1.45
C ARG A 576 28.69 29.37 -2.29
N ALA A 577 28.98 28.62 -3.35
CA ALA A 577 27.94 27.98 -4.16
C ALA A 577 27.09 27.00 -3.34
N ARG A 578 27.70 26.27 -2.39
CA ARG A 578 27.01 25.35 -1.48
C ARG A 578 26.02 26.07 -0.56
N ARG A 579 26.41 27.23 0.00
CA ARG A 579 25.51 28.05 0.84
C ARG A 579 24.31 28.59 0.07
N CYS A 580 24.52 29.11 -1.14
CA CYS A 580 23.43 29.55 -2.02
C CYS A 580 22.47 28.38 -2.30
N LEU A 581 23.00 27.23 -2.70
CA LEU A 581 22.22 26.05 -3.05
C LEU A 581 21.42 25.48 -1.86
N ALA A 582 21.94 25.58 -0.63
CA ALA A 582 21.23 25.13 0.57
C ALA A 582 19.90 25.87 0.77
N THR A 583 19.85 27.17 0.45
CA THR A 583 18.62 27.97 0.54
C THR A 583 17.59 27.57 -0.52
N GLU A 584 18.04 27.15 -1.71
CA GLU A 584 17.19 26.69 -2.81
C GLU A 584 16.67 25.25 -2.57
N LEU A 585 17.49 24.39 -1.97
CA LEU A 585 17.22 22.96 -1.77
C LEU A 585 16.24 22.70 -0.61
N ALA A 586 16.36 23.45 0.49
CA ALA A 586 15.54 23.25 1.70
C ALA A 586 14.01 23.16 1.45
N PRO A 587 13.37 24.05 0.66
CA PRO A 587 11.94 23.94 0.38
C PRO A 587 11.58 22.78 -0.56
N LEU A 588 12.47 22.40 -1.49
CA LEU A 588 12.18 21.38 -2.52
C LEU A 588 12.22 19.96 -1.97
N VAL A 589 13.18 19.67 -1.07
CA VAL A 589 13.35 18.33 -0.47
C VAL A 589 12.18 17.95 0.43
N LEU A 590 11.53 18.93 1.06
CA LEU A 590 10.34 18.70 1.88
C LEU A 590 9.12 18.26 1.07
N GLU A 591 9.07 18.56 -0.23
CA GLU A 591 7.95 18.18 -1.10
C GLU A 591 8.23 16.87 -1.85
N SER A 592 9.33 16.80 -2.60
CA SER A 592 9.72 15.56 -3.28
C SER A 592 11.19 15.54 -3.68
N TYR A 593 11.80 14.36 -3.56
CA TYR A 593 13.17 14.12 -4.02
C TYR A 593 13.32 14.36 -5.53
N GLU A 594 12.29 14.02 -6.31
CA GLU A 594 12.32 14.17 -7.77
C GLU A 594 12.50 15.62 -8.21
N ARG A 595 11.80 16.56 -7.56
CA ARG A 595 11.94 17.99 -7.83
C ARG A 595 13.30 18.54 -7.42
N ALA A 596 13.80 18.08 -6.28
CA ALA A 596 15.12 18.45 -5.78
C ALA A 596 16.27 17.84 -6.61
N TYR A 597 15.99 16.90 -7.52
CA TYR A 597 17.01 16.07 -8.17
C TYR A 597 18.04 16.88 -8.97
N ASN A 598 17.63 17.91 -9.72
CA ASN A 598 18.58 18.75 -10.47
C ASN A 598 19.52 19.52 -9.53
N ASN A 599 19.01 19.99 -8.39
CA ASN A 599 19.83 20.64 -7.37
C ASN A 599 20.76 19.63 -6.69
N MET A 600 20.32 18.40 -6.47
CA MET A 600 21.18 17.30 -5.99
C MET A 600 22.31 16.97 -6.98
N VAL A 601 22.05 17.04 -8.29
CA VAL A 601 23.12 16.92 -9.30
C VAL A 601 24.12 18.07 -9.18
N ARG A 602 23.68 19.30 -8.92
CA ARG A 602 24.59 20.43 -8.67
C ARG A 602 25.41 20.24 -7.38
N VAL A 603 24.80 19.73 -6.30
CA VAL A 603 25.54 19.33 -5.09
C VAL A 603 26.62 18.32 -5.44
N GLN A 604 26.29 17.32 -6.26
CA GLN A 604 27.25 16.32 -6.73
C GLN A 604 28.38 16.96 -7.57
N GLN A 605 28.07 17.88 -8.49
CA GLN A 605 29.09 18.62 -9.25
C GLN A 605 30.05 19.38 -8.34
N LEU A 606 29.56 20.02 -7.27
CA LEU A 606 30.39 20.72 -6.29
C LEU A 606 31.31 19.75 -5.54
N SER A 607 30.80 18.59 -5.12
CA SER A 607 31.63 17.56 -4.48
C SER A 607 32.67 16.95 -5.43
N GLU A 608 32.31 16.69 -6.69
CA GLU A 608 33.26 16.19 -7.70
C GLU A 608 34.30 17.27 -8.03
N LEU A 609 33.95 18.56 -7.96
CA LEU A 609 34.91 19.65 -8.16
C LEU A 609 35.94 19.75 -7.01
N GLU A 610 35.53 19.49 -5.76
CA GLU A 610 36.47 19.34 -4.63
C GLU A 610 37.40 18.14 -4.83
N GLU A 611 36.86 17.01 -5.28
CA GLU A 611 37.63 15.81 -5.62
C GLU A 611 38.60 16.07 -6.79
N VAL A 612 38.23 16.90 -7.76
CA VAL A 612 39.12 17.35 -8.85
C VAL A 612 40.27 18.21 -8.30
N ILE A 613 39.99 19.13 -7.37
CA ILE A 613 41.03 19.93 -6.69
C ILE A 613 42.00 19.00 -5.95
N ASP A 614 41.48 18.05 -5.20
CA ASP A 614 42.28 17.04 -4.50
C ASP A 614 43.11 16.21 -5.50
N TYR A 615 42.51 15.75 -6.61
CA TYR A 615 43.21 14.99 -7.65
C TYR A 615 44.39 15.76 -8.24
N CYS A 616 44.22 17.07 -8.47
CA CYS A 616 45.25 17.94 -9.05
C CYS A 616 46.37 18.32 -8.08
N THR A 617 46.08 18.36 -6.77
CA THR A 617 47.05 18.76 -5.73
C THR A 617 47.89 17.59 -5.21
N LEU A 618 47.53 16.34 -5.56
CA LEU A 618 48.30 15.16 -5.17
C LEU A 618 49.69 15.12 -5.83
N PRO A 619 50.75 14.75 -5.08
CA PRO A 619 52.11 14.65 -5.60
C PRO A 619 52.21 13.72 -6.82
N MET A 620 52.97 14.13 -7.83
CA MET A 620 53.33 13.27 -8.96
C MET A 620 54.34 12.19 -8.50
N GLU A 621 54.24 10.98 -9.06
CA GLU A 621 55.20 9.87 -8.86
C GLU A 621 55.26 9.27 -7.43
N SER A 622 54.19 9.43 -6.63
CA SER A 622 54.04 8.72 -5.36
C SER A 622 53.04 7.56 -5.49
N PRO A 623 53.39 6.31 -5.11
CA PRO A 623 52.47 5.17 -5.21
C PRO A 623 51.22 5.34 -4.33
N ILE A 624 51.32 6.09 -3.23
CA ILE A 624 50.17 6.43 -2.37
C ILE A 624 49.24 7.44 -3.06
N ALA A 625 49.82 8.42 -3.76
CA ALA A 625 49.06 9.40 -4.53
C ALA A 625 48.35 8.75 -5.73
N ASP A 626 49.01 7.83 -6.42
CA ASP A 626 48.42 7.09 -7.54
C ASP A 626 47.30 6.15 -7.08
N GLY A 627 47.46 5.48 -5.92
CA GLY A 627 46.37 4.72 -5.30
C GLY A 627 45.15 5.59 -4.95
N ARG A 628 45.37 6.83 -4.46
CA ARG A 628 44.27 7.77 -4.20
C ARG A 628 43.60 8.27 -5.48
N ARG A 629 44.36 8.51 -6.56
CA ARG A 629 43.80 8.86 -7.88
C ARG A 629 42.95 7.73 -8.45
N GLU A 630 43.38 6.48 -8.30
CA GLU A 630 42.59 5.31 -8.69
C GLU A 630 41.31 5.17 -7.86
N LEU A 631 41.37 5.38 -6.54
CA LEU A 631 40.20 5.39 -5.68
C LEU A 631 39.15 6.43 -6.14
N ILE A 632 39.59 7.66 -6.41
CA ILE A 632 38.70 8.73 -6.90
C ILE A 632 38.04 8.33 -8.23
N ARG A 633 38.81 7.77 -9.18
CA ARG A 633 38.26 7.26 -10.46
C ARG A 633 37.22 6.16 -10.25
N ASN A 634 37.49 5.22 -9.33
CA ASN A 634 36.54 4.16 -8.99
C ASN A 634 35.27 4.73 -8.34
N MET A 635 35.41 5.70 -7.43
CA MET A 635 34.27 6.40 -6.82
C MET A 635 33.42 7.12 -7.87
N TRP A 636 34.02 7.85 -8.80
CA TRP A 636 33.32 8.51 -9.91
C TRP A 636 32.58 7.52 -10.81
N ASN A 637 33.18 6.36 -11.08
CA ASN A 637 32.61 5.29 -11.88
C ASN A 637 31.44 4.58 -11.19
N GLU A 638 31.48 4.40 -9.87
CA GLU A 638 30.34 3.87 -9.12
C GLU A 638 29.23 4.93 -8.97
N ARG A 639 29.59 6.16 -8.63
CA ARG A 639 28.62 7.25 -8.41
C ARG A 639 27.79 7.54 -9.66
N ILE A 640 28.40 7.57 -10.85
CA ILE A 640 27.65 7.82 -12.10
C ILE A 640 26.65 6.71 -12.43
N LYS A 641 26.91 5.45 -12.01
CA LYS A 641 25.95 4.34 -12.19
C LYS A 641 24.67 4.53 -11.36
N GLY A 642 24.77 5.18 -10.20
CA GLY A 642 23.65 5.49 -9.31
C GLY A 642 22.83 6.72 -9.72
N THR A 643 23.31 7.54 -10.67
CA THR A 643 22.56 8.71 -11.16
C THR A 643 21.48 8.32 -12.17
N LYS A 644 20.39 9.11 -12.24
CA LYS A 644 19.40 9.06 -13.34
C LYS A 644 20.14 9.12 -14.68
N ARG A 645 19.89 8.15 -15.55
CA ARG A 645 20.57 7.99 -16.84
C ARG A 645 20.01 8.96 -17.89
N ASN A 646 20.13 10.25 -17.61
CA ASN A 646 19.70 11.34 -18.47
C ASN A 646 20.93 12.00 -19.09
N VAL A 647 20.81 12.45 -20.34
CA VAL A 647 21.94 13.05 -21.06
C VAL A 647 22.47 14.28 -20.34
N GLU A 648 21.57 15.15 -19.89
CA GLU A 648 21.92 16.40 -19.18
C GLU A 648 22.69 16.14 -17.89
N VAL A 649 22.23 15.18 -17.09
CA VAL A 649 22.86 14.79 -15.82
C VAL A 649 24.27 14.25 -16.06
N TRP A 650 24.41 13.31 -16.99
CA TRP A 650 25.70 12.71 -17.30
C TRP A 650 26.65 13.74 -17.92
N GLN A 651 26.15 14.59 -18.80
CA GLN A 651 26.94 15.67 -19.39
C GLN A 651 27.48 16.63 -18.33
N ALA A 652 26.62 17.04 -17.38
CA ALA A 652 26.98 17.97 -16.32
C ALA A 652 28.09 17.42 -15.41
N LEU A 653 28.05 16.13 -15.08
CA LEU A 653 29.08 15.46 -14.28
C LEU A 653 30.37 15.22 -15.08
N LEU A 654 30.25 14.74 -16.32
CA LEU A 654 31.40 14.46 -17.17
C LEU A 654 32.19 15.73 -17.51
N ALA A 655 31.52 16.87 -17.66
CA ALA A 655 32.18 18.16 -17.88
C ALA A 655 33.10 18.57 -16.72
N VAL A 656 32.72 18.27 -15.48
CA VAL A 656 33.58 18.50 -14.30
C VAL A 656 34.78 17.57 -14.32
N ARG A 657 34.59 16.30 -14.65
CA ARG A 657 35.66 15.29 -14.74
C ARG A 657 36.65 15.59 -15.87
N GLU A 658 36.18 16.14 -16.99
CA GLU A 658 37.00 16.53 -18.15
C GLU A 658 38.05 17.61 -17.80
N LEU A 659 37.88 18.35 -16.70
CA LEU A 659 38.87 19.32 -16.23
C LEU A 659 40.23 18.68 -15.89
N VAL A 660 40.23 17.38 -15.57
CA VAL A 660 41.44 16.66 -15.15
C VAL A 660 41.66 15.33 -15.87
N LEU A 661 40.60 14.64 -16.32
CA LEU A 661 40.69 13.38 -17.06
C LEU A 661 40.23 13.56 -18.52
N PRO A 662 41.12 13.38 -19.51
CA PRO A 662 40.70 13.39 -20.90
C PRO A 662 39.80 12.19 -21.22
N PRO A 663 38.86 12.29 -22.18
CA PRO A 663 37.93 11.21 -22.51
C PRO A 663 38.58 9.86 -22.88
N ASN A 664 39.84 9.90 -23.33
CA ASN A 664 40.61 8.72 -23.75
C ASN A 664 41.06 7.83 -22.58
N GLU A 665 41.08 8.36 -21.35
CA GLU A 665 41.42 7.60 -20.14
C GLU A 665 40.19 6.91 -19.53
N ASP A 666 38.98 7.45 -19.74
CA ASP A 666 37.70 6.87 -19.25
C ASP A 666 36.75 6.47 -20.40
N ARG A 667 37.25 5.64 -21.32
CA ARG A 667 36.53 5.26 -22.55
C ARG A 667 35.17 4.62 -22.27
N ASP A 668 35.06 3.82 -21.22
CA ASP A 668 33.86 3.06 -20.90
C ASP A 668 32.68 3.97 -20.56
N THR A 669 32.92 5.00 -19.74
CA THR A 669 31.88 5.95 -19.33
C THR A 669 31.44 6.81 -20.51
N TRP A 670 32.37 7.32 -21.31
CA TRP A 670 32.06 8.12 -22.50
C TRP A 670 31.37 7.31 -23.62
N ILE A 671 31.68 6.02 -23.79
CA ILE A 671 30.93 5.13 -24.71
C ILE A 671 29.49 4.94 -24.22
N ARG A 672 29.28 4.75 -22.92
CA ARG A 672 27.93 4.65 -22.33
C ARG A 672 27.15 5.95 -22.49
N PHE A 673 27.82 7.10 -22.31
CA PHE A 673 27.26 8.42 -22.54
C PHE A 673 26.84 8.62 -24.01
N ALA A 674 27.71 8.33 -24.98
CA ALA A 674 27.37 8.39 -26.40
C ALA A 674 26.14 7.53 -26.72
N LYS A 675 26.09 6.30 -26.17
CA LYS A 675 24.94 5.39 -26.30
C LYS A 675 23.66 5.96 -25.73
N LEU A 676 23.76 6.70 -24.63
CA LEU A 676 22.62 7.39 -24.05
C LEU A 676 22.14 8.51 -24.98
N CYS A 677 23.04 9.35 -25.49
CA CYS A 677 22.73 10.46 -26.39
C CYS A 677 21.97 10.02 -27.64
N TRP A 678 22.45 9.01 -28.38
CA TRP A 678 21.74 8.61 -29.61
C TRP A 678 20.42 7.88 -29.33
N LYS A 679 20.31 7.17 -28.19
CA LYS A 679 19.04 6.54 -27.78
C LYS A 679 17.98 7.56 -27.36
N SER A 680 18.39 8.71 -26.85
CA SER A 680 17.50 9.82 -26.53
C SER A 680 17.26 10.77 -27.72
N GLY A 681 17.74 10.43 -28.92
CA GLY A 681 17.57 11.25 -30.13
C GLY A 681 18.61 12.37 -30.33
N ARG A 682 19.58 12.55 -29.43
CA ARG A 682 20.66 13.56 -29.55
C ARG A 682 21.83 13.03 -30.40
N ILE A 683 21.57 12.89 -31.70
CA ILE A 683 22.47 12.25 -32.66
C ILE A 683 23.78 13.04 -32.85
N SER A 684 23.72 14.36 -32.95
CA SER A 684 24.90 15.22 -33.13
C SER A 684 25.90 15.09 -31.97
N GLN A 685 25.39 15.11 -30.74
CA GLN A 685 26.20 14.96 -29.53
C GLN A 685 26.84 13.57 -29.43
N ALA A 686 26.09 12.52 -29.80
CA ALA A 686 26.63 11.17 -29.88
C ALA A 686 27.78 11.07 -30.90
N LYS A 687 27.60 11.65 -32.09
CA LYS A 687 28.66 11.72 -33.12
C LYS A 687 29.90 12.44 -32.59
N SER A 688 29.73 13.65 -32.06
CA SER A 688 30.83 14.45 -31.52
C SER A 688 31.61 13.70 -30.44
N THR A 689 30.91 13.05 -29.50
CA THR A 689 31.54 12.25 -28.43
C THR A 689 32.35 11.08 -28.99
N LEU A 690 31.78 10.34 -29.96
CA LEU A 690 32.47 9.19 -30.56
C LEU A 690 33.67 9.62 -31.41
N VAL A 691 33.56 10.72 -32.15
CA VAL A 691 34.68 11.29 -32.91
C VAL A 691 35.78 11.78 -31.97
N LYS A 692 35.44 12.43 -30.85
CA LYS A 692 36.42 12.81 -29.81
C LYS A 692 37.18 11.59 -29.26
N LEU A 693 36.48 10.46 -29.05
CA LEU A 693 37.11 9.20 -28.60
C LEU A 693 37.95 8.51 -29.69
N LEU A 694 37.59 8.67 -30.96
CA LEU A 694 38.33 8.13 -32.10
C LEU A 694 39.57 8.98 -32.45
N GLN A 695 39.56 10.27 -32.08
CA GLN A 695 40.58 11.30 -32.42
C GLN A 695 40.66 11.69 -33.90
N PHE A 696 39.87 11.07 -34.77
CA PHE A 696 39.71 11.42 -36.18
C PHE A 696 38.25 11.24 -36.59
N ASP A 697 37.83 11.89 -37.68
CA ASP A 697 36.49 11.74 -38.22
C ASP A 697 36.45 10.58 -39.24
N PRO A 698 35.67 9.51 -38.98
CA PRO A 698 35.50 8.39 -39.91
C PRO A 698 34.89 8.76 -41.26
N GLU A 699 34.12 9.85 -41.32
CA GLU A 699 33.46 10.28 -42.56
C GLU A 699 34.45 10.96 -43.52
N SER A 700 35.46 11.64 -42.99
CA SER A 700 36.53 12.27 -43.80
C SER A 700 37.67 11.30 -44.12
N SER A 701 37.87 10.27 -43.27
CA SER A 701 38.97 9.31 -43.39
C SER A 701 38.53 7.87 -43.08
N PRO A 702 37.75 7.23 -43.99
CA PRO A 702 37.15 5.92 -43.72
C PRO A 702 38.17 4.80 -43.51
N GLU A 703 39.35 4.88 -44.13
CA GLU A 703 40.41 3.85 -44.08
C GLU A 703 41.11 3.76 -42.71
N LEU A 704 41.13 4.84 -41.92
CA LEU A 704 41.81 4.91 -40.62
C LEU A 704 41.03 4.24 -39.48
N THR A 705 39.71 4.01 -39.66
CA THR A 705 38.83 3.48 -38.60
C THR A 705 39.22 2.14 -38.02
N LEU A 706 39.83 1.27 -38.82
CA LEU A 706 40.10 -0.13 -38.44
C LEU A 706 41.51 -0.34 -37.87
N TYR A 707 42.46 0.58 -38.08
CA TYR A 707 43.87 0.34 -37.77
C TYR A 707 44.42 1.15 -36.59
N HIS A 708 43.82 2.29 -36.26
CA HIS A 708 44.39 3.23 -35.27
C HIS A 708 43.55 3.40 -34.00
N ALA A 709 42.27 3.00 -34.03
CA ALA A 709 41.34 3.21 -32.92
C ALA A 709 41.17 1.97 -32.03
N HIS A 710 40.87 2.19 -30.74
CA HIS A 710 40.61 1.11 -29.79
C HIS A 710 39.36 0.28 -30.21
N PRO A 711 39.43 -1.06 -30.27
CA PRO A 711 38.35 -1.91 -30.81
C PRO A 711 36.97 -1.70 -30.18
N GLN A 712 36.92 -1.35 -28.90
CA GLN A 712 35.67 -1.07 -28.20
C GLN A 712 34.98 0.24 -28.64
N VAL A 713 35.76 1.25 -29.00
CA VAL A 713 35.26 2.54 -29.51
C VAL A 713 34.76 2.35 -30.94
N VAL A 714 35.50 1.59 -31.76
CA VAL A 714 35.08 1.21 -33.13
C VAL A 714 33.74 0.48 -33.10
N LEU A 715 33.58 -0.52 -32.22
CA LEU A 715 32.29 -1.21 -32.05
C LEU A 715 31.15 -0.27 -31.63
N ALA A 716 31.43 0.72 -30.80
CA ALA A 716 30.43 1.71 -30.40
C ALA A 716 30.02 2.62 -31.56
N TYR A 717 31.00 3.08 -32.35
CA TYR A 717 30.76 3.89 -33.55
C TYR A 717 29.96 3.13 -34.62
N LEU A 718 30.32 1.88 -34.92
CA LEU A 718 29.58 1.04 -35.86
C LEU A 718 28.13 0.84 -35.41
N LYS A 719 27.89 0.66 -34.10
CA LYS A 719 26.53 0.55 -33.55
C LYS A 719 25.73 1.84 -33.70
N TYR A 720 26.37 2.98 -33.51
CA TYR A 720 25.78 4.28 -33.76
C TYR A 720 25.42 4.45 -35.25
N GLN A 721 26.37 4.15 -36.16
CA GLN A 721 26.18 4.24 -37.61
C GLN A 721 25.06 3.31 -38.09
N TYR A 722 24.97 2.09 -37.56
CA TYR A 722 23.89 1.15 -37.88
C TYR A 722 22.52 1.63 -37.37
N ALA A 723 22.46 2.22 -36.18
CA ALA A 723 21.20 2.65 -35.58
C ALA A 723 20.61 3.89 -36.26
N VAL A 724 21.46 4.86 -36.61
CA VAL A 724 21.06 6.15 -37.19
C VAL A 724 21.06 6.12 -38.71
N GLY A 725 21.93 5.33 -39.32
CA GLY A 725 22.15 5.33 -40.76
C GLY A 725 21.03 4.69 -41.57
N ASP A 726 20.90 5.19 -42.80
CA ASP A 726 20.06 4.60 -43.85
C ASP A 726 20.56 3.20 -44.25
N GLU A 727 19.81 2.51 -45.10
CA GLU A 727 20.11 1.12 -45.48
C GLU A 727 21.55 0.90 -46.00
N LEU A 728 22.07 1.85 -46.78
CA LEU A 728 23.46 1.82 -47.27
C LEU A 728 24.48 1.90 -46.12
N LYS A 729 24.28 2.82 -45.17
CA LYS A 729 25.16 2.98 -43.99
C LYS A 729 25.08 1.78 -43.06
N ARG A 730 23.94 1.09 -42.99
CA ARG A 730 23.80 -0.17 -42.24
C ARG A 730 24.60 -1.30 -42.88
N LYS A 731 24.58 -1.41 -44.21
CA LYS A 731 25.38 -2.40 -44.95
C LYS A 731 26.88 -2.13 -44.81
N ASP A 732 27.31 -0.87 -44.91
CA ASP A 732 28.71 -0.46 -44.66
C ASP A 732 29.14 -0.79 -43.21
N ALA A 733 28.34 -0.38 -42.22
CA ALA A 733 28.62 -0.70 -40.81
C ALA A 733 28.70 -2.22 -40.55
N PHE A 734 27.88 -3.02 -41.24
CA PHE A 734 27.94 -4.47 -41.19
C PHE A 734 29.23 -5.03 -41.80
N SER A 735 29.64 -4.56 -42.99
CA SER A 735 30.91 -4.95 -43.62
C SER A 735 32.10 -4.67 -42.70
N ARG A 736 32.17 -3.45 -42.15
CA ARG A 736 33.23 -3.06 -41.21
C ARG A 736 33.22 -3.86 -39.91
N LEU A 737 32.04 -4.31 -39.46
CA LEU A 737 31.93 -5.20 -38.30
C LEU A 737 32.49 -6.60 -38.61
N GLN A 738 32.34 -7.09 -39.85
CA GLN A 738 32.96 -8.34 -40.29
C GLN A 738 34.49 -8.21 -40.27
N ASP A 739 35.03 -7.11 -40.81
CA ASP A 739 36.47 -6.83 -40.80
C ASP A 739 37.02 -6.76 -39.36
N LEU A 740 36.31 -6.04 -38.47
CA LEU A 740 36.65 -5.96 -37.05
C LEU A 740 36.66 -7.34 -36.38
N SER A 741 35.71 -8.22 -36.74
CA SER A 741 35.65 -9.57 -36.18
C SER A 741 36.87 -10.42 -36.58
N VAL A 742 37.35 -10.26 -37.82
CA VAL A 742 38.55 -10.95 -38.32
C VAL A 742 39.80 -10.43 -37.61
N GLN A 743 39.94 -9.12 -37.45
CA GLN A 743 41.08 -8.50 -36.76
C GLN A 743 41.17 -8.91 -35.28
N ILE A 744 40.04 -8.94 -34.57
CA ILE A 744 40.05 -9.38 -33.17
C ILE A 744 40.40 -10.87 -33.10
N ALA A 745 39.90 -11.70 -34.01
CA ALA A 745 40.24 -13.12 -34.07
C ALA A 745 41.73 -13.37 -34.38
N THR A 746 42.33 -12.62 -35.30
CA THR A 746 43.77 -12.73 -35.61
C THR A 746 44.64 -12.22 -34.46
N ALA A 747 44.28 -11.11 -33.82
CA ALA A 747 44.98 -10.58 -32.66
C ALA A 747 44.95 -11.55 -31.46
N THR A 748 43.85 -12.28 -31.27
CA THR A 748 43.70 -13.27 -30.19
C THR A 748 44.58 -14.51 -30.43
N ASN A 749 44.83 -14.88 -31.69
CA ASN A 749 45.65 -16.05 -32.05
C ASN A 749 47.17 -15.78 -32.03
N SER A 750 47.60 -14.52 -32.20
CA SER A 750 49.02 -14.16 -32.31
C SER A 750 49.75 -13.93 -30.97
N TYR A 751 49.01 -13.76 -29.86
CA TYR A 751 49.58 -13.46 -28.53
C TYR A 751 49.11 -14.46 -27.46
N SER A 752 49.40 -15.75 -27.66
CA SER A 752 49.32 -16.75 -26.60
C SER A 752 50.69 -16.88 -25.91
N GLY A 753 51.01 -15.92 -25.03
CA GLY A 753 52.26 -15.94 -24.25
C GLY A 753 52.70 -14.57 -23.78
N MET A 754 52.34 -14.24 -22.52
CA MET A 754 52.75 -13.07 -21.74
C MET A 754 52.10 -11.71 -22.10
N LEU A 755 51.49 -11.09 -21.06
CA LEU A 755 50.88 -9.75 -20.99
C LEU A 755 49.41 -9.54 -21.43
N VAL A 756 48.52 -10.49 -21.15
CA VAL A 756 47.08 -10.15 -20.97
C VAL A 756 46.88 -9.68 -19.52
N SER A 757 47.49 -8.54 -19.18
CA SER A 757 47.24 -7.84 -17.92
C SER A 757 46.58 -6.50 -18.25
N HIS A 758 45.34 -6.33 -17.78
CA HIS A 758 44.55 -5.09 -17.70
C HIS A 758 43.88 -4.46 -18.95
N GLY A 759 44.10 -4.90 -20.19
CA GLY A 759 43.55 -4.18 -21.38
C GLY A 759 42.30 -4.75 -22.10
N ALA A 760 41.96 -6.04 -21.92
CA ALA A 760 40.99 -6.74 -22.79
C ALA A 760 39.66 -7.12 -22.11
N ILE A 761 39.54 -6.87 -20.80
CA ILE A 761 38.33 -7.11 -20.02
C ILE A 761 37.62 -5.77 -19.91
N SER A 762 36.50 -5.60 -20.63
CA SER A 762 35.65 -4.43 -20.38
C SER A 762 35.09 -4.52 -18.95
N SER A 763 34.69 -3.40 -18.35
CA SER A 763 34.04 -3.29 -17.02
C SER A 763 32.78 -4.16 -16.78
N ALA A 764 32.39 -5.01 -17.72
CA ALA A 764 31.22 -5.89 -17.69
C ALA A 764 31.57 -7.39 -17.63
N GLY A 765 32.86 -7.76 -17.57
CA GLY A 765 33.29 -9.17 -17.49
C GLY A 765 33.06 -10.02 -18.75
N VAL A 766 32.42 -9.48 -19.79
CA VAL A 766 32.14 -10.19 -21.05
C VAL A 766 33.20 -9.85 -22.12
N PRO A 767 33.83 -10.86 -22.73
CA PRO A 767 34.79 -10.64 -23.82
C PRO A 767 34.23 -9.82 -24.99
N LEU A 768 35.04 -8.89 -25.50
CA LEU A 768 34.66 -8.05 -26.65
C LEU A 768 34.33 -8.89 -27.89
N THR A 769 35.05 -9.99 -28.11
CA THR A 769 34.81 -11.01 -29.16
C THR A 769 33.37 -11.49 -29.16
N ALA A 770 32.86 -11.91 -28.00
CA ALA A 770 31.49 -12.40 -27.85
C ALA A 770 30.46 -11.32 -28.23
N ARG A 771 30.70 -10.07 -27.82
CA ARG A 771 29.82 -8.93 -28.14
C ARG A 771 29.78 -8.63 -29.63
N VAL A 772 30.92 -8.74 -30.32
CA VAL A 772 31.04 -8.53 -31.78
C VAL A 772 30.27 -9.63 -32.53
N TYR A 773 30.51 -10.90 -32.21
CA TYR A 773 29.81 -12.01 -32.86
C TYR A 773 28.30 -11.97 -32.65
N LEU A 774 27.83 -11.63 -31.44
CA LEU A 774 26.40 -11.46 -31.19
C LEU A 774 25.79 -10.35 -32.07
N THR A 775 26.50 -9.23 -32.19
CA THR A 775 26.02 -8.10 -33.01
C THR A 775 26.01 -8.43 -34.49
N LEU A 776 27.04 -9.13 -34.97
CA LEU A 776 27.16 -9.57 -36.36
C LEU A 776 25.99 -10.49 -36.72
N ALA A 777 25.71 -11.49 -35.89
CA ALA A 777 24.58 -12.39 -36.07
C ALA A 777 23.23 -11.64 -36.11
N SER A 778 23.04 -10.69 -35.19
CA SER A 778 21.80 -9.90 -35.10
C SER A 778 21.58 -9.01 -36.33
N TRP A 779 22.65 -8.39 -36.84
CA TRP A 779 22.59 -7.49 -37.99
C TRP A 779 22.42 -8.26 -39.29
N LYS A 780 23.14 -9.38 -39.47
CA LYS A 780 22.94 -10.28 -40.62
C LYS A 780 21.49 -10.77 -40.69
N ARG A 781 20.91 -11.18 -39.56
CA ARG A 781 19.49 -11.54 -39.47
C ARG A 781 18.57 -10.40 -39.91
N ALA A 782 18.84 -9.17 -39.47
CA ALA A 782 18.02 -8.01 -39.82
C ALA A 782 18.16 -7.59 -41.30
N LEU A 783 19.34 -7.78 -41.89
CA LEU A 783 19.63 -7.48 -43.30
C LEU A 783 19.15 -8.57 -44.27
N SER A 784 18.91 -9.79 -43.79
CA SER A 784 18.50 -10.95 -44.59
C SER A 784 17.14 -11.50 -44.14
N PRO A 785 16.02 -10.79 -44.38
CA PRO A 785 14.69 -11.22 -43.93
C PRO A 785 14.19 -12.50 -44.62
N GLY A 786 14.67 -12.81 -45.83
CA GLY A 786 14.34 -14.03 -46.57
C GLY A 786 14.84 -15.32 -45.91
N LEU A 787 15.93 -15.22 -45.12
CA LEU A 787 16.64 -16.32 -44.47
C LEU A 787 16.92 -17.49 -45.44
N ASP A 788 17.80 -17.25 -46.40
CA ASP A 788 18.33 -18.30 -47.28
C ASP A 788 19.20 -19.28 -46.48
N ASP A 789 19.37 -20.51 -47.00
CA ASP A 789 20.07 -21.59 -46.27
C ASP A 789 21.52 -21.18 -45.88
N ASP A 790 22.22 -20.46 -46.76
CA ASP A 790 23.57 -19.93 -46.49
C ASP A 790 23.56 -18.86 -45.38
N ALA A 791 22.59 -17.94 -45.42
CA ALA A 791 22.45 -16.90 -44.40
C ALA A 791 22.12 -17.51 -43.02
N ILE A 792 21.29 -18.56 -42.98
CA ILE A 792 20.98 -19.31 -41.75
C ILE A 792 22.27 -19.87 -41.15
N GLN A 793 23.12 -20.50 -41.97
CA GLN A 793 24.36 -21.11 -41.51
C GLN A 793 25.35 -20.07 -40.98
N GLU A 794 25.54 -18.95 -41.68
CA GLU A 794 26.41 -17.84 -41.23
C GLU A 794 25.96 -17.23 -39.89
N ILE A 795 24.64 -17.03 -39.74
CA ILE A 795 24.06 -16.49 -38.50
C ILE A 795 24.26 -17.47 -37.34
N LEU A 796 24.03 -18.77 -37.57
CA LEU A 796 24.23 -19.80 -36.55
C LEU A 796 25.68 -19.93 -36.12
N VAL A 797 26.64 -19.88 -37.06
CA VAL A 797 28.07 -19.90 -36.76
C VAL A 797 28.44 -18.68 -35.91
N SER A 798 27.91 -17.51 -36.24
CA SER A 798 28.16 -16.28 -35.48
C SER A 798 27.59 -16.35 -34.06
N TYR A 799 26.34 -16.79 -33.89
CA TYR A 799 25.78 -17.00 -32.54
C TYR A 799 26.54 -18.07 -31.75
N LYS A 800 26.95 -19.17 -32.40
CA LYS A 800 27.75 -20.23 -31.75
C LYS A 800 29.10 -19.69 -31.27
N ASN A 801 29.81 -18.94 -32.10
CA ASN A 801 31.08 -18.31 -31.72
C ASN A 801 30.89 -17.33 -30.56
N ALA A 802 29.76 -16.62 -30.49
CA ALA A 802 29.43 -15.78 -29.34
C ALA A 802 29.27 -16.61 -28.04
N THR A 803 28.56 -17.75 -28.09
CA THR A 803 28.39 -18.65 -26.94
C THR A 803 29.69 -19.32 -26.51
N LEU A 804 30.58 -19.66 -27.46
CA LEU A 804 31.89 -20.25 -27.15
C LEU A 804 32.84 -19.22 -26.52
N SER A 805 32.77 -17.97 -26.97
CA SER A 805 33.58 -16.87 -26.45
C SER A 805 33.18 -16.44 -25.04
N ALA A 806 31.90 -16.60 -24.67
CA ALA A 806 31.38 -16.25 -23.35
C ALA A 806 30.34 -17.26 -22.88
N LYS A 807 30.80 -18.33 -22.21
CA LYS A 807 29.94 -19.45 -21.79
C LYS A 807 28.90 -19.05 -20.75
N ASP A 808 29.21 -18.09 -19.87
CA ASP A 808 28.33 -17.65 -18.78
C ASP A 808 27.36 -16.54 -19.23
N TRP A 809 27.38 -16.17 -20.52
CA TRP A 809 26.56 -15.08 -21.02
C TRP A 809 25.19 -15.54 -21.51
N GLY A 810 24.21 -15.54 -20.61
CA GLY A 810 22.84 -16.01 -20.89
C GLY A 810 22.19 -15.40 -22.14
N LYS A 811 22.43 -14.11 -22.44
CA LYS A 811 21.88 -13.44 -23.63
C LYS A 811 22.34 -14.06 -24.95
N ALA A 812 23.58 -14.56 -25.02
CA ALA A 812 24.08 -15.23 -26.21
C ALA A 812 23.39 -16.57 -26.41
N TRP A 813 23.27 -17.37 -25.35
CA TRP A 813 22.54 -18.64 -25.36
C TRP A 813 21.07 -18.47 -25.72
N HIS A 814 20.41 -17.46 -25.13
CA HIS A 814 19.04 -17.09 -25.48
C HIS A 814 18.90 -16.78 -26.98
N SER A 815 19.75 -15.91 -27.52
CA SER A 815 19.70 -15.51 -28.94
C SER A 815 19.95 -16.69 -29.88
N TRP A 816 20.87 -17.59 -29.51
CA TRP A 816 21.14 -18.82 -30.24
C TRP A 816 19.94 -19.78 -30.20
N ALA A 817 19.33 -20.00 -29.03
CA ALA A 817 18.16 -20.87 -28.88
C ALA A 817 16.94 -20.36 -29.65
N LEU A 818 16.67 -19.05 -29.55
CA LEU A 818 15.62 -18.37 -30.31
C LEU A 818 15.78 -18.56 -31.82
N PHE A 819 17.00 -18.37 -32.33
CA PHE A 819 17.25 -18.49 -33.76
C PHE A 819 17.10 -19.94 -34.24
N ASN A 820 17.61 -20.93 -33.49
CA ASN A 820 17.38 -22.34 -33.82
C ASN A 820 15.89 -22.71 -33.83
N THR A 821 15.09 -22.16 -32.91
CA THR A 821 13.63 -22.38 -32.87
C THR A 821 12.94 -21.80 -34.11
N GLU A 822 13.36 -20.62 -34.55
CA GLU A 822 12.84 -19.99 -35.78
C GLU A 822 13.19 -20.82 -37.02
N VAL A 823 14.46 -21.22 -37.14
CA VAL A 823 14.95 -22.05 -38.26
C VAL A 823 14.21 -23.39 -38.32
N MET A 824 14.01 -24.04 -37.17
CA MET A 824 13.19 -25.25 -37.06
C MET A 824 11.76 -25.03 -37.57
N SER A 825 11.09 -23.96 -37.15
CA SER A 825 9.73 -23.63 -37.58
C SER A 825 9.65 -23.45 -39.09
N ARG A 826 10.64 -22.75 -39.67
CA ARG A 826 10.74 -22.51 -41.12
C ARG A 826 10.92 -23.80 -41.92
N TYR A 827 11.82 -24.70 -41.52
CA TYR A 827 11.99 -25.99 -42.21
C TYR A 827 10.79 -26.93 -42.04
N THR A 828 10.08 -26.83 -40.91
CA THR A 828 8.82 -27.55 -40.68
C THR A 828 7.75 -27.07 -41.66
N LEU A 829 7.59 -25.74 -41.82
CA LEU A 829 6.67 -25.14 -42.80
C LEU A 829 7.04 -25.47 -44.26
N ARG A 830 8.34 -25.65 -44.56
CA ARG A 830 8.83 -26.08 -45.88
C ARG A 830 8.70 -27.59 -46.12
N GLY A 831 8.09 -28.35 -45.21
CA GLY A 831 7.86 -29.79 -45.36
C GLY A 831 9.13 -30.65 -45.22
N ARG A 832 10.18 -30.17 -44.53
CA ARG A 832 11.43 -30.92 -44.29
C ARG A 832 11.65 -31.19 -42.79
N PRO A 833 10.86 -32.09 -42.17
CA PRO A 833 10.94 -32.38 -40.74
C PRO A 833 12.28 -33.01 -40.32
N ASP A 834 12.93 -33.78 -41.20
CA ASP A 834 14.21 -34.43 -40.92
C ASP A 834 15.35 -33.44 -40.65
N ILE A 835 15.33 -32.30 -41.37
CA ILE A 835 16.28 -31.21 -41.18
C ILE A 835 15.92 -30.39 -39.94
N ALA A 836 14.62 -30.19 -39.69
CA ALA A 836 14.13 -29.47 -38.52
C ALA A 836 14.59 -30.11 -37.20
N GLY A 837 14.64 -31.45 -37.12
CA GLY A 837 15.04 -32.20 -35.93
C GLY A 837 16.42 -31.80 -35.36
N LYS A 838 17.41 -31.54 -36.24
CA LYS A 838 18.75 -31.10 -35.82
C LYS A 838 18.74 -29.77 -35.07
N TYR A 839 17.87 -28.86 -35.48
CA TYR A 839 17.74 -27.55 -34.86
C TYR A 839 16.93 -27.60 -33.55
N VAL A 840 16.07 -28.62 -33.36
CA VAL A 840 15.38 -28.85 -32.08
C VAL A 840 16.39 -29.13 -30.98
N VAL A 841 17.34 -30.04 -31.21
CA VAL A 841 18.36 -30.41 -30.21
C VAL A 841 19.22 -29.20 -29.83
N ALA A 842 19.62 -28.40 -30.83
CA ALA A 842 20.36 -27.17 -30.61
C ALA A 842 19.55 -26.13 -29.81
N ALA A 843 18.27 -25.93 -30.14
CA ALA A 843 17.39 -25.01 -29.42
C ALA A 843 17.18 -25.44 -27.96
N VAL A 844 16.88 -26.73 -27.71
CA VAL A 844 16.71 -27.30 -26.36
C VAL A 844 17.96 -27.08 -25.53
N THR A 845 19.13 -27.44 -26.07
CA THR A 845 20.42 -27.22 -25.40
C THR A 845 20.64 -25.75 -25.07
N GLY A 846 20.32 -24.86 -26.01
CA GLY A 846 20.49 -23.42 -25.84
C GLY A 846 19.60 -22.83 -24.74
N TYR A 847 18.34 -23.24 -24.67
CA TYR A 847 17.45 -22.78 -23.60
C TYR A 847 17.92 -23.27 -22.23
N PHE A 848 18.38 -24.52 -22.08
CA PHE A 848 18.93 -24.99 -20.80
C PHE A 848 20.12 -24.15 -20.32
N TYR A 849 21.09 -23.83 -21.20
CA TYR A 849 22.20 -22.95 -20.82
C TYR A 849 21.76 -21.51 -20.54
N SER A 850 20.80 -20.99 -21.30
CA SER A 850 20.22 -19.66 -21.05
C SER A 850 19.59 -19.59 -19.65
N ILE A 851 18.77 -20.58 -19.29
CA ILE A 851 18.09 -20.69 -18.00
C ILE A 851 19.12 -20.89 -16.87
N ALA A 852 20.14 -21.74 -17.08
CA ALA A 852 21.20 -21.95 -16.10
C ALA A 852 21.99 -20.65 -15.82
N CYS A 853 22.34 -19.89 -16.86
CA CYS A 853 23.01 -18.59 -16.72
C CYS A 853 22.10 -17.56 -16.02
N ALA A 854 20.81 -17.53 -16.37
CA ALA A 854 19.84 -16.64 -15.73
C ALA A 854 19.82 -16.88 -14.21
N SER A 855 19.75 -18.13 -13.77
CA SER A 855 19.71 -18.52 -12.33
C SER A 855 20.88 -18.01 -11.46
N THR A 856 21.96 -17.51 -12.07
CA THR A 856 23.12 -16.93 -11.38
C THR A 856 23.18 -15.41 -11.43
N THR A 857 22.44 -14.78 -12.35
CA THR A 857 22.58 -13.34 -12.65
C THR A 857 21.31 -12.56 -12.41
N LYS A 858 20.13 -13.16 -12.59
CA LYS A 858 18.81 -12.53 -12.45
C LYS A 858 17.76 -13.59 -12.06
N GLY A 859 16.82 -13.24 -11.18
CA GLY A 859 15.85 -14.18 -10.58
C GLY A 859 15.02 -15.00 -11.58
N VAL A 860 14.21 -15.93 -11.05
CA VAL A 860 13.48 -16.96 -11.83
C VAL A 860 12.59 -16.37 -12.93
N ASP A 861 11.96 -15.22 -12.68
CA ASP A 861 10.97 -14.60 -13.57
C ASP A 861 11.54 -14.17 -14.92
N ASP A 862 12.80 -13.73 -14.98
CA ASP A 862 13.49 -13.32 -16.21
C ASP A 862 13.72 -14.48 -17.20
N SER A 863 13.65 -15.73 -16.70
CA SER A 863 13.86 -16.95 -17.49
C SER A 863 12.55 -17.62 -17.94
N LEU A 864 11.39 -17.14 -17.46
CA LEU A 864 10.09 -17.77 -17.71
C LEU A 864 9.79 -17.95 -19.20
N GLN A 865 10.15 -16.95 -20.02
CA GLN A 865 10.00 -17.03 -21.48
C GLN A 865 10.78 -18.22 -22.08
N ASP A 866 12.01 -18.44 -21.63
CA ASP A 866 12.86 -19.52 -22.12
C ASP A 866 12.38 -20.88 -21.64
N ILE A 867 11.92 -20.96 -20.38
CA ILE A 867 11.34 -22.18 -19.82
C ILE A 867 10.07 -22.59 -20.60
N LEU A 868 9.16 -21.65 -20.88
CA LEU A 868 7.93 -21.95 -21.63
C LEU A 868 8.21 -22.41 -23.07
N ARG A 869 9.21 -21.81 -23.74
CA ARG A 869 9.66 -22.24 -25.07
C ARG A 869 10.28 -23.63 -25.03
N LEU A 870 11.10 -23.91 -24.02
CA LEU A 870 11.65 -25.23 -23.77
C LEU A 870 10.56 -26.28 -23.53
N LEU A 871 9.54 -25.98 -22.70
CA LEU A 871 8.40 -26.87 -22.48
C LEU A 871 7.65 -27.17 -23.78
N THR A 872 7.50 -26.17 -24.65
CA THR A 872 6.85 -26.33 -25.95
C THR A 872 7.64 -27.31 -26.84
N LEU A 873 8.96 -27.15 -26.91
CA LEU A 873 9.82 -28.08 -27.65
C LEU A 873 9.82 -29.49 -27.05
N TRP A 874 9.84 -29.59 -25.72
CA TRP A 874 9.79 -30.87 -25.01
C TRP A 874 8.49 -31.62 -25.31
N PHE A 875 7.32 -30.99 -25.15
CA PHE A 875 6.05 -31.69 -25.32
C PHE A 875 5.74 -32.06 -26.78
N ASN A 876 6.28 -31.31 -27.74
CA ASN A 876 6.06 -31.59 -29.17
C ASN A 876 7.08 -32.57 -29.77
N HIS A 877 8.35 -32.51 -29.34
CA HIS A 877 9.45 -33.26 -29.97
C HIS A 877 10.22 -34.19 -29.01
N GLY A 878 9.87 -34.24 -27.73
CA GLY A 878 10.57 -35.04 -26.71
C GLY A 878 10.51 -36.56 -26.89
N ALA A 879 9.69 -37.03 -27.84
CA ALA A 879 9.62 -38.44 -28.24
C ALA A 879 10.89 -38.93 -28.98
N THR A 880 11.64 -38.01 -29.58
CA THR A 880 12.81 -38.33 -30.39
C THR A 880 14.01 -38.61 -29.50
N SER A 881 14.74 -39.71 -29.76
CA SER A 881 15.87 -40.15 -28.92
C SER A 881 16.94 -39.06 -28.69
N GLU A 882 17.29 -38.29 -29.73
CA GLU A 882 18.29 -37.22 -29.60
C GLU A 882 17.81 -36.08 -28.68
N VAL A 883 16.51 -35.75 -28.74
CA VAL A 883 15.89 -34.70 -27.91
C VAL A 883 15.75 -35.18 -26.47
N GLN A 884 15.37 -36.44 -26.25
CA GLN A 884 15.33 -37.06 -24.93
C GLN A 884 16.70 -36.97 -24.23
N MET A 885 17.78 -37.38 -24.90
CA MET A 885 19.13 -37.30 -24.33
C MET A 885 19.53 -35.86 -23.97
N ALA A 886 19.14 -34.89 -24.81
CA ALA A 886 19.38 -33.47 -24.54
C ALA A 886 18.56 -32.96 -23.33
N LEU A 887 17.32 -33.42 -23.16
CA LEU A 887 16.45 -33.10 -22.03
C LEU A 887 16.99 -33.69 -20.72
N GLU A 888 17.34 -34.97 -20.70
CA GLU A 888 17.90 -35.66 -19.53
C GLU A 888 19.18 -34.96 -19.04
N LYS A 889 20.09 -34.63 -19.97
CA LYS A 889 21.28 -33.84 -19.65
C LYS A 889 20.90 -32.44 -19.15
N GLY A 890 19.96 -31.77 -19.81
CA GLY A 890 19.51 -30.43 -19.46
C GLY A 890 18.88 -30.32 -18.07
N PHE A 891 18.07 -31.30 -17.65
CA PHE A 891 17.47 -31.35 -16.31
C PHE A 891 18.51 -31.44 -15.19
N THR A 892 19.74 -31.88 -15.47
CA THR A 892 20.84 -31.85 -14.47
C THR A 892 21.54 -30.49 -14.39
N LEU A 893 21.47 -29.67 -15.44
CA LEU A 893 22.13 -28.36 -15.52
C LEU A 893 21.34 -27.26 -14.81
N VAL A 894 20.01 -27.35 -14.83
CA VAL A 894 19.11 -26.31 -14.28
C VAL A 894 18.73 -26.64 -12.84
N LYS A 895 18.84 -25.62 -11.96
CA LYS A 895 18.40 -25.65 -10.56
C LYS A 895 16.91 -26.02 -10.44
N ILE A 896 16.52 -26.75 -9.39
CA ILE A 896 15.17 -27.31 -9.25
C ILE A 896 14.12 -26.18 -9.08
N GLU A 897 14.52 -25.10 -8.42
CA GLU A 897 13.72 -23.91 -8.11
C GLU A 897 13.16 -23.24 -9.39
N MET A 898 13.89 -23.34 -10.51
CA MET A 898 13.47 -22.74 -11.78
C MET A 898 12.19 -23.37 -12.34
N TRP A 899 11.88 -24.62 -11.98
CA TRP A 899 10.70 -25.33 -12.47
C TRP A 899 9.43 -24.96 -11.70
N LEU A 900 9.54 -24.33 -10.52
CA LEU A 900 8.41 -24.03 -9.65
C LEU A 900 7.39 -23.12 -10.35
N VAL A 901 7.85 -22.12 -11.09
CA VAL A 901 6.99 -21.15 -11.80
C VAL A 901 6.18 -21.79 -12.92
N VAL A 902 6.61 -22.92 -13.47
CA VAL A 902 5.92 -23.61 -14.59
C VAL A 902 5.29 -24.94 -14.19
N LEU A 903 5.22 -25.24 -12.88
CA LEU A 903 4.57 -26.44 -12.36
C LEU A 903 3.17 -26.68 -12.94
N PRO A 904 2.29 -25.67 -13.03
CA PRO A 904 0.96 -25.97 -13.51
C PRO A 904 0.99 -26.32 -15.03
N GLN A 905 1.94 -25.81 -15.84
CA GLN A 905 2.11 -26.25 -17.24
C GLN A 905 2.56 -27.71 -17.33
N ILE A 906 3.50 -28.12 -16.49
CA ILE A 906 4.02 -29.50 -16.45
C ILE A 906 2.91 -30.46 -16.01
N ILE A 907 2.19 -30.12 -14.93
CA ILE A 907 1.10 -30.93 -14.39
C ILE A 907 -0.06 -31.02 -15.38
N ALA A 908 -0.32 -30.00 -16.20
CA ALA A 908 -1.32 -30.09 -17.27
C ALA A 908 -1.03 -31.26 -18.25
N ARG A 909 0.24 -31.61 -18.48
CA ARG A 909 0.67 -32.68 -19.41
C ARG A 909 1.06 -34.01 -18.73
N ILE A 910 0.79 -34.18 -17.43
CA ILE A 910 1.14 -35.39 -16.65
C ILE A 910 0.62 -36.72 -17.25
N HIS A 911 -0.43 -36.66 -18.06
CA HIS A 911 -1.08 -37.81 -18.70
C HIS A 911 -0.80 -37.89 -20.21
N SER A 912 0.38 -37.43 -20.65
CA SER A 912 0.79 -37.47 -22.05
C SER A 912 0.64 -38.88 -22.64
N ASN A 913 0.11 -38.96 -23.87
CA ASN A 913 -0.04 -40.22 -24.61
C ASN A 913 1.33 -40.86 -24.93
N ASN A 914 2.38 -40.04 -25.06
CA ASN A 914 3.74 -40.53 -25.28
C ASN A 914 4.36 -41.02 -23.96
N ARG A 915 4.75 -42.29 -23.93
CA ARG A 915 5.33 -42.95 -22.75
C ARG A 915 6.63 -42.28 -22.27
N ILE A 916 7.54 -41.96 -23.19
CA ILE A 916 8.85 -41.36 -22.86
C ILE A 916 8.64 -39.99 -22.20
N VAL A 917 7.82 -39.14 -22.82
CA VAL A 917 7.52 -37.80 -22.29
C VAL A 917 6.84 -37.90 -20.92
N ARG A 918 5.92 -38.85 -20.74
CA ARG A 918 5.24 -39.08 -19.45
C ARG A 918 6.20 -39.51 -18.35
N GLU A 919 7.11 -40.43 -18.64
CA GLU A 919 8.14 -40.91 -17.69
C GLU A 919 9.06 -39.75 -17.26
N LEU A 920 9.54 -38.92 -18.20
CA LEU A 920 10.34 -37.72 -17.89
C LEU A 920 9.59 -36.69 -17.03
N ILE A 921 8.30 -36.46 -17.30
CA ILE A 921 7.46 -35.56 -16.48
C ILE A 921 7.35 -36.09 -15.06
N GLN A 922 7.04 -37.38 -14.89
CA GLN A 922 6.90 -37.99 -13.57
C GLN A 922 8.24 -37.96 -12.80
N GLU A 923 9.36 -38.25 -13.46
CA GLU A 923 10.69 -38.18 -12.84
C GLU A 923 11.02 -36.76 -12.36
N LEU A 924 10.78 -35.75 -13.20
CA LEU A 924 10.98 -34.34 -12.83
C LEU A 924 10.09 -33.93 -11.66
N LEU A 925 8.80 -34.28 -11.67
CA LEU A 925 7.87 -33.96 -10.58
C LEU A 925 8.25 -34.65 -9.27
N VAL A 926 8.72 -35.90 -9.32
CA VAL A 926 9.24 -36.61 -8.12
C VAL A 926 10.52 -35.95 -7.61
N ARG A 927 11.41 -35.50 -8.50
CA ARG A 927 12.62 -34.76 -8.12
C ARG A 927 12.29 -33.43 -7.46
N ILE A 928 11.34 -32.66 -8.01
CA ILE A 928 10.84 -31.43 -7.41
C ILE A 928 10.18 -31.74 -6.06
N GLY A 929 9.37 -32.80 -5.97
CA GLY A 929 8.67 -33.18 -4.73
C GLY A 929 9.60 -33.60 -3.59
N LYS A 930 10.81 -34.08 -3.87
CA LYS A 930 11.82 -34.33 -2.84
C LYS A 930 12.46 -33.05 -2.30
N GLY A 931 12.63 -32.02 -3.13
CA GLY A 931 13.25 -30.75 -2.72
C GLY A 931 12.26 -29.69 -2.21
N HIS A 932 11.12 -29.56 -2.88
CA HIS A 932 10.10 -28.53 -2.65
C HIS A 932 8.68 -29.14 -2.65
N PRO A 933 8.34 -30.04 -1.71
CA PRO A 933 7.05 -30.71 -1.70
C PRO A 933 5.87 -29.73 -1.56
N GLN A 934 6.03 -28.64 -0.79
CA GLN A 934 4.99 -27.63 -0.54
C GLN A 934 4.42 -27.03 -1.84
N ALA A 935 5.28 -26.71 -2.82
CA ALA A 935 4.88 -26.14 -4.11
C ALA A 935 4.02 -27.08 -4.96
N LEU A 936 4.16 -28.40 -4.76
CA LEU A 936 3.51 -29.41 -5.59
C LEU A 936 2.17 -29.89 -5.03
N MET A 937 1.93 -29.76 -3.72
CA MET A 937 0.80 -30.41 -3.07
C MET A 937 -0.54 -29.96 -3.67
N TYR A 938 -0.86 -28.67 -3.65
CA TYR A 938 -2.15 -28.20 -4.19
C TYR A 938 -2.34 -28.54 -5.68
N PRO A 939 -1.39 -28.23 -6.59
CA PRO A 939 -1.55 -28.57 -8.01
C PRO A 939 -1.71 -30.07 -8.30
N LEU A 940 -0.98 -30.94 -7.58
CA LEU A 940 -1.11 -32.39 -7.75
C LEU A 940 -2.43 -32.93 -7.17
N LEU A 941 -2.87 -32.41 -6.02
CA LEU A 941 -4.13 -32.81 -5.40
C LEU A 941 -5.35 -32.43 -6.24
N VAL A 942 -5.28 -31.33 -7.00
CA VAL A 942 -6.28 -30.98 -8.01
C VAL A 942 -6.29 -32.01 -9.14
N ALA A 943 -5.11 -32.42 -9.61
CA ALA A 943 -4.99 -33.43 -10.66
C ALA A 943 -5.49 -34.82 -10.21
N CYS A 944 -5.37 -35.16 -8.93
CA CYS A 944 -5.92 -36.39 -8.34
C CYS A 944 -7.46 -36.40 -8.29
N LYS A 945 -8.11 -35.22 -8.33
CA LYS A 945 -9.58 -35.08 -8.37
C LYS A 945 -10.11 -34.82 -9.80
N SER A 946 -9.30 -35.10 -10.81
CA SER A 946 -9.67 -34.94 -12.21
C SER A 946 -10.76 -35.93 -12.64
N ILE A 947 -11.69 -35.49 -13.48
CA ILE A 947 -12.70 -36.34 -14.14
C ILE A 947 -12.03 -37.39 -15.06
N SER A 948 -10.89 -37.03 -15.68
CA SER A 948 -10.10 -37.99 -16.47
C SER A 948 -9.36 -38.98 -15.58
N ILE A 949 -9.72 -40.26 -15.69
CA ILE A 949 -9.14 -41.38 -14.93
C ILE A 949 -7.63 -41.52 -15.20
N LEU A 950 -7.18 -41.33 -16.46
CA LEU A 950 -5.75 -41.42 -16.80
C LEU A 950 -4.93 -40.35 -16.08
N ARG A 951 -5.46 -39.13 -16.00
CA ARG A 951 -4.84 -38.01 -15.30
C ARG A 951 -4.82 -38.23 -13.80
N GLN A 952 -5.92 -38.69 -13.23
CA GLN A 952 -6.02 -39.04 -11.82
C GLN A 952 -4.97 -40.11 -11.44
N ARG A 953 -4.91 -41.23 -12.19
CA ARG A 953 -3.95 -42.31 -11.92
C ARG A 953 -2.49 -41.84 -11.99
N ALA A 954 -2.15 -41.08 -13.03
CA ALA A 954 -0.79 -40.56 -13.19
C ALA A 954 -0.40 -39.58 -12.08
N ALA A 955 -1.33 -38.73 -11.62
CA ALA A 955 -1.09 -37.82 -10.50
C ALA A 955 -0.97 -38.58 -9.17
N GLN A 956 -1.83 -39.57 -8.93
CA GLN A 956 -1.80 -40.39 -7.72
C GLN A 956 -0.47 -41.15 -7.60
N GLU A 957 0.05 -41.69 -8.71
CA GLU A 957 1.35 -42.36 -8.74
C GLU A 957 2.50 -41.44 -8.29
N VAL A 958 2.48 -40.17 -8.70
CA VAL A 958 3.48 -39.18 -8.27
C VAL A 958 3.30 -38.83 -6.79
N VAL A 959 2.06 -38.62 -6.33
CA VAL A 959 1.76 -38.36 -4.92
C VAL A 959 2.21 -39.52 -4.03
N ASP A 960 1.98 -40.77 -4.43
CA ASP A 960 2.39 -41.95 -3.68
C ASP A 960 3.93 -42.06 -3.60
N LYS A 961 4.66 -41.65 -4.65
CA LYS A 961 6.12 -41.56 -4.63
C LYS A 961 6.61 -40.45 -3.69
N ILE A 962 5.94 -39.30 -3.63
CA ILE A 962 6.29 -38.18 -2.73
C ILE A 962 5.95 -38.52 -1.27
N ARG A 963 4.83 -39.22 -1.02
CA ARG A 963 4.41 -39.67 0.32
C ARG A 963 5.48 -40.50 1.03
N LYS A 964 6.31 -41.25 0.29
CA LYS A 964 7.44 -41.99 0.86
C LYS A 964 8.50 -41.10 1.52
N HIS A 965 8.61 -39.83 1.12
CA HIS A 965 9.57 -38.86 1.66
C HIS A 965 8.89 -37.86 2.61
N SER A 966 7.71 -37.36 2.25
CA SER A 966 7.00 -36.29 2.96
C SER A 966 5.56 -36.70 3.30
N GLY A 967 5.41 -37.84 3.97
CA GLY A 967 4.10 -38.44 4.27
C GLY A 967 3.18 -37.54 5.09
N GLY A 968 3.67 -36.98 6.20
CA GLY A 968 2.90 -36.09 7.07
C GLY A 968 2.30 -34.90 6.32
N LEU A 969 3.12 -34.18 5.56
CA LEU A 969 2.69 -33.08 4.70
C LEU A 969 1.63 -33.48 3.66
N VAL A 970 1.82 -34.62 2.98
CA VAL A 970 0.86 -35.11 1.96
C VAL A 970 -0.50 -35.38 2.60
N ASP A 971 -0.51 -36.05 3.75
CA ASP A 971 -1.75 -36.42 4.44
C ASP A 971 -2.47 -35.18 5.02
N GLN A 972 -1.71 -34.22 5.57
CA GLN A 972 -2.24 -32.91 5.97
C GLN A 972 -2.84 -32.14 4.80
N ALA A 973 -2.15 -32.07 3.66
CA ALA A 973 -2.63 -31.39 2.47
C ALA A 973 -3.90 -32.04 1.89
N GLN A 974 -3.99 -33.38 1.91
CA GLN A 974 -5.18 -34.12 1.50
C GLN A 974 -6.37 -33.80 2.40
N LEU A 975 -6.18 -33.81 3.73
CA LEU A 975 -7.21 -33.46 4.70
C LEU A 975 -7.71 -32.03 4.48
N VAL A 976 -6.79 -31.05 4.48
CA VAL A 976 -7.13 -29.63 4.31
C VAL A 976 -7.84 -29.41 2.97
N SER A 977 -7.36 -30.01 1.88
CA SER A 977 -8.01 -29.89 0.58
C SER A 977 -9.42 -30.50 0.57
N LYS A 978 -9.62 -31.69 1.14
CA LYS A 978 -10.95 -32.34 1.22
C LYS A 978 -11.93 -31.46 1.98
N GLU A 979 -11.52 -30.97 3.15
CA GLU A 979 -12.40 -30.22 4.04
C GLU A 979 -12.67 -28.80 3.53
N LEU A 980 -11.71 -28.13 2.90
CA LEU A 980 -11.97 -26.84 2.25
C LEU A 980 -12.97 -26.98 1.09
N ILE A 981 -12.95 -28.08 0.33
CA ILE A 981 -13.96 -28.34 -0.71
C ILE A 981 -15.34 -28.53 -0.08
N ARG A 982 -15.43 -29.26 1.05
CA ARG A 982 -16.69 -29.43 1.80
C ARG A 982 -17.25 -28.10 2.31
N VAL A 983 -16.38 -27.23 2.81
CA VAL A 983 -16.77 -25.88 3.27
C VAL A 983 -17.16 -24.97 2.11
N ALA A 984 -16.54 -25.15 0.93
CA ALA A 984 -16.78 -24.31 -0.23
C ALA A 984 -18.21 -24.45 -0.78
N ILE A 985 -18.79 -25.65 -0.67
CA ILE A 985 -20.10 -25.98 -1.24
C ILE A 985 -20.89 -26.83 -0.22
N LEU A 986 -21.93 -26.26 0.38
CA LEU A 986 -22.78 -26.98 1.34
C LEU A 986 -23.79 -27.88 0.62
N TRP A 987 -24.28 -28.93 1.28
CA TRP A 987 -25.34 -29.80 0.73
C TRP A 987 -26.60 -29.02 0.33
N HIS A 988 -26.96 -27.98 1.08
CA HIS A 988 -28.09 -27.10 0.73
C HIS A 988 -27.89 -26.45 -0.64
N GLU A 989 -26.66 -26.07 -0.97
CA GLU A 989 -26.32 -25.41 -2.24
C GLU A 989 -26.23 -26.43 -3.38
N MET A 990 -25.61 -27.59 -3.14
CA MET A 990 -25.56 -28.69 -4.11
C MET A 990 -26.96 -29.13 -4.54
N TRP A 991 -27.87 -29.32 -3.58
CA TRP A 991 -29.24 -29.71 -3.85
C TRP A 991 -30.03 -28.59 -4.53
N HIS A 992 -29.84 -27.32 -4.13
CA HIS A 992 -30.53 -26.19 -4.77
C HIS A 992 -30.16 -26.07 -6.25
N GLU A 993 -28.86 -26.05 -6.57
CA GLU A 993 -28.38 -25.95 -7.96
C GLU A 993 -28.79 -27.17 -8.79
N ALA A 994 -28.62 -28.38 -8.26
CA ALA A 994 -28.95 -29.59 -9.01
C ALA A 994 -30.45 -29.74 -9.26
N LEU A 995 -31.31 -29.30 -8.33
CA LEU A 995 -32.75 -29.28 -8.52
C LEU A 995 -33.18 -28.22 -9.55
N GLU A 996 -32.54 -27.06 -9.54
CA GLU A 996 -32.76 -26.03 -10.57
C GLU A 996 -32.38 -26.59 -11.96
N GLU A 997 -31.21 -27.21 -12.09
CA GLU A 997 -30.74 -27.79 -13.36
C GLU A 997 -31.59 -29.00 -13.80
N ALA A 998 -31.93 -29.90 -12.87
CA ALA A 998 -32.83 -31.02 -13.14
C ALA A 998 -34.21 -30.53 -13.61
N SER A 999 -34.71 -29.42 -13.05
CA SER A 999 -36.00 -28.84 -13.44
C SER A 999 -35.98 -28.28 -14.85
N ARG A 1000 -34.86 -27.65 -15.24
CA ARG A 1000 -34.61 -27.16 -16.60
C ARG A 1000 -34.61 -28.30 -17.61
N MET A 1001 -33.94 -29.41 -17.30
CA MET A 1001 -33.91 -30.61 -18.16
C MET A 1001 -35.30 -31.25 -18.28
N TYR A 1002 -36.04 -31.37 -17.18
CA TYR A 1002 -37.34 -32.03 -17.19
C TYR A 1002 -38.45 -31.19 -17.84
N PHE A 1003 -38.65 -29.94 -17.37
CA PHE A 1003 -39.76 -29.09 -17.83
C PHE A 1003 -39.42 -28.31 -19.11
N GLY A 1004 -38.15 -27.94 -19.31
CA GLY A 1004 -37.72 -27.15 -20.47
C GLY A 1004 -37.31 -28.01 -21.67
N GLU A 1005 -36.43 -28.99 -21.46
CA GLU A 1005 -35.87 -29.82 -22.53
C GLU A 1005 -36.60 -31.17 -22.73
N HIS A 1006 -37.50 -31.55 -21.81
CA HIS A 1006 -38.15 -32.86 -21.77
C HIS A 1006 -37.16 -34.04 -21.74
N ASN A 1007 -35.99 -33.85 -21.12
CA ASN A 1007 -34.92 -34.84 -21.01
C ASN A 1007 -34.92 -35.49 -19.62
N ILE A 1008 -35.65 -36.60 -19.48
CA ILE A 1008 -35.83 -37.32 -18.20
C ILE A 1008 -34.55 -38.05 -17.78
N ASP A 1009 -33.86 -38.70 -18.73
CA ASP A 1009 -32.61 -39.41 -18.45
C ASP A 1009 -31.51 -38.45 -17.97
N GLY A 1010 -31.42 -37.27 -18.58
CA GLY A 1010 -30.51 -36.20 -18.15
C GLY A 1010 -30.83 -35.73 -16.73
N MET A 1011 -32.10 -35.47 -16.43
CA MET A 1011 -32.55 -35.10 -15.09
C MET A 1011 -32.17 -36.17 -14.04
N LEU A 1012 -32.40 -37.45 -14.31
CA LEU A 1012 -32.01 -38.54 -13.40
C LEU A 1012 -30.50 -38.57 -13.18
N ALA A 1013 -29.71 -38.41 -14.26
CA ALA A 1013 -28.25 -38.42 -14.19
C ALA A 1013 -27.68 -37.27 -13.33
N VAL A 1014 -28.38 -36.13 -13.25
CA VAL A 1014 -27.99 -35.00 -12.38
C VAL A 1014 -28.26 -35.31 -10.90
N LEU A 1015 -29.38 -35.97 -10.58
CA LEU A 1015 -29.82 -36.20 -9.19
C LEU A 1015 -29.23 -37.48 -8.56
N GLU A 1016 -28.95 -38.50 -9.36
CA GLU A 1016 -28.45 -39.81 -8.89
C GLU A 1016 -27.16 -39.72 -8.04
N PRO A 1017 -26.14 -38.89 -8.39
CA PRO A 1017 -24.97 -38.69 -7.54
C PRO A 1017 -25.27 -38.06 -6.17
N LEU A 1018 -26.31 -37.22 -6.07
CA LEU A 1018 -26.69 -36.59 -4.82
C LEU A 1018 -27.46 -37.54 -3.90
N HIS A 1019 -28.28 -38.43 -4.46
CA HIS A 1019 -28.91 -39.51 -3.71
C HIS A 1019 -27.86 -40.49 -3.18
N ALA A 1020 -26.88 -40.88 -4.00
CA ALA A 1020 -25.74 -41.68 -3.54
C ALA A 1020 -24.92 -40.97 -2.44
N MET A 1021 -24.91 -39.63 -2.43
CA MET A 1021 -24.31 -38.86 -1.33
C MET A 1021 -25.14 -38.93 -0.04
N LEU A 1022 -26.47 -38.83 -0.12
CA LEU A 1022 -27.36 -39.00 1.03
C LEU A 1022 -27.26 -40.40 1.65
N GLU A 1023 -27.19 -41.45 0.82
CA GLU A 1023 -27.09 -42.84 1.26
C GLU A 1023 -25.79 -43.12 2.05
N ARG A 1024 -24.70 -42.41 1.75
CA ARG A 1024 -23.45 -42.50 2.52
C ARG A 1024 -23.56 -41.97 3.94
N GLY A 1025 -24.57 -41.14 4.23
CA GLY A 1025 -24.81 -40.53 5.54
C GLY A 1025 -24.03 -39.23 5.77
N ALA A 1026 -24.37 -38.54 6.87
CA ALA A 1026 -23.73 -37.27 7.26
C ALA A 1026 -22.37 -37.50 7.95
N GLU A 1027 -21.36 -36.73 7.55
CA GLU A 1027 -20.05 -36.66 8.21
C GLU A 1027 -19.99 -35.49 9.22
N THR A 1028 -20.82 -34.45 9.04
CA THR A 1028 -20.76 -33.21 9.85
C THR A 1028 -22.09 -32.86 10.51
N ILE A 1029 -22.06 -31.97 11.51
CA ILE A 1029 -23.27 -31.52 12.22
C ILE A 1029 -24.23 -30.86 11.23
N LYS A 1030 -23.71 -30.00 10.33
CA LYS A 1030 -24.53 -29.31 9.33
C LYS A 1030 -25.18 -30.28 8.34
N GLU A 1031 -24.46 -31.30 7.90
CA GLU A 1031 -25.03 -32.36 7.05
C GLU A 1031 -26.11 -33.16 7.79
N ASN A 1032 -25.89 -33.47 9.07
CA ASN A 1032 -26.87 -34.19 9.86
C ASN A 1032 -28.16 -33.38 10.05
N THR A 1033 -28.03 -32.06 10.27
CA THR A 1033 -29.21 -31.16 10.29
C THR A 1033 -29.94 -31.09 8.96
N PHE A 1034 -29.22 -31.23 7.82
CA PHE A 1034 -29.85 -31.30 6.49
C PHE A 1034 -30.65 -32.59 6.33
N ILE A 1035 -30.08 -33.74 6.68
CA ILE A 1035 -30.78 -35.03 6.62
C ILE A 1035 -32.02 -35.02 7.50
N GLN A 1036 -31.93 -34.49 8.72
CA GLN A 1036 -33.08 -34.38 9.63
C GLN A 1036 -34.19 -33.49 9.06
N ALA A 1037 -33.84 -32.44 8.31
CA ALA A 1037 -34.81 -31.49 7.77
C ALA A 1037 -35.45 -31.89 6.44
N TYR A 1038 -34.70 -32.59 5.56
CA TYR A 1038 -35.09 -32.85 4.16
C TYR A 1038 -34.91 -34.31 3.71
N GLY A 1039 -34.16 -35.12 4.46
CA GLY A 1039 -33.72 -36.45 4.02
C GLY A 1039 -34.89 -37.41 3.72
N HIS A 1040 -35.95 -37.37 4.52
CA HIS A 1040 -37.14 -38.20 4.28
C HIS A 1040 -37.81 -37.90 2.94
N GLU A 1041 -38.06 -36.61 2.66
CA GLU A 1041 -38.70 -36.15 1.41
C GLU A 1041 -37.85 -36.50 0.18
N LEU A 1042 -36.52 -36.35 0.29
CA LEU A 1042 -35.59 -36.66 -0.80
C LEU A 1042 -35.51 -38.17 -1.07
N LEU A 1043 -35.49 -39.01 -0.04
CA LEU A 1043 -35.48 -40.47 -0.21
C LEU A 1043 -36.80 -40.97 -0.82
N GLU A 1044 -37.94 -40.44 -0.37
CA GLU A 1044 -39.23 -40.78 -0.98
C GLU A 1044 -39.29 -40.35 -2.46
N ALA A 1045 -38.75 -39.17 -2.79
CA ALA A 1045 -38.63 -38.72 -4.18
C ALA A 1045 -37.72 -39.65 -5.01
N HIS A 1046 -36.63 -40.16 -4.42
CA HIS A 1046 -35.75 -41.12 -5.07
C HIS A 1046 -36.44 -42.44 -5.37
N GLU A 1047 -37.19 -42.98 -4.40
CA GLU A 1047 -37.97 -44.21 -4.60
C GLU A 1047 -38.98 -44.08 -5.74
N CYS A 1048 -39.63 -42.91 -5.86
CA CYS A 1048 -40.54 -42.61 -6.97
C CYS A 1048 -39.78 -42.57 -8.32
N CYS A 1049 -38.58 -41.99 -8.37
CA CYS A 1049 -37.71 -42.04 -9.55
C CYS A 1049 -37.29 -43.48 -9.92
N LEU A 1050 -36.99 -44.33 -8.94
CA LEU A 1050 -36.63 -45.73 -9.17
C LEU A 1050 -37.83 -46.55 -9.68
N LYS A 1051 -39.03 -46.30 -9.14
CA LYS A 1051 -40.28 -46.90 -9.63
C LYS A 1051 -40.56 -46.49 -11.06
N TYR A 1052 -40.42 -45.21 -11.40
CA TYR A 1052 -40.51 -44.75 -12.78
C TYR A 1052 -39.53 -45.49 -13.71
N ARG A 1053 -38.27 -45.67 -13.29
CA ARG A 1053 -37.26 -46.41 -14.08
C ARG A 1053 -37.66 -47.87 -14.31
N ALA A 1054 -38.49 -48.46 -13.45
CA ALA A 1054 -39.00 -49.82 -13.56
C ALA A 1054 -40.34 -49.94 -14.30
N THR A 1055 -41.27 -48.98 -14.14
CA THR A 1055 -42.64 -49.04 -14.66
C THR A 1055 -42.87 -48.18 -15.90
N GLY A 1056 -42.13 -47.08 -16.06
CA GLY A 1056 -42.32 -46.07 -17.10
C GLY A 1056 -43.54 -45.15 -16.89
N GLU A 1057 -44.14 -45.13 -15.70
CA GLU A 1057 -45.36 -44.36 -15.43
C GLU A 1057 -45.07 -42.91 -14.99
N ASP A 1058 -45.46 -41.91 -15.78
CA ASP A 1058 -45.23 -40.48 -15.52
C ASP A 1058 -45.87 -39.96 -14.21
N ALA A 1059 -46.86 -40.67 -13.66
CA ALA A 1059 -47.48 -40.33 -12.37
C ALA A 1059 -46.48 -40.40 -11.21
N GLU A 1060 -45.59 -41.41 -11.21
CA GLU A 1060 -44.54 -41.56 -10.19
C GLU A 1060 -43.53 -40.41 -10.27
N LEU A 1061 -43.18 -39.97 -11.48
CA LEU A 1061 -42.25 -38.87 -11.68
C LEU A 1061 -42.85 -37.52 -11.29
N THR A 1062 -44.15 -37.34 -11.52
CA THR A 1062 -44.88 -36.15 -11.05
C THR A 1062 -44.86 -36.08 -9.52
N LYS A 1063 -45.10 -37.21 -8.84
CA LYS A 1063 -45.00 -37.29 -7.37
C LYS A 1063 -43.60 -36.97 -6.86
N ALA A 1064 -42.55 -37.46 -7.54
CA ALA A 1064 -41.17 -37.13 -7.19
C ALA A 1064 -40.91 -35.62 -7.27
N TRP A 1065 -41.42 -34.96 -8.31
CA TRP A 1065 -41.25 -33.52 -8.51
C TRP A 1065 -41.97 -32.65 -7.49
N ASP A 1066 -43.15 -33.06 -7.01
CA ASP A 1066 -43.83 -32.35 -5.92
C ASP A 1066 -42.96 -32.30 -4.66
N LEU A 1067 -42.30 -33.42 -4.32
CA LEU A 1067 -41.38 -33.52 -3.19
C LEU A 1067 -40.11 -32.70 -3.42
N TYR A 1068 -39.47 -32.84 -4.59
CA TYR A 1068 -38.28 -32.05 -4.93
C TYR A 1068 -38.56 -30.55 -4.90
N TYR A 1069 -39.68 -30.11 -5.46
CA TYR A 1069 -40.06 -28.70 -5.47
C TYR A 1069 -40.41 -28.17 -4.07
N HIS A 1070 -40.97 -29.01 -3.20
CA HIS A 1070 -41.17 -28.67 -1.79
C HIS A 1070 -39.85 -28.41 -1.08
N VAL A 1071 -38.88 -29.32 -1.22
CA VAL A 1071 -37.53 -29.19 -0.65
C VAL A 1071 -36.83 -27.95 -1.23
N PHE A 1072 -36.85 -27.77 -2.55
CA PHE A 1072 -36.26 -26.62 -3.23
C PHE A 1072 -36.76 -25.29 -2.65
N ARG A 1073 -38.08 -25.11 -2.50
CA ARG A 1073 -38.66 -23.88 -1.93
C ARG A 1073 -38.25 -23.63 -0.49
N ARG A 1074 -38.07 -24.68 0.31
CA ARG A 1074 -37.61 -24.56 1.71
C ARG A 1074 -36.14 -24.14 1.76
N ILE A 1075 -35.29 -24.75 0.92
CA ILE A 1075 -33.88 -24.41 0.82
C ILE A 1075 -33.71 -22.97 0.32
N ASP A 1076 -34.41 -22.61 -0.75
CA ASP A 1076 -34.35 -21.28 -1.38
C ASP A 1076 -34.62 -20.14 -0.38
N LYS A 1077 -35.60 -20.32 0.52
CA LYS A 1077 -35.89 -19.37 1.61
C LYS A 1077 -34.82 -19.31 2.68
N GLN A 1078 -34.16 -20.44 2.98
CA GLN A 1078 -33.15 -20.51 4.04
C GLN A 1078 -31.81 -19.95 3.57
N LEU A 1079 -31.45 -20.16 2.30
CA LEU A 1079 -30.16 -19.81 1.74
C LEU A 1079 -29.75 -18.35 2.06
N PRO A 1080 -30.56 -17.30 1.80
CA PRO A 1080 -30.19 -15.91 2.09
C PRO A 1080 -29.84 -15.61 3.56
N SER A 1081 -30.38 -16.37 4.52
CA SER A 1081 -30.12 -16.18 5.95
C SER A 1081 -28.75 -16.71 6.41
N LEU A 1082 -28.08 -17.55 5.60
CA LEU A 1082 -26.77 -18.10 5.91
C LEU A 1082 -25.66 -17.10 5.54
N THR A 1083 -25.52 -16.06 6.37
CA THR A 1083 -24.49 -15.00 6.22
C THR A 1083 -23.16 -15.36 6.90
N THR A 1084 -23.20 -16.23 7.90
CA THR A 1084 -22.02 -16.72 8.63
C THR A 1084 -22.06 -18.24 8.75
N LEU A 1085 -20.89 -18.87 8.76
CA LEU A 1085 -20.73 -20.30 8.96
C LEU A 1085 -19.71 -20.55 10.07
N ASP A 1086 -20.08 -21.42 11.00
CA ASP A 1086 -19.18 -21.88 12.06
C ASP A 1086 -18.50 -23.19 11.62
N LEU A 1087 -17.17 -23.19 11.60
CA LEU A 1087 -16.36 -24.37 11.29
C LEU A 1087 -16.67 -25.55 12.22
N HIS A 1088 -17.05 -25.31 13.48
CA HIS A 1088 -17.45 -26.40 14.37
C HIS A 1088 -18.59 -27.25 13.77
N SER A 1089 -19.53 -26.58 13.08
CA SER A 1089 -20.69 -27.22 12.47
C SER A 1089 -20.42 -27.79 11.07
N VAL A 1090 -19.57 -27.12 10.28
CA VAL A 1090 -19.35 -27.43 8.86
C VAL A 1090 -18.10 -28.28 8.61
N SER A 1091 -17.02 -28.08 9.37
CA SER A 1091 -15.79 -28.88 9.27
C SER A 1091 -15.05 -28.88 10.61
N PRO A 1092 -15.39 -29.80 11.53
CA PRO A 1092 -14.70 -29.92 12.82
C PRO A 1092 -13.23 -30.33 12.66
N GLU A 1093 -12.88 -30.99 11.56
CA GLU A 1093 -11.50 -31.42 11.27
C GLU A 1093 -10.58 -30.22 11.00
N LEU A 1094 -11.02 -29.23 10.20
CA LEU A 1094 -10.26 -27.98 10.04
C LEU A 1094 -10.14 -27.22 11.36
N LEU A 1095 -11.19 -27.21 12.18
CA LEU A 1095 -11.16 -26.56 13.48
C LEU A 1095 -10.17 -27.22 14.45
N LYS A 1096 -9.96 -28.55 14.36
CA LYS A 1096 -8.97 -29.27 15.18
C LYS A 1096 -7.54 -29.08 14.71
N CYS A 1097 -7.32 -28.74 13.44
CA CYS A 1097 -5.99 -28.56 12.89
C CYS A 1097 -5.24 -27.43 13.63
N ARG A 1098 -4.08 -27.76 14.20
CA ARG A 1098 -3.17 -26.82 14.86
C ARG A 1098 -1.74 -27.14 14.43
N LYS A 1099 -0.94 -26.10 14.18
CA LYS A 1099 0.51 -26.20 13.88
C LYS A 1099 0.82 -27.24 12.80
N LEU A 1100 0.21 -27.08 11.63
CA LEU A 1100 0.44 -27.96 10.48
C LEU A 1100 1.86 -27.74 9.92
N GLU A 1101 2.43 -28.75 9.28
CA GLU A 1101 3.65 -28.62 8.46
C GLU A 1101 3.33 -27.96 7.10
N LEU A 1102 2.07 -28.03 6.69
CA LEU A 1102 1.56 -27.44 5.46
C LEU A 1102 1.70 -25.91 5.46
N ALA A 1103 2.26 -25.38 4.38
CA ALA A 1103 2.36 -23.95 4.16
C ALA A 1103 0.97 -23.30 4.05
N VAL A 1104 0.86 -22.04 4.45
CA VAL A 1104 -0.31 -21.22 4.09
C VAL A 1104 -0.45 -21.20 2.55
N PRO A 1105 -1.64 -21.44 1.98
CA PRO A 1105 -1.81 -21.48 0.53
C PRO A 1105 -1.30 -20.22 -0.18
N GLY A 1106 -0.42 -20.38 -1.16
CA GLY A 1106 0.08 -19.27 -1.98
C GLY A 1106 1.21 -18.43 -1.37
N THR A 1107 1.71 -18.75 -0.18
CA THR A 1107 2.84 -18.03 0.45
C THR A 1107 4.21 -18.69 0.20
N TYR A 1108 4.22 -19.94 -0.24
CA TYR A 1108 5.46 -20.69 -0.45
C TYR A 1108 6.34 -20.06 -1.54
N SER A 1109 7.59 -19.71 -1.18
CA SER A 1109 8.66 -19.28 -2.07
C SER A 1109 9.95 -20.00 -1.69
N ALA A 1110 10.80 -20.35 -2.67
CA ALA A 1110 12.03 -21.11 -2.41
C ALA A 1110 13.07 -20.31 -1.61
N ASP A 1111 13.08 -18.98 -1.75
CA ASP A 1111 14.07 -18.09 -1.14
C ASP A 1111 13.58 -17.46 0.18
N SER A 1112 12.33 -17.74 0.59
CA SER A 1112 11.69 -17.13 1.77
C SER A 1112 11.49 -18.14 2.90
N PRO A 1113 11.45 -17.69 4.17
CA PRO A 1113 11.09 -18.57 5.28
C PRO A 1113 9.68 -19.14 5.09
N LEU A 1114 9.52 -20.42 5.44
CA LEU A 1114 8.25 -21.12 5.32
C LEU A 1114 7.25 -20.59 6.35
N VAL A 1115 6.09 -20.12 5.88
CA VAL A 1115 4.95 -19.76 6.74
C VAL A 1115 3.96 -20.93 6.73
N THR A 1116 3.85 -21.63 7.86
CA THR A 1116 2.94 -22.77 8.01
C THR A 1116 1.61 -22.36 8.62
N ILE A 1117 0.59 -23.21 8.47
CA ILE A 1117 -0.73 -22.96 9.03
C ILE A 1117 -0.70 -23.22 10.55
N GLU A 1118 -0.89 -22.16 11.35
CA GLU A 1118 -1.00 -22.28 12.81
C GLU A 1118 -2.41 -22.75 13.19
N TYR A 1119 -3.47 -22.12 12.67
CA TYR A 1119 -4.87 -22.57 12.79
C TYR A 1119 -5.80 -21.88 11.79
N PHE A 1120 -7.01 -22.43 11.62
CA PHE A 1120 -8.11 -21.81 10.86
C PHE A 1120 -9.03 -21.02 11.80
N VAL A 1121 -9.40 -19.80 11.42
CA VAL A 1121 -10.32 -18.97 12.20
C VAL A 1121 -11.71 -19.64 12.24
N PRO A 1122 -12.34 -19.80 13.42
CA PRO A 1122 -13.56 -20.61 13.57
C PRO A 1122 -14.78 -20.12 12.77
N GLN A 1123 -14.90 -18.81 12.54
CA GLN A 1123 -16.03 -18.20 11.86
C GLN A 1123 -15.67 -17.78 10.44
N LEU A 1124 -16.54 -18.14 9.49
CA LEU A 1124 -16.45 -17.80 8.08
C LEU A 1124 -17.57 -16.84 7.70
N ILE A 1125 -17.24 -15.78 6.96
CA ILE A 1125 -18.24 -14.84 6.45
C ILE A 1125 -18.64 -15.30 5.05
N VAL A 1126 -19.94 -15.45 4.79
CA VAL A 1126 -20.46 -15.77 3.45
C VAL A 1126 -20.75 -14.48 2.72
N ILE A 1127 -20.07 -14.26 1.59
CA ILE A 1127 -20.31 -13.08 0.76
C ILE A 1127 -21.64 -13.25 0.02
N THR A 1128 -22.55 -12.30 0.17
CA THR A 1128 -23.86 -12.32 -0.47
C THR A 1128 -23.75 -12.03 -1.96
N SER A 1129 -23.53 -13.07 -2.76
CA SER A 1129 -23.50 -13.05 -4.22
C SER A 1129 -24.15 -14.31 -4.79
N LYS A 1130 -24.27 -14.43 -6.12
CA LYS A 1130 -24.82 -15.65 -6.74
C LYS A 1130 -24.05 -16.92 -6.33
N GLN A 1131 -22.73 -16.85 -6.30
CA GLN A 1131 -21.85 -18.00 -6.00
C GLN A 1131 -21.50 -18.13 -4.51
N ARG A 1132 -21.92 -17.17 -3.67
CA ARG A 1132 -21.84 -17.23 -2.21
C ARG A 1132 -20.49 -17.67 -1.61
N PRO A 1133 -19.36 -17.10 -2.08
CA PRO A 1133 -18.05 -17.53 -1.63
C PRO A 1133 -17.82 -17.20 -0.14
N ARG A 1134 -16.93 -17.96 0.50
CA ARG A 1134 -16.61 -17.82 1.93
C ARG A 1134 -15.34 -17.02 2.09
N LYS A 1135 -15.37 -15.97 2.92
CA LYS A 1135 -14.16 -15.33 3.43
C LYS A 1135 -13.59 -16.23 4.54
N LEU A 1136 -12.54 -16.95 4.20
CA LEU A 1136 -11.75 -17.81 5.07
C LEU A 1136 -10.56 -17.03 5.59
N THR A 1137 -10.21 -17.18 6.86
CA THR A 1137 -8.99 -16.60 7.42
C THR A 1137 -8.15 -17.69 8.07
N ILE A 1138 -6.87 -17.70 7.75
CA ILE A 1138 -5.87 -18.66 8.22
C ILE A 1138 -4.80 -17.89 8.97
N HIS A 1139 -4.55 -18.25 10.22
CA HIS A 1139 -3.46 -17.65 11.00
C HIS A 1139 -2.16 -18.38 10.68
N GLY A 1140 -1.13 -17.63 10.29
CA GLY A 1140 0.19 -18.14 9.95
C GLY A 1140 1.08 -18.37 11.18
N SER A 1141 2.16 -19.13 11.01
CA SER A 1141 3.21 -19.33 12.02
C SER A 1141 4.07 -18.08 12.26
N ASP A 1142 3.98 -17.10 11.37
CA ASP A 1142 4.62 -15.78 11.46
C ASP A 1142 3.85 -14.78 12.33
N GLY A 1143 2.62 -15.13 12.75
CA GLY A 1143 1.76 -14.25 13.54
C GLY A 1143 0.77 -13.42 12.72
N GLU A 1144 0.75 -13.59 11.39
CA GLU A 1144 -0.09 -12.80 10.49
C GLU A 1144 -1.36 -13.57 10.06
N ASP A 1145 -2.44 -12.82 9.83
CA ASP A 1145 -3.70 -13.37 9.35
C ASP A 1145 -3.80 -13.30 7.82
N TYR A 1146 -3.95 -14.47 7.20
CA TYR A 1146 -4.09 -14.63 5.76
C TYR A 1146 -5.56 -14.85 5.38
N ALA A 1147 -6.18 -13.83 4.79
CA ALA A 1147 -7.54 -13.90 4.30
C ALA A 1147 -7.61 -14.45 2.87
N PHE A 1148 -8.57 -15.32 2.62
CA PHE A 1148 -8.87 -15.93 1.33
C PHE A 1148 -10.36 -15.85 1.04
N LEU A 1149 -10.69 -15.75 -0.24
CA LEU A 1149 -12.02 -15.99 -0.78
C LEU A 1149 -12.08 -17.43 -1.29
N LEU A 1150 -12.75 -18.30 -0.54
CA LEU A 1150 -13.03 -19.68 -0.92
C LEU A 1150 -14.25 -19.71 -1.84
N LYS A 1151 -14.01 -20.02 -3.12
CA LYS A 1151 -15.03 -20.10 -4.16
C LYS A 1151 -15.40 -21.55 -4.46
N GLY A 1152 -16.70 -21.81 -4.54
CA GLY A 1152 -17.28 -23.05 -5.07
C GLY A 1152 -17.85 -22.84 -6.48
N HIS A 1153 -18.11 -23.94 -7.19
CA HIS A 1153 -18.66 -24.00 -8.56
C HIS A 1153 -17.88 -23.22 -9.63
N GLU A 1154 -16.57 -23.01 -9.45
CA GLU A 1154 -15.74 -22.21 -10.37
C GLU A 1154 -14.37 -22.87 -10.61
N ASP A 1155 -13.91 -22.88 -11.87
CA ASP A 1155 -12.60 -23.42 -12.25
C ASP A 1155 -11.51 -22.36 -12.19
N LEU A 1156 -10.88 -22.22 -11.03
CA LEU A 1156 -9.84 -21.21 -10.78
C LEU A 1156 -8.49 -21.50 -11.47
N ARG A 1157 -8.37 -22.58 -12.25
CA ARG A 1157 -7.14 -22.82 -13.04
C ARG A 1157 -6.96 -21.75 -14.11
N GLN A 1158 -8.04 -21.16 -14.61
CA GLN A 1158 -7.96 -20.06 -15.57
C GLN A 1158 -7.33 -18.82 -14.91
N ASP A 1159 -7.86 -18.42 -13.76
CA ASP A 1159 -7.35 -17.31 -12.94
C ASP A 1159 -5.89 -17.51 -12.54
N GLU A 1160 -5.50 -18.72 -12.15
CA GLU A 1160 -4.10 -19.09 -11.88
C GLU A 1160 -3.19 -18.78 -13.08
N ARG A 1161 -3.63 -19.08 -14.31
CA ARG A 1161 -2.85 -18.74 -15.53
C ARG A 1161 -2.81 -17.26 -15.83
N VAL A 1162 -3.89 -16.55 -15.59
CA VAL A 1162 -3.93 -15.10 -15.78
C VAL A 1162 -2.97 -14.41 -14.81
N MET A 1163 -2.91 -14.84 -13.54
CA MET A 1163 -1.94 -14.31 -12.58
C MET A 1163 -0.48 -14.61 -12.95
N GLN A 1164 -0.23 -15.77 -13.55
CA GLN A 1164 1.10 -16.11 -14.09
C GLN A 1164 1.46 -15.24 -15.31
N LEU A 1165 0.51 -15.00 -16.22
CA LEU A 1165 0.69 -14.08 -17.35
C LEU A 1165 0.99 -12.66 -16.87
N PHE A 1166 0.26 -12.16 -15.87
CA PHE A 1166 0.54 -10.85 -15.27
C PHE A 1166 1.92 -10.80 -14.62
N GLY A 1167 2.42 -11.91 -14.06
CA GLY A 1167 3.80 -11.99 -13.59
C GLY A 1167 4.81 -11.78 -14.71
N LEU A 1168 4.60 -12.44 -15.86
CA LEU A 1168 5.41 -12.23 -17.06
C LEU A 1168 5.32 -10.78 -17.57
N VAL A 1169 4.12 -10.20 -17.62
CA VAL A 1169 3.93 -8.80 -18.05
C VAL A 1169 4.68 -7.85 -17.13
N ASN A 1170 4.60 -8.02 -15.81
CA ASN A 1170 5.34 -7.20 -14.84
C ASN A 1170 6.85 -7.30 -15.07
N THR A 1171 7.36 -8.51 -15.32
CA THR A 1171 8.77 -8.74 -15.66
C THR A 1171 9.18 -8.00 -16.94
N LEU A 1172 8.31 -7.97 -17.96
CA LEU A 1172 8.58 -7.23 -19.20
C LEU A 1172 8.54 -5.70 -19.00
N LEU A 1173 7.61 -5.22 -18.17
CA LEU A 1173 7.50 -3.81 -17.81
C LEU A 1173 8.71 -3.35 -17.00
N GLU A 1174 9.21 -4.16 -16.08
CA GLU A 1174 10.41 -3.88 -15.30
C GLU A 1174 11.69 -3.90 -16.16
N ASN A 1175 11.80 -4.85 -17.07
CA ASN A 1175 12.94 -4.94 -17.99
C ASN A 1175 13.05 -3.76 -18.96
N SER A 1176 11.92 -3.12 -19.28
CA SER A 1176 11.88 -1.92 -20.11
C SER A 1176 12.08 -0.67 -19.25
N ARG A 1177 13.16 0.07 -19.51
CA ARG A 1177 13.49 1.30 -18.78
C ARG A 1177 12.36 2.33 -18.76
N LYS A 1178 11.69 2.55 -19.90
CA LYS A 1178 10.62 3.58 -20.03
C LYS A 1178 9.41 3.29 -19.14
N THR A 1179 9.19 2.02 -18.83
CA THR A 1179 8.04 1.53 -18.06
C THR A 1179 8.41 1.33 -16.59
N SER A 1180 9.64 0.86 -16.31
CA SER A 1180 10.21 0.78 -14.96
C SER A 1180 10.39 2.15 -14.30
N GLU A 1181 10.79 3.19 -15.04
CA GLU A 1181 10.87 4.57 -14.51
C GLU A 1181 9.50 5.14 -14.10
N LYS A 1182 8.40 4.47 -14.46
CA LYS A 1182 7.03 4.86 -14.13
C LYS A 1182 6.35 3.88 -13.16
N ASP A 1183 7.10 2.91 -12.64
CA ASP A 1183 6.61 1.87 -11.74
C ASP A 1183 5.35 1.14 -12.22
N LEU A 1184 5.22 0.93 -13.54
CA LEU A 1184 4.05 0.26 -14.11
C LEU A 1184 4.07 -1.23 -13.77
N SER A 1185 3.05 -1.67 -13.03
CA SER A 1185 2.85 -3.07 -12.68
C SER A 1185 1.36 -3.40 -12.56
N ILE A 1186 1.02 -4.65 -12.83
CA ILE A 1186 -0.31 -5.23 -12.60
C ILE A 1186 -0.30 -5.85 -11.20
N GLN A 1187 -1.19 -5.38 -10.32
CA GLN A 1187 -1.35 -5.98 -9.00
C GLN A 1187 -1.87 -7.42 -9.15
N ARG A 1188 -1.14 -8.37 -8.57
CA ARG A 1188 -1.48 -9.79 -8.58
C ARG A 1188 -2.00 -10.24 -7.22
N TYR A 1189 -2.73 -11.35 -7.23
CA TYR A 1189 -3.18 -12.04 -6.03
C TYR A 1189 -2.95 -13.54 -6.18
N ALA A 1190 -2.88 -14.25 -5.06
CA ALA A 1190 -2.70 -15.70 -5.06
C ALA A 1190 -3.99 -16.39 -5.53
N VAL A 1191 -3.85 -17.44 -6.34
CA VAL A 1191 -4.96 -18.30 -6.76
C VAL A 1191 -4.53 -19.73 -6.58
N ILE A 1192 -5.29 -20.49 -5.78
CA ILE A 1192 -4.98 -21.87 -5.43
C ILE A 1192 -6.19 -22.75 -5.74
N PRO A 1193 -6.20 -23.43 -6.90
CA PRO A 1193 -7.24 -24.41 -7.20
C PRO A 1193 -7.21 -25.57 -6.17
N LEU A 1194 -8.38 -26.05 -5.76
CA LEU A 1194 -8.54 -27.19 -4.82
C LEU A 1194 -9.16 -28.41 -5.51
N SER A 1195 -10.03 -28.16 -6.49
CA SER A 1195 -10.68 -29.14 -7.36
C SER A 1195 -10.96 -28.51 -8.74
N PRO A 1196 -11.53 -29.23 -9.72
CA PRO A 1196 -11.97 -28.63 -10.99
C PRO A 1196 -13.08 -27.57 -10.86
N ASN A 1197 -13.72 -27.47 -9.69
CA ASN A 1197 -14.88 -26.61 -9.44
C ASN A 1197 -14.76 -25.80 -8.14
N SER A 1198 -13.59 -25.72 -7.51
CA SER A 1198 -13.40 -24.90 -6.31
C SER A 1198 -11.95 -24.50 -6.12
N GLY A 1199 -11.74 -23.42 -5.37
CA GLY A 1199 -10.43 -23.01 -4.93
C GLY A 1199 -10.41 -21.75 -4.09
N LEU A 1200 -9.21 -21.31 -3.74
CA LEU A 1200 -8.95 -20.13 -2.94
C LEU A 1200 -8.44 -19.00 -3.83
N ILE A 1201 -8.92 -17.79 -3.57
CA ILE A 1201 -8.34 -16.55 -4.09
C ILE A 1201 -7.83 -15.73 -2.90
N GLY A 1202 -6.58 -15.29 -2.92
CA GLY A 1202 -6.02 -14.43 -1.89
C GLY A 1202 -6.81 -13.12 -1.79
N TRP A 1203 -7.20 -12.74 -0.59
CA TRP A 1203 -7.89 -11.48 -0.36
C TRP A 1203 -6.93 -10.31 -0.60
N VAL A 1204 -7.35 -9.33 -1.39
CA VAL A 1204 -6.56 -8.12 -1.60
C VAL A 1204 -6.99 -7.08 -0.56
N PRO A 1205 -6.12 -6.68 0.38
CA PRO A 1205 -6.47 -5.68 1.38
C PRO A 1205 -6.61 -4.30 0.76
N ASN A 1206 -7.33 -3.40 1.45
CA ASN A 1206 -7.49 -1.98 1.09
C ASN A 1206 -7.98 -1.75 -0.36
N CYS A 1207 -8.88 -2.61 -0.83
CA CYS A 1207 -9.45 -2.56 -2.17
C CYS A 1207 -10.97 -2.60 -2.10
N ASP A 1208 -11.60 -1.80 -2.96
CA ASP A 1208 -13.04 -1.77 -3.16
C ASP A 1208 -13.39 -1.93 -4.64
N THR A 1209 -14.59 -2.43 -4.90
CA THR A 1209 -15.10 -2.49 -6.27
C THR A 1209 -15.57 -1.09 -6.69
N LEU A 1210 -15.43 -0.78 -7.99
CA LEU A 1210 -15.95 0.47 -8.55
C LEU A 1210 -17.45 0.68 -8.22
N HIS A 1211 -18.23 -0.41 -8.24
CA HIS A 1211 -19.65 -0.37 -7.88
C HIS A 1211 -19.87 0.04 -6.40
N ALA A 1212 -19.08 -0.50 -5.48
CA ALA A 1212 -19.18 -0.14 -4.05
C ALA A 1212 -18.85 1.33 -3.84
N LEU A 1213 -17.75 1.83 -4.43
CA LEU A 1213 -17.36 3.23 -4.34
C LEU A 1213 -18.44 4.18 -4.87
N ILE A 1214 -19.02 3.88 -6.04
CA ILE A 1214 -20.11 4.68 -6.62
C ILE A 1214 -21.36 4.62 -5.73
N ARG A 1215 -21.72 3.44 -5.23
CA ARG A 1215 -22.89 3.27 -4.36
C ARG A 1215 -22.76 4.06 -3.07
N GLU A 1216 -21.63 3.95 -2.38
CA GLU A 1216 -21.37 4.70 -1.14
C GLU A 1216 -21.42 6.22 -1.37
N TYR A 1217 -20.79 6.68 -2.45
CA TYR A 1217 -20.84 8.08 -2.87
C TYR A 1217 -22.27 8.56 -3.13
N ARG A 1218 -23.05 7.79 -3.90
CA ARG A 1218 -24.43 8.14 -4.27
C ARG A 1218 -25.36 8.09 -3.07
N ASP A 1219 -25.24 7.09 -2.21
CA ASP A 1219 -26.04 6.94 -0.99
C ASP A 1219 -25.78 8.11 -0.03
N ALA A 1220 -24.51 8.51 0.16
CA ALA A 1220 -24.13 9.67 0.97
C ALA A 1220 -24.76 10.98 0.45
N ARG A 1221 -24.85 11.13 -0.88
CA ARG A 1221 -25.41 12.32 -1.56
C ARG A 1221 -26.89 12.18 -1.93
N LYS A 1222 -27.56 11.10 -1.50
CA LYS A 1222 -28.97 10.80 -1.79
C LYS A 1222 -29.31 10.77 -3.29
N ILE A 1223 -28.35 10.38 -4.11
CA ILE A 1223 -28.52 10.14 -5.54
C ILE A 1223 -28.97 8.68 -5.72
N PHE A 1224 -29.96 8.43 -6.58
CA PHE A 1224 -30.38 7.05 -6.85
C PHE A 1224 -29.29 6.26 -7.58
N LEU A 1225 -28.97 5.06 -7.10
CA LEU A 1225 -27.93 4.20 -7.70
C LEU A 1225 -28.18 3.92 -9.19
N ASN A 1226 -29.44 3.73 -9.60
CA ASN A 1226 -29.82 3.43 -10.98
C ASN A 1226 -30.43 4.64 -11.72
N GLN A 1227 -30.01 5.86 -11.40
CA GLN A 1227 -30.53 7.10 -12.00
C GLN A 1227 -30.50 7.09 -13.53
N GLU A 1228 -29.39 6.66 -14.14
CA GLU A 1228 -29.22 6.56 -15.59
C GLU A 1228 -30.27 5.64 -16.19
N HIS A 1229 -30.42 4.44 -15.62
CA HIS A 1229 -31.36 3.44 -16.10
C HIS A 1229 -32.82 3.91 -15.94
N ARG A 1230 -33.13 4.62 -14.85
CA ARG A 1230 -34.46 5.23 -14.65
C ARG A 1230 -34.78 6.28 -15.71
N LEU A 1231 -33.81 7.13 -16.07
CA LEU A 1231 -33.96 8.11 -17.15
C LEU A 1231 -34.17 7.42 -18.51
N MET A 1232 -33.45 6.34 -18.76
CA MET A 1232 -33.63 5.54 -19.99
C MET A 1232 -35.03 4.94 -20.07
N LEU A 1233 -35.52 4.30 -19.00
CA LEU A 1233 -36.87 3.71 -18.95
C LEU A 1233 -37.98 4.76 -18.97
N ALA A 1234 -37.75 5.94 -18.39
CA ALA A 1234 -38.70 7.05 -18.46
C ALA A 1234 -38.84 7.61 -19.89
N PHE A 1235 -37.76 7.59 -20.67
CA PHE A 1235 -37.78 8.00 -22.07
C PHE A 1235 -38.34 6.90 -22.98
N ALA A 1236 -37.95 5.64 -22.77
CA ALA A 1236 -38.43 4.49 -23.51
C ALA A 1236 -38.60 3.27 -22.58
N PRO A 1237 -39.85 2.91 -22.22
CA PRO A 1237 -40.14 1.79 -21.32
C PRO A 1237 -39.62 0.44 -21.85
N ASP A 1238 -39.66 0.25 -23.17
CA ASP A 1238 -39.26 -0.99 -23.84
C ASP A 1238 -37.83 -0.95 -24.39
N TYR A 1239 -36.88 -0.41 -23.61
CA TYR A 1239 -35.48 -0.22 -24.04
C TYR A 1239 -34.86 -1.48 -24.65
N ASP A 1240 -35.09 -2.66 -24.07
CA ASP A 1240 -34.45 -3.91 -24.50
C ASP A 1240 -34.82 -4.33 -25.93
N HIS A 1241 -36.03 -3.99 -26.40
CA HIS A 1241 -36.55 -4.34 -27.72
C HIS A 1241 -36.28 -3.29 -28.79
N LEU A 1242 -35.66 -2.17 -28.43
CA LEU A 1242 -35.36 -1.10 -29.38
C LEU A 1242 -34.26 -1.51 -30.38
N PRO A 1243 -34.36 -1.07 -31.66
CA PRO A 1243 -33.26 -1.17 -32.59
C PRO A 1243 -32.06 -0.34 -32.12
N LEU A 1244 -30.86 -0.68 -32.57
CA LEU A 1244 -29.61 -0.05 -32.12
C LEU A 1244 -29.66 1.49 -32.16
N ILE A 1245 -30.20 2.08 -33.24
CA ILE A 1245 -30.26 3.54 -33.38
C ILE A 1245 -31.13 4.21 -32.32
N ALA A 1246 -32.26 3.59 -31.98
CA ALA A 1246 -33.15 4.07 -30.93
C ALA A 1246 -32.52 3.85 -29.54
N LYS A 1247 -31.78 2.74 -29.32
CA LYS A 1247 -31.00 2.54 -28.09
C LYS A 1247 -29.93 3.62 -27.90
N VAL A 1248 -29.26 4.04 -28.98
CA VAL A 1248 -28.29 5.13 -28.95
C VAL A 1248 -28.95 6.45 -28.58
N GLU A 1249 -30.13 6.76 -29.15
CA GLU A 1249 -30.89 7.96 -28.81
C GLU A 1249 -31.27 8.00 -27.32
N VAL A 1250 -31.81 6.90 -26.79
CA VAL A 1250 -32.16 6.77 -25.36
C VAL A 1250 -30.92 6.89 -24.47
N PHE A 1251 -29.80 6.26 -24.87
CA PHE A 1251 -28.54 6.33 -24.13
C PHE A 1251 -27.95 7.74 -24.12
N GLN A 1252 -27.97 8.45 -25.26
CA GLN A 1252 -27.53 9.84 -25.36
C GLN A 1252 -28.41 10.75 -24.51
N HIS A 1253 -29.73 10.52 -24.47
CA HIS A 1253 -30.62 11.27 -23.59
C HIS A 1253 -30.24 11.09 -22.11
N ALA A 1254 -29.98 9.87 -21.66
CA ALA A 1254 -29.54 9.63 -20.28
C ALA A 1254 -28.17 10.25 -19.99
N LEU A 1255 -27.22 10.16 -20.93
CA LEU A 1255 -25.88 10.72 -20.79
C LEU A 1255 -25.89 12.25 -20.72
N GLN A 1256 -26.76 12.93 -21.47
CA GLN A 1256 -26.87 14.40 -21.44
C GLN A 1256 -27.51 14.92 -20.14
N ASN A 1257 -28.33 14.10 -19.48
CA ASN A 1257 -29.03 14.43 -18.25
C ASN A 1257 -28.31 13.94 -16.99
N THR A 1258 -27.09 13.40 -17.12
CA THR A 1258 -26.25 12.95 -16.00
C THR A 1258 -24.84 13.51 -16.14
N GLU A 1259 -24.17 13.83 -15.01
CA GLU A 1259 -22.86 14.48 -15.06
C GLU A 1259 -21.69 13.50 -15.24
N GLY A 1260 -21.85 12.23 -14.84
CA GLY A 1260 -20.83 11.18 -14.98
C GLY A 1260 -19.51 11.42 -14.21
N ASN A 1261 -19.51 12.30 -13.21
CA ASN A 1261 -18.32 12.74 -12.48
C ASN A 1261 -18.19 12.17 -11.06
N ASP A 1262 -19.02 11.19 -10.70
CA ASP A 1262 -19.09 10.58 -9.38
C ASP A 1262 -17.75 10.03 -8.91
N LEU A 1263 -17.08 9.28 -9.78
CA LEU A 1263 -15.77 8.67 -9.49
C LEU A 1263 -14.68 9.74 -9.32
N ALA A 1264 -14.65 10.73 -10.21
CA ALA A 1264 -13.70 11.83 -10.13
C ALA A 1264 -13.89 12.62 -8.82
N LYS A 1265 -15.14 12.97 -8.49
CA LYS A 1265 -15.49 13.67 -7.24
C LYS A 1265 -15.20 12.85 -5.98
N ARG A 1266 -15.17 11.52 -6.07
CA ARG A 1266 -14.83 10.62 -4.95
C ARG A 1266 -13.32 10.54 -4.70
N PHE A 1267 -12.51 10.74 -5.73
CA PHE A 1267 -11.04 10.75 -5.63
C PHE A 1267 -10.47 12.16 -5.45
N SER A 1268 -11.20 13.21 -5.84
CA SER A 1268 -10.86 14.60 -5.56
C SER A 1268 -11.20 15.03 -4.13
N GLY A 1269 -12.00 14.23 -3.42
CA GLY A 1269 -12.45 14.45 -2.05
C GLY A 1269 -11.97 13.32 -1.15
#